data_AF-A0A937N9C2-F1
#
_entry.id   AF-A0A937N9C2-F1
#
_cell.length_a   1.000
_cell.length_b   1.000
_cell.length_c   1.000
_cell.angle_alpha   90.00
_cell.angle_beta   90.00
_cell.angle_gamma   90.00
#
_symmetry.space_group_name_H-M   'P 1'
#
loop_
_entity.id
_entity.type
_entity.pdbx_description
1 polymer ?
#
loop_
_entity_poly.entity_id
_entity_poly.type
_entity_poly.pdbx_seq_one_letter_code
_entity_poly.pdbx_strand_id
1 'polypeptide(L)'
;MTKSYVVTWTALGAVAILFFTPPGRALDRSDLRLYVSFEQGLTPDVALGEVKTVFSKGSEEDLKFDQGIRGHGVVLDENVSLTYRGKDIFSRSEGTISFWLKAVGWKAGDGRNHRFLTAYSDTCSMMLYRFWPGNNWVYVNGGGRNYVVGGGQWWDGWDKDVWVPLAFTFKPGEQAWYINGERRGMKSSDLLEPQFTRENGGFCLHEGFGAGQVMDEIMVFNRALAAPEVAALHGVTKMGASQLTAPTMSSPDVDGAVGSDGEWQRSAAVTGWVDRVLGVANGDATVARVGYCSDALHCLFSVPIDEKFKQQRDVYVGSPLKTTVRERDGDITADDNVGLLLSPPGAADVYFFGINGAGAKRDERNGDASWNGDWSANQTWTDDLWTIEFSIPFAAFGEGASTDGSWGINFVHGGRQLGMVDGIWHHKPDSLRPLADLRLSAQPLCCGLRGTGKLSDGELAIAAAAVNHTEETQELQYRVSVTAGDETVFGPEHRSLNVNAGQAAETIVASSLAQPMAGVVHVQLADQAGTPLLEHRVPFVFSRELSLQLRYLPTPEKLKAVLDFGSTSTLARANRGRLRIIPQGAAEPSLSQEISALRHLQETVEVDCRGLSPGTYDVIAELDLGEQTVRLKETLEKAPQPEWLGNSLGITKTVPAPWVPLRVSDRTVSCWGRDYTFGVCGLPKQVSILGREVLAGPTRLVFGKDGTTKVFPESDFATTEVTDLRVAFRASSALDGLTVIGEGWIEFDGFSRNTLTLSASEPTEIDFLAIEIPIKPEFATLWNPAEYFPKRLGASSQEKQSTAPIHGMRIGDEERGLQFSYVNAAKQELVPGDKEYVVRFLLIDEPTVIDKQREYSFGLQALPVRPRSTLYRRSKVDDCTWTSDADKELFNIRPLYTEGWSGHWNYLNFWEPNAFDPEYIEKRKDNYRKMWDERKQTYCLYLNIVTTDANTPEYRKYRFEWGGDDARAPVPYDPDTKKKSSSVRIRSETSSYQDFYMWHLDKTVRYLTDEGQFPIHCYLDNSTSDREFMRRLYVIMKSVNPLNQVFVHMSGDNNMYAWSFCDWLVEGEENTANYRSKLAHDPSLPKDYTRIIDLRKVAARYSPFAFGDKFYLYQFWDWNRTEPEEARPARAHLWGLLAVHDGTTWAAGGPANRKPLDEMGWDEQVEFIPYWRADNGIRVTTTAKPVVASGWRRGDANLVVMVLNDSDAAVTGELAIDFARFGFKDANAITCRDFGCGGLAYPDSFQEQDPKESKVQPGKAIRLDLGHHSHRLLRFCQER
;
A
#
# COMPACT_ATOMS: atom_id res chain seq x y z
N MET A 1 -54.82 -5.94 45.81
CA MET A 1 -54.10 -6.22 47.07
C MET A 1 -52.98 -7.19 46.75
N THR A 2 -51.84 -6.74 46.20
CA THR A 2 -50.56 -6.51 46.91
C THR A 2 -50.02 -7.70 47.72
N LYS A 3 -49.43 -8.67 47.03
CA LYS A 3 -48.18 -9.32 47.46
C LYS A 3 -47.17 -9.20 46.33
N SER A 4 -46.36 -8.17 46.45
CA SER A 4 -45.21 -7.87 45.62
C SER A 4 -44.24 -9.06 45.62
N TYR A 5 -43.91 -9.57 44.44
CA TYR A 5 -42.66 -10.30 44.26
C TYR A 5 -41.53 -9.28 44.48
N VAL A 6 -40.96 -9.33 45.67
CA VAL A 6 -39.75 -8.57 46.00
C VAL A 6 -38.63 -9.20 45.19
N VAL A 7 -38.33 -8.57 44.05
CA VAL A 7 -37.02 -8.68 43.41
C VAL A 7 -36.01 -8.27 44.50
N THR A 8 -35.21 -9.21 44.98
CA THR A 8 -34.09 -8.89 45.87
C THR A 8 -33.07 -8.07 45.08
N TRP A 9 -33.11 -6.75 45.28
CA TRP A 9 -32.22 -5.71 44.75
C TRP A 9 -30.72 -5.87 45.15
N THR A 10 -30.32 -7.01 45.71
CA THR A 10 -28.96 -7.26 46.20
C THR A 10 -27.99 -7.81 45.14
N ALA A 11 -28.45 -8.26 43.97
CA ALA A 11 -27.56 -8.75 42.91
C ALA A 11 -27.11 -7.67 41.90
N LEU A 12 -27.85 -6.56 41.79
CA LEU A 12 -27.54 -5.44 40.86
C LEU A 12 -26.53 -4.43 41.44
N GLY A 13 -26.40 -4.36 42.77
CA GLY A 13 -25.54 -3.37 43.44
C GLY A 13 -24.03 -3.64 43.36
N ALA A 14 -23.60 -4.86 43.02
CA ALA A 14 -22.18 -5.22 42.97
C ALA A 14 -21.53 -5.07 41.57
N VAL A 15 -22.33 -4.83 40.52
CA VAL A 15 -21.84 -4.67 39.13
C VAL A 15 -21.56 -3.19 38.78
N ALA A 16 -22.04 -2.23 39.58
CA ALA A 16 -21.98 -0.81 39.25
C ALA A 16 -20.63 -0.10 39.53
N ILE A 17 -19.57 -0.80 39.97
CA ILE A 17 -18.30 -0.16 40.42
C ILE A 17 -17.09 -0.40 39.50
N LEU A 18 -17.20 -1.22 38.46
CA LEU A 18 -16.16 -1.33 37.44
C LEU A 18 -16.83 -1.21 36.06
N PHE A 19 -16.16 -0.58 35.11
CA PHE A 19 -16.56 -0.43 33.70
C PHE A 19 -17.46 0.79 33.38
N PHE A 20 -16.84 1.97 33.34
CA PHE A 20 -17.25 3.03 32.42
C PHE A 20 -16.61 2.74 31.04
N THR A 21 -17.10 1.72 30.34
CA THR A 21 -16.83 1.58 28.90
C THR A 21 -17.79 2.49 28.14
N PRO A 22 -17.30 3.32 27.21
CA PRO A 22 -18.21 4.11 26.38
C PRO A 22 -19.15 3.17 25.61
N PRO A 23 -20.44 3.50 25.48
CA PRO A 23 -21.36 2.68 24.71
C PRO A 23 -20.87 2.57 23.26
N GLY A 24 -20.91 1.36 22.74
CA GLY A 24 -20.60 1.08 21.35
C GLY A 24 -21.86 1.34 20.53
N ARG A 25 -21.77 2.14 19.46
CA ARG A 25 -22.85 2.13 18.46
C ARG A 25 -22.63 0.90 17.58
N ALA A 26 -23.31 -0.20 17.90
CA ALA A 26 -23.32 -1.38 17.04
C ALA A 26 -24.10 -1.12 15.75
N LEU A 27 -23.86 -1.97 14.75
CA LEU A 27 -24.62 -2.04 13.52
C LEU A 27 -26.11 -2.23 13.82
N ASP A 28 -26.93 -1.30 13.33
CA ASP A 28 -28.37 -1.28 13.55
C ASP A 28 -29.13 -1.12 12.23
N ARG A 29 -30.39 -1.57 12.22
CA ARG A 29 -31.28 -1.49 11.04
C ARG A 29 -31.44 -0.06 10.52
N SER A 30 -31.39 0.94 11.40
CA SER A 30 -31.45 2.37 11.05
C SER A 30 -30.22 2.89 10.29
N ASP A 31 -29.11 2.15 10.27
CA ASP A 31 -27.94 2.53 9.48
C ASP A 31 -28.13 2.25 7.98
N LEU A 32 -29.09 1.38 7.61
CA LEU A 32 -29.35 0.95 6.24
C LEU A 32 -30.20 1.98 5.47
N ARG A 33 -29.67 2.47 4.33
CA ARG A 33 -30.36 3.40 3.42
C ARG A 33 -30.97 2.72 2.21
N LEU A 34 -30.34 1.64 1.75
CA LEU A 34 -30.81 0.83 0.64
C LEU A 34 -30.56 -0.65 0.92
N TYR A 35 -31.54 -1.49 0.63
CA TYR A 35 -31.41 -2.95 0.62
C TYR A 35 -32.14 -3.51 -0.59
N VAL A 36 -31.46 -4.34 -1.37
CA VAL A 36 -32.03 -5.06 -2.51
C VAL A 36 -31.71 -6.54 -2.33
N SER A 37 -32.71 -7.33 -1.95
CA SER A 37 -32.58 -8.79 -1.78
C SER A 37 -32.95 -9.57 -3.03
N PHE A 38 -33.50 -8.91 -4.05
CA PHE A 38 -34.00 -9.51 -5.30
C PHE A 38 -35.20 -10.47 -5.18
N GLU A 39 -35.74 -10.70 -3.98
CA GLU A 39 -36.94 -11.53 -3.78
C GLU A 39 -38.20 -10.92 -4.41
N GLN A 40 -38.22 -9.59 -4.53
CA GLN A 40 -39.30 -8.82 -5.15
C GLN A 40 -38.88 -8.26 -6.52
N GLY A 41 -37.95 -8.94 -7.20
CA GLY A 41 -37.37 -8.48 -8.45
C GLY A 41 -36.41 -7.31 -8.23
N LEU A 42 -36.53 -6.24 -9.02
CA LEU A 42 -35.58 -5.12 -8.97
C LEU A 42 -35.90 -4.07 -7.90
N THR A 43 -37.07 -4.17 -7.25
CA THR A 43 -37.53 -3.19 -6.27
C THR A 43 -36.74 -3.34 -4.97
N PRO A 44 -36.13 -2.27 -4.43
CA PRO A 44 -35.47 -2.34 -3.13
C PRO A 44 -36.46 -2.65 -2.00
N ASP A 45 -36.10 -3.59 -1.13
CA ASP A 45 -36.84 -3.91 0.10
C ASP A 45 -36.76 -2.77 1.13
N VAL A 46 -35.63 -2.04 1.13
CA VAL A 46 -35.46 -0.80 1.90
C VAL A 46 -34.93 0.27 0.95
N ALA A 47 -35.54 1.45 0.94
CA ALA A 47 -35.05 2.61 0.24
C ALA A 47 -35.40 3.89 1.00
N LEU A 48 -34.37 4.69 1.30
CA LEU A 48 -34.56 6.07 1.73
C LEU A 48 -34.77 6.94 0.49
N GLY A 49 -35.96 7.49 0.33
CA GLY A 49 -36.33 8.33 -0.81
C GLY A 49 -36.62 7.54 -2.10
N GLU A 50 -36.84 8.25 -3.19
CA GLU A 50 -37.10 7.62 -4.49
C GLU A 50 -35.81 7.04 -5.10
N VAL A 51 -35.89 5.78 -5.52
CA VAL A 51 -34.82 5.05 -6.19
C VAL A 51 -35.29 4.63 -7.57
N LYS A 52 -34.48 4.95 -8.58
CA LYS A 52 -34.73 4.59 -9.98
C LYS A 52 -33.76 3.52 -10.43
N THR A 53 -34.29 2.54 -11.14
CA THR A 53 -33.54 1.47 -11.78
C THR A 53 -33.30 1.83 -13.25
N VAL A 54 -32.04 1.77 -13.70
CA VAL A 54 -31.62 2.17 -15.05
C VAL A 54 -30.68 1.13 -15.62
N PHE A 55 -30.96 0.62 -16.82
CA PHE A 55 -30.09 -0.30 -17.52
C PHE A 55 -29.09 0.48 -18.40
N SER A 56 -27.79 0.28 -18.17
CA SER A 56 -26.74 0.84 -19.04
C SER A 56 -26.42 -0.06 -20.24
N LYS A 57 -26.78 -1.33 -20.15
CA LYS A 57 -26.75 -2.33 -21.22
C LYS A 57 -27.92 -3.29 -21.01
N GLY A 58 -28.54 -3.72 -22.10
CA GLY A 58 -29.73 -4.57 -22.06
C GLY A 58 -30.96 -3.84 -21.52
N SER A 59 -31.94 -4.62 -21.11
CA SER A 59 -33.21 -4.18 -20.56
C SER A 59 -33.66 -5.14 -19.44
N GLU A 60 -34.78 -4.81 -18.78
CA GLU A 60 -35.38 -5.69 -17.77
C GLU A 60 -35.79 -7.05 -18.34
N GLU A 61 -36.13 -7.12 -19.63
CA GLU A 61 -36.49 -8.37 -20.32
C GLU A 61 -35.30 -9.33 -20.48
N ASP A 62 -34.07 -8.80 -20.50
CA ASP A 62 -32.83 -9.57 -20.60
C ASP A 62 -32.37 -10.11 -19.23
N LEU A 63 -32.97 -9.62 -18.15
CA LEU A 63 -32.59 -9.95 -16.78
C LEU A 63 -32.99 -11.38 -16.43
N LYS A 64 -32.08 -12.09 -15.77
CA LYS A 64 -32.33 -13.44 -15.26
C LYS A 64 -32.04 -13.46 -13.76
N PHE A 65 -32.73 -14.35 -13.08
CA PHE A 65 -32.46 -14.67 -11.68
C PHE A 65 -31.99 -16.12 -11.57
N ASP A 66 -31.05 -16.37 -10.68
CA ASP A 66 -30.53 -17.69 -10.32
C ASP A 66 -30.63 -17.87 -8.79
N GLN A 67 -30.24 -19.02 -8.26
CA GLN A 67 -30.15 -19.24 -6.82
C GLN A 67 -29.20 -18.23 -6.18
N GLY A 68 -29.75 -17.39 -5.31
CA GLY A 68 -29.09 -16.41 -4.45
C GLY A 68 -28.36 -17.05 -3.26
N ILE A 69 -27.71 -16.23 -2.43
CA ILE A 69 -27.26 -16.65 -1.10
C ILE A 69 -28.49 -16.86 -0.19
N ARG A 70 -29.54 -16.07 -0.40
CA ARG A 70 -30.89 -16.26 0.14
C ARG A 70 -31.85 -16.13 -1.03
N GLY A 71 -32.66 -17.16 -1.30
CA GLY A 71 -33.63 -17.15 -2.40
C GLY A 71 -33.05 -16.85 -3.78
N HIS A 72 -33.26 -15.64 -4.30
CA HIS A 72 -32.96 -15.24 -5.68
C HIS A 72 -31.79 -14.24 -5.76
N GLY A 73 -30.83 -14.53 -6.65
CA GLY A 73 -29.77 -13.58 -7.02
C GLY A 73 -29.90 -13.13 -8.47
N VAL A 74 -29.49 -11.90 -8.76
CA VAL A 74 -29.52 -11.34 -10.11
C VAL A 74 -28.33 -11.81 -10.94
N VAL A 75 -28.59 -12.32 -12.15
CA VAL A 75 -27.55 -12.75 -13.09
C VAL A 75 -27.17 -11.61 -14.01
N LEU A 76 -25.89 -11.25 -14.02
CA LEU A 76 -25.32 -10.20 -14.88
C LEU A 76 -24.38 -10.84 -15.92
N ASP A 77 -24.97 -11.26 -17.04
CA ASP A 77 -24.20 -11.74 -18.21
C ASP A 77 -23.65 -10.57 -19.05
N GLU A 78 -22.90 -10.86 -20.11
CA GLU A 78 -22.15 -9.87 -20.89
C GLU A 78 -22.99 -8.72 -21.49
N ASN A 79 -24.33 -8.89 -21.54
CA ASN A 79 -25.24 -7.94 -22.19
C ASN A 79 -26.07 -7.10 -21.21
N VAL A 80 -26.01 -7.38 -19.90
CA VAL A 80 -26.88 -6.73 -18.91
C VAL A 80 -26.06 -6.02 -17.85
N SER A 81 -26.32 -4.72 -17.65
CA SER A 81 -25.77 -3.95 -16.54
C SER A 81 -26.85 -3.06 -15.93
N LEU A 82 -26.91 -3.02 -14.60
CA LEU A 82 -28.03 -2.50 -13.83
C LEU A 82 -27.56 -1.38 -12.91
N THR A 83 -28.21 -0.23 -12.94
CA THR A 83 -27.87 0.93 -12.11
C THR A 83 -29.03 1.32 -11.20
N TYR A 84 -28.74 1.47 -9.91
CA TYR A 84 -29.64 2.09 -8.94
C TYR A 84 -29.23 3.56 -8.73
N ARG A 85 -30.15 4.49 -8.92
CA ARG A 85 -29.93 5.94 -8.77
C ARG A 85 -30.94 6.57 -7.81
N GLY A 86 -30.45 7.43 -6.93
CA GLY A 86 -31.29 8.15 -5.99
C GLY A 86 -30.44 9.08 -5.12
N LYS A 87 -30.98 10.28 -4.86
CA LYS A 87 -30.25 11.33 -4.12
C LYS A 87 -29.91 10.93 -2.67
N ASP A 88 -30.69 10.01 -2.10
CA ASP A 88 -30.64 9.65 -0.67
C ASP A 88 -30.00 8.27 -0.42
N ILE A 89 -29.53 7.57 -1.47
CA ILE A 89 -28.90 6.24 -1.36
C ILE A 89 -27.64 6.29 -0.49
N PHE A 90 -26.80 7.31 -0.67
CA PHE A 90 -25.56 7.49 0.10
C PHE A 90 -25.66 8.72 1.02
N SER A 91 -24.96 8.68 2.16
CA SER A 91 -24.69 9.92 2.92
C SER A 91 -23.67 10.78 2.17
N ARG A 92 -23.62 12.08 2.51
CA ARG A 92 -22.84 13.08 1.76
C ARG A 92 -21.36 12.72 1.60
N SER A 93 -20.69 12.29 2.65
CA SER A 93 -19.23 12.11 2.66
C SER A 93 -18.76 10.80 3.27
N GLU A 94 -19.67 9.98 3.79
CA GLU A 94 -19.33 8.69 4.38
C GLU A 94 -20.36 7.62 3.99
N GLY A 95 -20.00 6.35 4.08
CA GLY A 95 -20.91 5.27 3.76
C GLY A 95 -20.22 3.92 3.59
N THR A 96 -21.05 2.90 3.44
CA THR A 96 -20.62 1.54 3.10
C THR A 96 -21.51 0.99 2.01
N ILE A 97 -20.92 0.32 1.03
CA ILE A 97 -21.64 -0.56 0.12
C ILE A 97 -21.17 -1.99 0.32
N SER A 98 -22.11 -2.92 0.44
CA SER A 98 -21.88 -4.33 0.71
C SER A 98 -22.76 -5.18 -0.20
N PHE A 99 -22.24 -6.32 -0.68
CA PHE A 99 -22.98 -7.24 -1.55
C PHE A 99 -22.32 -8.61 -1.60
N TRP A 100 -23.07 -9.61 -2.05
CA TRP A 100 -22.57 -10.95 -2.33
C TRP A 100 -22.36 -11.14 -3.84
N LEU A 101 -21.29 -11.84 -4.21
CA LEU A 101 -20.95 -12.15 -5.60
C LEU A 101 -20.62 -13.64 -5.75
N LYS A 102 -21.23 -14.31 -6.74
CA LYS A 102 -20.90 -15.68 -7.16
C LYS A 102 -20.27 -15.64 -8.55
N ALA A 103 -19.05 -16.16 -8.68
CA ALA A 103 -18.37 -16.30 -9.96
C ALA A 103 -18.98 -17.48 -10.76
N VAL A 104 -19.53 -17.21 -11.95
CA VAL A 104 -20.17 -18.25 -12.79
C VAL A 104 -19.36 -18.46 -14.08
N GLY A 105 -18.71 -19.62 -14.17
CA GLY A 105 -17.93 -19.97 -15.37
C GLY A 105 -16.55 -19.30 -15.43
N TRP A 106 -16.09 -18.67 -14.35
CA TRP A 106 -14.74 -18.13 -14.21
C TRP A 106 -14.17 -18.39 -12.80
N LYS A 107 -12.85 -18.21 -12.65
CA LYS A 107 -12.12 -18.41 -11.39
C LYS A 107 -10.87 -17.50 -11.31
N ALA A 108 -10.16 -17.53 -10.18
CA ALA A 108 -8.83 -16.92 -10.09
C ALA A 108 -7.87 -17.46 -11.17
N GLY A 109 -7.12 -16.57 -11.82
CA GLY A 109 -6.12 -16.93 -12.85
C GLY A 109 -6.64 -17.08 -14.29
N ASP A 110 -7.93 -16.81 -14.56
CA ASP A 110 -8.58 -17.11 -15.85
C ASP A 110 -8.18 -16.25 -17.07
N GLY A 111 -7.23 -15.32 -16.95
CA GLY A 111 -6.81 -14.50 -18.09
C GLY A 111 -7.62 -13.22 -18.33
N ARG A 112 -8.68 -12.93 -17.55
CA ARG A 112 -9.64 -11.84 -17.85
C ARG A 112 -9.86 -10.88 -16.68
N ASN A 113 -10.38 -9.70 -16.99
CA ASN A 113 -10.83 -8.72 -16.00
C ASN A 113 -12.32 -8.92 -15.73
N HIS A 114 -12.73 -8.90 -14.47
CA HIS A 114 -14.14 -8.99 -14.06
C HIS A 114 -14.52 -7.76 -13.27
N ARG A 115 -15.49 -6.99 -13.76
CA ARG A 115 -16.00 -5.78 -13.10
C ARG A 115 -17.20 -6.16 -12.26
N PHE A 116 -17.25 -5.68 -11.01
CA PHE A 116 -18.33 -6.02 -10.10
C PHE A 116 -19.29 -4.83 -9.97
N LEU A 117 -18.80 -3.76 -9.35
CA LEU A 117 -19.64 -2.62 -9.00
C LEU A 117 -18.87 -1.31 -9.19
N THR A 118 -19.55 -0.29 -9.70
CA THR A 118 -19.08 1.11 -9.64
C THR A 118 -20.09 1.99 -8.92
N ALA A 119 -19.66 2.66 -7.85
CA ALA A 119 -20.42 3.73 -7.22
C ALA A 119 -20.01 5.11 -7.78
N TYR A 120 -20.98 6.00 -7.96
CA TYR A 120 -20.80 7.32 -8.57
C TYR A 120 -21.12 8.43 -7.57
N SER A 121 -20.15 9.32 -7.36
CA SER A 121 -20.29 10.55 -6.57
C SER A 121 -20.04 11.78 -7.44
N ASP A 122 -20.20 12.98 -6.89
CA ASP A 122 -19.95 14.24 -7.59
C ASP A 122 -18.46 14.52 -7.83
N THR A 123 -17.58 13.94 -7.00
CA THR A 123 -16.13 14.19 -7.03
C THR A 123 -15.35 13.04 -7.68
N CYS A 124 -15.85 11.81 -7.58
CA CYS A 124 -15.18 10.62 -8.09
C CYS A 124 -16.12 9.45 -8.38
N SER A 125 -15.62 8.44 -9.10
CA SER A 125 -16.22 7.11 -9.16
C SER A 125 -15.35 6.08 -8.43
N MET A 126 -15.98 5.16 -7.71
CA MET A 126 -15.34 4.07 -6.99
C MET A 126 -15.64 2.75 -7.70
N MET A 127 -14.64 2.07 -8.27
CA MET A 127 -14.80 0.82 -9.01
C MET A 127 -14.16 -0.34 -8.28
N LEU A 128 -14.95 -1.38 -8.01
CA LEU A 128 -14.52 -2.66 -7.48
C LEU A 128 -14.43 -3.67 -8.64
N TYR A 129 -13.24 -4.22 -8.87
CA TYR A 129 -13.03 -5.19 -9.94
C TYR A 129 -11.81 -6.09 -9.72
N ARG A 130 -11.74 -7.20 -10.46
CA ARG A 130 -10.57 -8.08 -10.55
C ARG A 130 -9.78 -7.80 -11.83
N PHE A 131 -8.46 -7.58 -11.70
CA PHE A 131 -7.51 -7.39 -12.81
C PHE A 131 -6.61 -8.61 -13.01
N TRP A 132 -6.26 -8.90 -14.26
CA TRP A 132 -5.30 -9.95 -14.64
C TRP A 132 -3.90 -9.76 -13.98
N PRO A 133 -3.19 -10.81 -13.53
CA PRO A 133 -3.52 -12.24 -13.58
C PRO A 133 -4.35 -12.77 -12.38
N GLY A 134 -4.57 -12.01 -11.32
CA GLY A 134 -5.34 -12.48 -10.15
C GLY A 134 -5.44 -11.49 -9.01
N ASN A 135 -5.25 -10.20 -9.29
CA ASN A 135 -5.25 -9.17 -8.27
C ASN A 135 -6.65 -8.54 -8.20
N ASN A 136 -7.21 -8.42 -7.00
CA ASN A 136 -8.41 -7.62 -6.78
C ASN A 136 -7.99 -6.17 -6.59
N TRP A 137 -8.77 -5.25 -7.15
CA TRP A 137 -8.48 -3.83 -7.06
C TRP A 137 -9.72 -3.03 -6.72
N VAL A 138 -9.50 -2.00 -5.92
CA VAL A 138 -10.45 -0.91 -5.73
C VAL A 138 -9.80 0.39 -6.17
N TYR A 139 -10.37 1.01 -7.19
CA TYR A 139 -9.93 2.29 -7.72
C TYR A 139 -10.93 3.38 -7.41
N VAL A 140 -10.40 4.55 -7.08
CA VAL A 140 -11.14 5.80 -7.09
C VAL A 140 -10.62 6.65 -8.24
N ASN A 141 -11.50 6.99 -9.18
CA ASN A 141 -11.18 7.76 -10.37
C ASN A 141 -11.79 9.16 -10.26
N GLY A 142 -10.96 10.19 -10.42
CA GLY A 142 -11.42 11.59 -10.48
C GLY A 142 -10.25 12.57 -10.56
N GLY A 143 -10.52 13.80 -11.00
CA GLY A 143 -9.47 14.82 -11.23
C GLY A 143 -8.42 14.44 -12.27
N GLY A 144 -8.74 13.53 -13.21
CA GLY A 144 -7.82 13.04 -14.24
C GLY A 144 -6.78 12.02 -13.76
N ARG A 145 -6.94 11.47 -12.55
CA ARG A 145 -6.03 10.47 -11.94
C ARG A 145 -6.81 9.27 -11.39
N ASN A 146 -6.10 8.16 -11.23
CA ASN A 146 -6.61 6.92 -10.62
C ASN A 146 -5.89 6.70 -9.29
N TYR A 147 -6.65 6.62 -8.19
CA TYR A 147 -6.16 6.36 -6.86
C TYR A 147 -6.45 4.91 -6.48
N VAL A 148 -5.41 4.12 -6.28
CA VAL A 148 -5.54 2.74 -5.79
C VAL A 148 -5.81 2.79 -4.29
N VAL A 149 -7.00 2.37 -3.86
CA VAL A 149 -7.34 2.25 -2.42
C VAL A 149 -6.81 0.93 -1.85
N GLY A 150 -6.82 -0.11 -2.67
CA GLY A 150 -6.16 -1.38 -2.38
C GLY A 150 -6.07 -2.26 -3.61
N GLY A 151 -4.96 -2.98 -3.73
CA GLY A 151 -4.65 -3.86 -4.85
C GLY A 151 -3.18 -4.30 -4.87
N GLY A 152 -2.84 -5.25 -5.73
CA GLY A 152 -1.47 -5.81 -5.82
C GLY A 152 -1.21 -7.05 -4.96
N GLN A 153 -2.18 -7.47 -4.14
CA GLN A 153 -2.12 -8.75 -3.42
C GLN A 153 -2.89 -9.81 -4.18
N TRP A 154 -2.21 -10.91 -4.50
CA TRP A 154 -2.84 -12.10 -5.06
C TRP A 154 -3.84 -12.68 -4.07
N TRP A 155 -5.05 -12.99 -4.52
CA TRP A 155 -6.05 -13.72 -3.74
C TRP A 155 -6.68 -14.79 -4.62
N ASP A 156 -6.51 -16.05 -4.22
CA ASP A 156 -6.92 -17.25 -4.95
C ASP A 156 -8.35 -17.71 -4.61
N GLY A 157 -9.01 -17.08 -3.64
CA GLY A 157 -10.35 -17.49 -3.16
C GLY A 157 -11.52 -17.28 -4.13
N TRP A 158 -11.28 -16.98 -5.40
CA TRP A 158 -12.31 -16.97 -6.45
C TRP A 158 -12.49 -18.38 -7.03
N ASP A 159 -13.19 -19.23 -6.28
CA ASP A 159 -13.63 -20.53 -6.77
C ASP A 159 -14.94 -20.43 -7.55
N LYS A 160 -15.09 -21.32 -8.52
CA LYS A 160 -16.29 -21.36 -9.37
C LYS A 160 -17.50 -21.73 -8.52
N ASP A 161 -18.60 -21.01 -8.71
CA ASP A 161 -19.90 -21.24 -8.06
C ASP A 161 -19.87 -21.08 -6.53
N VAL A 162 -18.86 -20.39 -5.99
CA VAL A 162 -18.73 -20.04 -4.57
C VAL A 162 -19.12 -18.58 -4.36
N TRP A 163 -19.93 -18.33 -3.32
CA TRP A 163 -20.35 -17.00 -2.89
C TRP A 163 -19.23 -16.30 -2.12
N VAL A 164 -18.94 -15.06 -2.52
CA VAL A 164 -17.94 -14.19 -1.92
C VAL A 164 -18.58 -12.86 -1.55
N PRO A 165 -18.65 -12.51 -0.25
CA PRO A 165 -19.12 -11.20 0.16
C PRO A 165 -18.02 -10.15 0.04
N LEU A 166 -18.43 -8.96 -0.40
CA LEU A 166 -17.58 -7.80 -0.63
C LEU A 166 -18.16 -6.60 0.09
N ALA A 167 -17.29 -5.75 0.63
CA ALA A 167 -17.68 -4.44 1.14
C ALA A 167 -16.64 -3.37 0.83
N PHE A 168 -17.11 -2.14 0.63
CA PHE A 168 -16.28 -0.95 0.51
C PHE A 168 -16.82 0.14 1.43
N THR A 169 -15.93 0.68 2.27
CA THR A 169 -16.24 1.74 3.23
C THR A 169 -15.48 3.00 2.84
N PHE A 170 -16.12 4.16 2.99
CA PHE A 170 -15.50 5.45 2.75
C PHE A 170 -15.92 6.45 3.82
N LYS A 171 -14.97 7.27 4.27
CA LYS A 171 -15.17 8.44 5.14
C LYS A 171 -14.02 9.44 4.90
N PRO A 172 -14.15 10.71 5.31
CA PRO A 172 -13.02 11.63 5.28
C PRO A 172 -11.79 11.04 5.96
N GLY A 173 -10.65 11.09 5.27
CA GLY A 173 -9.38 10.53 5.74
C GLY A 173 -9.23 9.00 5.69
N GLU A 174 -10.24 8.23 5.28
CA GLU A 174 -10.12 6.76 5.18
C GLU A 174 -11.03 6.12 4.12
N GLN A 175 -10.46 5.26 3.29
CA GLN A 175 -11.21 4.38 2.40
C GLN A 175 -10.66 2.96 2.54
N ALA A 176 -11.54 1.97 2.70
CA ALA A 176 -11.14 0.59 2.93
C ALA A 176 -12.04 -0.39 2.18
N TRP A 177 -11.51 -1.59 1.93
CA TRP A 177 -12.24 -2.65 1.24
C TRP A 177 -12.01 -4.00 1.89
N TYR A 178 -13.01 -4.86 1.75
CA TYR A 178 -13.14 -6.11 2.48
C TYR A 178 -13.54 -7.25 1.55
N ILE A 179 -12.99 -8.44 1.83
CA ILE A 179 -13.45 -9.71 1.24
C ILE A 179 -13.66 -10.70 2.37
N ASN A 180 -14.79 -11.43 2.39
CA ASN A 180 -15.11 -12.41 3.43
C ASN A 180 -15.14 -11.78 4.84
N GLY A 181 -15.59 -10.52 4.94
CA GLY A 181 -15.59 -9.78 6.21
C GLY A 181 -14.22 -9.27 6.66
N GLU A 182 -13.12 -9.68 6.01
CA GLU A 182 -11.76 -9.28 6.38
C GLU A 182 -11.29 -8.07 5.58
N ARG A 183 -10.64 -7.11 6.24
CA ARG A 183 -10.06 -5.93 5.58
C ARG A 183 -8.85 -6.33 4.73
N ARG A 184 -8.92 -6.08 3.42
CA ARG A 184 -7.87 -6.45 2.45
C ARG A 184 -6.98 -5.27 2.05
N GLY A 185 -7.45 -4.04 2.24
CA GLY A 185 -6.66 -2.84 2.02
C GLY A 185 -7.35 -1.59 2.52
N MET A 186 -6.56 -0.55 2.71
CA MET A 186 -6.97 0.73 3.25
C MET A 186 -6.05 1.82 2.71
N LYS A 187 -6.60 3.00 2.46
CA LYS A 187 -5.86 4.21 2.12
C LYS A 187 -6.33 5.37 3.01
N SER A 188 -5.36 6.11 3.56
CA SER A 188 -5.57 7.20 4.52
C SER A 188 -4.92 8.53 4.10
N SER A 189 -4.09 8.51 3.05
CA SER A 189 -3.35 9.65 2.53
C SER A 189 -3.49 9.73 1.01
N ASP A 190 -3.39 10.94 0.42
CA ASP A 190 -3.57 11.16 -1.03
C ASP A 190 -4.92 10.58 -1.54
N LEU A 191 -5.98 10.85 -0.78
CA LEU A 191 -7.34 10.39 -1.04
C LEU A 191 -8.12 11.41 -1.86
N LEU A 192 -8.90 10.92 -2.81
CA LEU A 192 -10.00 11.68 -3.40
C LEU A 192 -11.29 11.28 -2.67
N GLU A 193 -11.85 12.20 -1.90
CA GLU A 193 -13.02 11.92 -1.05
C GLU A 193 -14.33 11.98 -1.85
N PRO A 194 -15.16 10.92 -1.81
CA PRO A 194 -16.49 10.92 -2.42
C PRO A 194 -17.39 11.99 -1.79
N GLN A 195 -18.13 12.72 -2.64
CA GLN A 195 -19.15 13.67 -2.20
C GLN A 195 -20.48 13.41 -2.94
N PHE A 196 -21.55 13.15 -2.19
CA PHE A 196 -22.88 12.86 -2.72
C PHE A 196 -23.82 14.03 -2.39
N THR A 197 -24.00 14.95 -3.34
CA THR A 197 -24.81 16.17 -3.19
C THR A 197 -25.82 16.39 -4.33
N ARG A 198 -25.75 15.61 -5.42
CA ARG A 198 -26.66 15.70 -6.59
C ARG A 198 -27.51 14.44 -6.79
N GLU A 199 -28.53 14.53 -7.64
CA GLU A 199 -29.41 13.41 -8.03
C GLU A 199 -28.70 12.24 -8.75
N ASN A 200 -27.41 12.39 -9.07
CA ASN A 200 -26.61 11.36 -9.77
C ASN A 200 -25.97 10.33 -8.82
N GLY A 201 -26.17 10.46 -7.50
CA GLY A 201 -25.71 9.47 -6.53
C GLY A 201 -26.32 8.09 -6.80
N GLY A 202 -25.48 7.06 -6.87
CA GLY A 202 -25.92 5.71 -7.17
C GLY A 202 -24.78 4.74 -7.45
N PHE A 203 -25.13 3.52 -7.82
CA PHE A 203 -24.16 2.49 -8.20
C PHE A 203 -24.66 1.66 -9.38
N CYS A 204 -23.71 1.14 -10.16
CA CYS A 204 -23.94 0.24 -11.28
C CYS A 204 -23.32 -1.12 -10.97
N LEU A 205 -24.13 -2.16 -11.11
CA LEU A 205 -23.73 -3.55 -11.16
C LEU A 205 -23.36 -3.88 -12.61
N HIS A 206 -22.12 -4.34 -12.81
CA HIS A 206 -21.56 -4.53 -14.15
C HIS A 206 -21.82 -5.93 -14.70
N GLU A 207 -21.80 -6.02 -16.03
CA GLU A 207 -21.81 -7.27 -16.77
C GLU A 207 -20.58 -8.15 -16.47
N GLY A 208 -20.77 -9.47 -16.49
CA GLY A 208 -19.67 -10.43 -16.51
C GLY A 208 -19.02 -10.53 -17.89
N PHE A 209 -17.71 -10.23 -18.00
CA PHE A 209 -17.00 -10.18 -19.29
C PHE A 209 -16.66 -11.58 -19.83
N GLY A 210 -17.52 -12.10 -20.72
CA GLY A 210 -17.35 -13.40 -21.37
C GLY A 210 -17.49 -14.61 -20.43
N ALA A 211 -18.00 -14.40 -19.22
CA ALA A 211 -18.41 -15.37 -18.21
C ALA A 211 -19.45 -14.68 -17.30
N GLY A 212 -20.36 -15.44 -16.68
CA GLY A 212 -21.43 -14.87 -15.87
C GLY A 212 -21.01 -14.51 -14.44
N GLN A 213 -21.78 -13.67 -13.77
CA GLN A 213 -21.70 -13.47 -12.33
C GLN A 213 -23.09 -13.26 -11.74
N VAL A 214 -23.32 -13.78 -10.53
CA VAL A 214 -24.58 -13.57 -9.80
C VAL A 214 -24.31 -12.64 -8.64
N MET A 215 -25.15 -11.62 -8.48
CA MET A 215 -25.09 -10.71 -7.34
C MET A 215 -26.32 -10.87 -6.47
N ASP A 216 -26.15 -10.67 -5.17
CA ASP A 216 -27.23 -10.79 -4.21
C ASP A 216 -27.01 -9.88 -2.99
N GLU A 217 -28.09 -9.60 -2.25
CA GLU A 217 -28.09 -8.90 -0.96
C GLU A 217 -27.32 -7.56 -1.01
N ILE A 218 -27.70 -6.65 -1.91
CA ILE A 218 -27.03 -5.34 -2.05
C ILE A 218 -27.47 -4.42 -0.92
N MET A 219 -26.52 -3.92 -0.13
CA MET A 219 -26.76 -3.05 1.03
C MET A 219 -25.95 -1.76 0.92
N VAL A 220 -26.60 -0.63 1.19
CA VAL A 220 -25.93 0.68 1.36
C VAL A 220 -26.22 1.26 2.73
N PHE A 221 -25.17 1.58 3.47
CA PHE A 221 -25.25 2.14 4.82
C PHE A 221 -24.90 3.63 4.84
N ASN A 222 -25.51 4.35 5.78
CA ASN A 222 -25.35 5.79 5.97
C ASN A 222 -23.98 6.21 6.55
N ARG A 223 -23.14 5.25 6.95
CA ARG A 223 -21.82 5.46 7.57
C ARG A 223 -20.80 4.43 7.08
N ALA A 224 -19.52 4.71 7.30
CA ALA A 224 -18.46 3.72 7.14
C ALA A 224 -18.55 2.70 8.29
N LEU A 225 -18.84 1.45 7.97
CA LEU A 225 -18.87 0.36 8.95
C LEU A 225 -17.46 0.00 9.40
N ALA A 226 -17.29 -0.24 10.69
CA ALA A 226 -16.04 -0.74 11.26
C ALA A 226 -15.77 -2.19 10.85
N ALA A 227 -14.52 -2.62 10.91
CA ALA A 227 -14.14 -3.98 10.50
C ALA A 227 -14.95 -5.09 11.21
N PRO A 228 -15.23 -5.05 12.53
CA PRO A 228 -16.12 -6.03 13.17
C PRO A 228 -17.55 -6.01 12.61
N GLU A 229 -18.08 -4.86 12.23
CA GLU A 229 -19.44 -4.74 11.67
C GLU A 229 -19.52 -5.33 10.27
N VAL A 230 -18.50 -5.09 9.44
CA VAL A 230 -18.38 -5.73 8.12
C VAL A 230 -18.19 -7.24 8.26
N ALA A 231 -17.42 -7.70 9.25
CA ALA A 231 -17.28 -9.13 9.54
C ALA A 231 -18.61 -9.77 9.98
N ALA A 232 -19.40 -9.06 10.79
CA ALA A 232 -20.70 -9.52 11.26
C ALA A 232 -21.71 -9.68 10.11
N LEU A 233 -21.79 -8.70 9.20
CA LEU A 233 -22.66 -8.74 8.02
C LEU A 233 -22.45 -9.98 7.13
N HIS A 234 -21.23 -10.50 7.11
CA HIS A 234 -20.80 -11.54 6.19
C HIS A 234 -20.55 -12.90 6.86
N GLY A 235 -20.86 -13.02 8.16
CA GLY A 235 -21.05 -14.29 8.83
C GLY A 235 -19.86 -15.26 8.75
N VAL A 236 -18.74 -14.93 9.40
CA VAL A 236 -17.57 -15.83 9.48
C VAL A 236 -17.77 -17.00 10.47
N THR A 237 -18.95 -17.15 11.07
CA THR A 237 -19.20 -18.16 12.13
C THR A 237 -20.12 -19.26 11.64
N LYS A 238 -19.66 -20.52 11.69
CA LYS A 238 -20.52 -21.71 11.60
C LYS A 238 -21.57 -21.64 12.71
N MET A 239 -22.80 -21.28 12.38
CA MET A 239 -23.91 -21.31 13.33
C MET A 239 -24.46 -22.74 13.43
N GLY A 240 -24.41 -23.31 14.64
CA GLY A 240 -25.20 -24.50 14.97
C GLY A 240 -26.70 -24.18 15.07
N ALA A 241 -27.54 -25.22 15.08
CA ALA A 241 -28.98 -25.05 15.28
C ALA A 241 -29.29 -24.53 16.70
N SER A 242 -30.28 -23.63 16.83
CA SER A 242 -30.94 -23.37 18.12
C SER A 242 -31.91 -24.52 18.40
N GLN A 243 -32.17 -24.80 19.68
CA GLN A 243 -33.14 -25.82 20.11
C GLN A 243 -34.03 -25.29 21.23
N LEU A 244 -35.28 -25.72 21.24
CA LEU A 244 -36.27 -25.33 22.24
C LEU A 244 -37.12 -26.54 22.62
N THR A 245 -37.35 -26.75 23.91
CA THR A 245 -38.31 -27.74 24.39
C THR A 245 -39.58 -27.03 24.87
N ALA A 246 -40.71 -27.31 24.22
CA ALA A 246 -42.02 -26.84 24.68
C ALA A 246 -42.62 -27.84 25.70
N PRO A 247 -42.90 -27.41 26.93
CA PRO A 247 -43.52 -28.25 27.96
C PRO A 247 -45.03 -28.41 27.73
N THR A 248 -45.61 -29.46 28.34
CA THR A 248 -47.07 -29.63 28.36
C THR A 248 -47.77 -28.61 29.27
N MET A 249 -48.87 -28.05 28.80
CA MET A 249 -49.69 -27.06 29.50
C MET A 249 -51.19 -27.34 29.35
N SER A 250 -51.99 -26.68 30.18
CA SER A 250 -53.45 -26.59 29.94
C SER A 250 -53.71 -25.66 28.76
N SER A 251 -54.74 -25.94 27.96
CA SER A 251 -55.15 -25.03 26.87
C SER A 251 -55.47 -23.64 27.46
N PRO A 252 -54.81 -22.57 26.98
CA PRO A 252 -55.12 -21.21 27.41
C PRO A 252 -56.40 -20.70 26.73
N ASP A 253 -57.01 -19.66 27.30
CA ASP A 253 -58.10 -18.93 26.66
C ASP A 253 -57.49 -17.91 25.67
N VAL A 254 -57.72 -18.08 24.36
CA VAL A 254 -57.12 -17.20 23.33
C VAL A 254 -57.91 -15.88 23.22
N ASP A 255 -57.83 -15.06 24.26
CA ASP A 255 -58.55 -13.79 24.37
C ASP A 255 -57.65 -12.56 24.21
N GLY A 256 -56.33 -12.76 24.15
CA GLY A 256 -55.31 -11.73 23.98
C GLY A 256 -54.91 -11.05 25.29
N ALA A 257 -55.41 -11.49 26.44
CA ALA A 257 -55.11 -10.95 27.76
C ALA A 257 -54.54 -12.06 28.66
N VAL A 258 -53.33 -11.84 29.19
CA VAL A 258 -52.76 -12.79 30.16
C VAL A 258 -53.47 -12.62 31.51
N GLY A 259 -54.30 -13.59 31.89
CA GLY A 259 -55.03 -13.59 33.16
C GLY A 259 -54.12 -13.69 34.39
N SER A 260 -54.63 -13.32 35.57
CA SER A 260 -53.88 -13.45 36.84
C SER A 260 -53.63 -14.90 37.28
N ASP A 261 -54.27 -15.87 36.63
CA ASP A 261 -54.42 -17.25 37.11
C ASP A 261 -53.32 -18.20 36.62
N GLY A 262 -52.30 -17.67 35.93
CA GLY A 262 -51.05 -18.39 35.67
C GLY A 262 -51.08 -19.39 34.51
N GLU A 263 -51.98 -19.24 33.55
CA GLU A 263 -52.15 -20.14 32.40
C GLU A 263 -50.86 -20.36 31.58
N TRP A 264 -50.02 -19.32 31.46
CA TRP A 264 -48.73 -19.37 30.75
C TRP A 264 -47.52 -19.70 31.65
N GLN A 265 -47.73 -20.05 32.93
CA GLN A 265 -46.61 -20.42 33.83
C GLN A 265 -45.92 -21.71 33.38
N ARG A 266 -46.66 -22.62 32.73
CA ARG A 266 -46.14 -23.88 32.18
C ARG A 266 -45.71 -23.75 30.72
N SER A 267 -44.94 -22.72 30.40
CA SER A 267 -44.43 -22.47 29.03
C SER A 267 -42.91 -22.26 29.04
N ALA A 268 -42.25 -22.61 27.95
CA ALA A 268 -40.88 -22.19 27.71
C ALA A 268 -40.88 -20.73 27.21
N ALA A 269 -39.91 -19.93 27.63
CA ALA A 269 -39.82 -18.51 27.24
C ALA A 269 -38.52 -18.20 26.50
N VAL A 270 -38.61 -17.45 25.41
CA VAL A 270 -37.45 -17.06 24.60
C VAL A 270 -37.39 -15.55 24.37
N THR A 271 -36.17 -15.05 24.29
CA THR A 271 -35.78 -13.69 23.90
C THR A 271 -34.38 -13.78 23.26
N GLY A 272 -33.70 -12.66 23.01
CA GLY A 272 -32.39 -12.64 22.34
C GLY A 272 -32.53 -12.57 20.82
N TRP A 273 -33.29 -11.61 20.35
CA TRP A 273 -33.67 -11.47 18.95
C TRP A 273 -32.51 -11.05 18.05
N VAL A 274 -32.58 -11.49 16.80
CA VAL A 274 -31.61 -11.20 15.75
C VAL A 274 -32.32 -10.43 14.64
N ASP A 275 -31.70 -9.36 14.14
CA ASP A 275 -32.19 -8.69 12.94
C ASP A 275 -32.11 -9.63 11.74
N ARG A 276 -33.24 -9.84 11.07
CA ARG A 276 -33.39 -10.80 9.97
C ARG A 276 -32.45 -10.51 8.80
N VAL A 277 -32.20 -9.23 8.51
CA VAL A 277 -31.41 -8.82 7.34
C VAL A 277 -29.93 -8.72 7.70
N LEU A 278 -29.61 -8.02 8.79
CA LEU A 278 -28.23 -7.77 9.22
C LEU A 278 -27.57 -8.99 9.88
N GLY A 279 -28.37 -9.94 10.40
CA GLY A 279 -27.88 -11.16 11.01
C GLY A 279 -27.16 -10.95 12.35
N VAL A 280 -27.46 -9.86 13.07
CA VAL A 280 -26.88 -9.52 14.38
C VAL A 280 -27.97 -9.26 15.42
N ALA A 281 -27.65 -9.46 16.69
CA ALA A 281 -28.54 -9.19 17.82
C ALA A 281 -29.11 -7.78 17.72
N ASN A 282 -30.43 -7.65 17.84
CA ASN A 282 -31.07 -6.36 17.92
C ASN A 282 -31.53 -6.09 19.37
N GLY A 283 -31.95 -4.85 19.64
CA GLY A 283 -32.40 -4.42 20.97
C GLY A 283 -33.83 -4.83 21.32
N ASP A 284 -34.43 -5.78 20.60
CA ASP A 284 -35.83 -6.16 20.79
C ASP A 284 -36.02 -6.88 22.13
N ALA A 285 -36.87 -6.32 22.98
CA ALA A 285 -37.17 -6.83 24.31
C ALA A 285 -38.38 -7.79 24.34
N THR A 286 -38.89 -8.19 23.17
CA THR A 286 -40.03 -9.10 23.06
C THR A 286 -39.73 -10.43 23.76
N VAL A 287 -40.75 -11.01 24.37
CA VAL A 287 -40.68 -12.36 24.94
C VAL A 287 -41.74 -13.21 24.24
N ALA A 288 -41.31 -14.29 23.60
CA ALA A 288 -42.20 -15.32 23.09
C ALA A 288 -42.24 -16.50 24.06
N ARG A 289 -43.43 -17.05 24.29
CA ARG A 289 -43.66 -18.21 25.15
C ARG A 289 -44.33 -19.31 24.36
N VAL A 290 -43.88 -20.54 24.53
CA VAL A 290 -44.45 -21.70 23.82
C VAL A 290 -44.72 -22.85 24.77
N GLY A 291 -45.84 -23.52 24.55
CA GLY A 291 -46.24 -24.74 25.23
C GLY A 291 -47.24 -25.50 24.37
N TYR A 292 -47.58 -26.73 24.76
CA TYR A 292 -48.53 -27.54 23.99
C TYR A 292 -49.48 -28.34 24.88
N CYS A 293 -50.64 -28.68 24.33
CA CYS A 293 -51.55 -29.68 24.90
C CYS A 293 -51.75 -30.83 23.90
N SER A 294 -52.66 -31.76 24.16
CA SER A 294 -52.77 -33.00 23.36
C SER A 294 -53.05 -32.81 21.86
N ASP A 295 -53.64 -31.69 21.46
CA ASP A 295 -54.15 -31.44 20.11
C ASP A 295 -53.68 -30.12 19.48
N ALA A 296 -53.00 -29.23 20.22
CA ALA A 296 -52.56 -27.93 19.73
C ALA A 296 -51.24 -27.45 20.34
N LEU A 297 -50.52 -26.64 19.54
CA LEU A 297 -49.41 -25.81 19.99
C LEU A 297 -49.91 -24.40 20.32
N HIS A 298 -49.47 -23.84 21.44
CA HIS A 298 -49.85 -22.50 21.89
C HIS A 298 -48.63 -21.59 21.98
N CYS A 299 -48.78 -20.33 21.57
CA CYS A 299 -47.75 -19.31 21.69
C CYS A 299 -48.30 -18.00 22.24
N LEU A 300 -47.53 -17.33 23.09
CA LEU A 300 -47.80 -15.98 23.59
C LEU A 300 -46.63 -15.06 23.26
N PHE A 301 -46.90 -13.92 22.63
CA PHE A 301 -45.95 -12.82 22.50
C PHE A 301 -46.29 -11.73 23.51
N SER A 302 -45.25 -11.23 24.17
CA SER A 302 -45.29 -10.05 25.03
C SER A 302 -44.29 -9.03 24.48
N VAL A 303 -44.81 -8.01 23.80
CA VAL A 303 -44.02 -6.96 23.13
C VAL A 303 -44.09 -5.69 23.97
N PRO A 304 -43.00 -5.28 24.65
CA PRO A 304 -42.96 -4.02 25.38
C PRO A 304 -43.14 -2.83 24.44
N ILE A 305 -43.97 -1.87 24.82
CA ILE A 305 -44.12 -0.61 24.08
C ILE A 305 -42.99 0.35 24.47
N ASP A 306 -42.30 0.90 23.48
CA ASP A 306 -41.19 1.82 23.69
C ASP A 306 -41.65 3.09 24.44
N GLU A 307 -40.88 3.54 25.42
CA GLU A 307 -41.11 4.76 26.19
C GLU A 307 -41.27 6.02 25.31
N LYS A 308 -40.68 6.01 24.10
CA LYS A 308 -40.86 7.05 23.07
C LYS A 308 -42.34 7.29 22.75
N PHE A 309 -43.18 6.27 22.78
CA PHE A 309 -44.63 6.44 22.60
C PHE A 309 -45.24 7.34 23.66
N LYS A 310 -44.88 7.11 24.94
CA LYS A 310 -45.35 7.92 26.07
C LYS A 310 -44.79 9.34 26.03
N GLN A 311 -43.53 9.49 25.63
CA GLN A 311 -42.85 10.79 25.54
C GLN A 311 -43.34 11.64 24.36
N GLN A 312 -43.80 11.01 23.27
CA GLN A 312 -44.16 11.67 22.01
C GLN A 312 -45.60 11.38 21.58
N ARG A 313 -46.53 11.32 22.53
CA ARG A 313 -47.95 11.01 22.24
C ARG A 313 -48.60 11.90 21.19
N ASP A 314 -48.17 13.16 21.10
CA ASP A 314 -48.71 14.11 20.12
C ASP A 314 -48.31 13.75 18.67
N VAL A 315 -47.22 13.01 18.49
CA VAL A 315 -46.72 12.52 17.19
C VAL A 315 -47.41 11.23 16.79
N TYR A 316 -47.65 10.33 17.75
CA TYR A 316 -48.24 9.01 17.54
C TYR A 316 -49.73 9.03 17.88
N VAL A 317 -50.56 9.52 16.95
CA VAL A 317 -52.01 9.78 17.14
C VAL A 317 -52.79 8.51 17.54
N GLY A 318 -52.82 8.20 18.84
CA GLY A 318 -53.76 7.28 19.49
C GLY A 318 -53.42 5.79 19.52
N SER A 319 -52.31 5.33 18.91
CA SER A 319 -51.89 3.92 18.93
C SER A 319 -50.36 3.78 18.97
N PRO A 320 -49.80 2.88 19.81
CA PRO A 320 -48.39 2.55 19.77
C PRO A 320 -48.01 1.63 18.58
N LEU A 321 -49.01 1.09 17.88
CA LEU A 321 -48.86 0.18 16.75
C LEU A 321 -49.36 0.81 15.44
N LYS A 322 -48.74 0.45 14.32
CA LYS A 322 -49.20 0.77 12.97
C LYS A 322 -50.21 -0.29 12.54
N THR A 323 -51.39 0.16 12.11
CA THR A 323 -52.55 -0.70 11.88
C THR A 323 -53.29 -0.33 10.58
N THR A 324 -52.55 -0.30 9.47
CA THR A 324 -53.06 0.08 8.15
C THR A 324 -53.77 -1.07 7.42
N VAL A 325 -53.27 -2.30 7.55
CA VAL A 325 -53.82 -3.53 6.94
C VAL A 325 -54.86 -4.14 7.88
N ARG A 326 -56.04 -4.51 7.36
CA ARG A 326 -57.16 -4.99 8.21
C ARG A 326 -57.81 -6.27 7.69
N GLU A 327 -57.62 -6.56 6.42
CA GLU A 327 -58.10 -7.73 5.72
C GLU A 327 -57.27 -8.98 6.05
N ARG A 328 -57.91 -10.14 6.05
CA ARG A 328 -57.21 -11.43 6.14
C ARG A 328 -56.29 -11.60 4.93
N ASP A 329 -55.11 -12.17 5.16
CA ASP A 329 -54.07 -12.48 4.16
C ASP A 329 -53.48 -11.26 3.44
N GLY A 330 -53.78 -10.04 3.90
CA GLY A 330 -53.11 -8.82 3.47
C GLY A 330 -51.61 -8.81 3.82
N ASP A 331 -50.86 -7.83 3.32
CA ASP A 331 -49.44 -7.67 3.66
C ASP A 331 -49.24 -7.12 5.06
N ILE A 332 -49.41 -7.99 6.05
CA ILE A 332 -49.26 -7.64 7.47
C ILE A 332 -47.84 -7.16 7.82
N THR A 333 -46.84 -7.39 6.96
CA THR A 333 -45.46 -6.95 7.19
C THR A 333 -45.27 -5.44 6.99
N ALA A 334 -46.26 -4.77 6.39
CA ALA A 334 -46.32 -3.31 6.28
C ALA A 334 -46.70 -2.60 7.60
N ASP A 335 -47.19 -3.36 8.59
CA ASP A 335 -47.64 -2.93 9.92
C ASP A 335 -46.81 -3.57 11.04
N ASP A 336 -47.04 -3.14 12.29
CA ASP A 336 -46.51 -3.85 13.46
C ASP A 336 -47.17 -5.23 13.53
N ASN A 337 -46.37 -6.30 13.52
CA ASN A 337 -46.82 -7.68 13.39
C ASN A 337 -45.97 -8.66 14.19
N VAL A 338 -46.57 -9.78 14.59
CA VAL A 338 -45.85 -10.93 15.14
C VAL A 338 -46.28 -12.20 14.43
N GLY A 339 -45.42 -13.21 14.39
CA GLY A 339 -45.75 -14.48 13.78
C GLY A 339 -44.80 -15.62 14.11
N LEU A 340 -45.19 -16.80 13.65
CA LEU A 340 -44.55 -18.07 13.91
C LEU A 340 -44.25 -18.78 12.58
N LEU A 341 -43.03 -19.25 12.42
CA LEU A 341 -42.69 -20.24 11.39
C LEU A 341 -42.71 -21.62 12.02
N LEU A 342 -43.38 -22.58 11.37
CA LEU A 342 -43.51 -23.95 11.87
C LEU A 342 -43.31 -24.97 10.75
N SER A 343 -42.66 -26.09 11.08
CA SER A 343 -42.56 -27.24 10.18
C SER A 343 -42.80 -28.54 10.98
N PRO A 344 -43.78 -29.38 10.57
CA PRO A 344 -44.02 -30.67 11.22
C PRO A 344 -42.84 -31.63 11.13
N PRO A 345 -42.72 -32.62 12.03
CA PRO A 345 -41.63 -33.58 12.01
C PRO A 345 -41.55 -34.33 10.67
N GLY A 346 -40.38 -34.26 10.02
CA GLY A 346 -40.14 -34.92 8.73
C GLY A 346 -40.84 -34.28 7.53
N ALA A 347 -41.55 -33.16 7.70
CA ALA A 347 -42.11 -32.40 6.60
C ALA A 347 -41.06 -31.48 5.95
N ALA A 348 -41.19 -31.24 4.65
CA ALA A 348 -40.38 -30.24 3.94
C ALA A 348 -41.01 -28.84 3.95
N ASP A 349 -42.31 -28.77 4.23
CA ASP A 349 -43.07 -27.52 4.18
C ASP A 349 -42.84 -26.67 5.43
N VAL A 350 -42.76 -25.35 5.22
CA VAL A 350 -42.68 -24.33 6.26
C VAL A 350 -43.93 -23.47 6.23
N TYR A 351 -44.67 -23.47 7.33
CA TYR A 351 -45.89 -22.72 7.51
C TYR A 351 -45.61 -21.43 8.27
N PHE A 352 -46.25 -20.33 7.88
CA PHE A 352 -46.25 -19.08 8.64
C PHE A 352 -47.64 -18.81 9.19
N PHE A 353 -47.72 -18.35 10.44
CA PHE A 353 -48.95 -17.87 11.09
C PHE A 353 -48.66 -16.53 11.73
N GLY A 354 -49.36 -15.46 11.34
CA GLY A 354 -49.07 -14.11 11.81
C GLY A 354 -50.31 -13.25 12.00
N ILE A 355 -50.17 -12.25 12.86
CA ILE A 355 -51.20 -11.24 13.14
C ILE A 355 -50.56 -9.86 13.29
N ASN A 356 -51.21 -8.81 12.76
CA ASN A 356 -50.77 -7.42 12.95
C ASN A 356 -51.52 -6.71 14.09
N GLY A 357 -51.08 -5.50 14.45
CA GLY A 357 -51.71 -4.68 15.49
C GLY A 357 -53.19 -4.30 15.23
N ALA A 358 -53.70 -4.50 14.01
CA ALA A 358 -55.11 -4.30 13.67
C ALA A 358 -55.98 -5.56 13.91
N GLY A 359 -55.35 -6.72 14.05
CA GLY A 359 -56.00 -8.03 14.22
C GLY A 359 -56.14 -8.80 12.90
N ALA A 360 -55.58 -8.28 11.80
CA ALA A 360 -55.53 -8.97 10.53
C ALA A 360 -54.63 -10.21 10.65
N LYS A 361 -55.17 -11.37 10.26
CA LYS A 361 -54.46 -12.65 10.28
C LYS A 361 -53.91 -12.96 8.90
N ARG A 362 -52.75 -13.58 8.85
CA ARG A 362 -52.15 -14.13 7.62
C ARG A 362 -51.56 -15.50 7.93
N ASP A 363 -51.84 -16.45 7.06
CA ASP A 363 -51.15 -17.74 7.05
C ASP A 363 -50.57 -18.05 5.68
N GLU A 364 -49.48 -18.83 5.66
CA GLU A 364 -48.81 -19.21 4.42
C GLU A 364 -48.31 -20.64 4.50
N ARG A 365 -48.29 -21.35 3.36
CA ARG A 365 -47.52 -22.58 3.18
C ARG A 365 -46.40 -22.33 2.16
N ASN A 366 -45.15 -22.40 2.60
CA ASN A 366 -43.97 -22.09 1.78
C ASN A 366 -44.00 -20.71 1.09
N GLY A 367 -44.75 -19.76 1.64
CA GLY A 367 -44.93 -18.42 1.05
C GLY A 367 -46.22 -18.22 0.28
N ASP A 368 -46.97 -19.28 0.04
CA ASP A 368 -48.28 -19.19 -0.56
C ASP A 368 -49.34 -18.80 0.48
N ALA A 369 -49.74 -17.52 0.44
CA ALA A 369 -50.78 -16.94 1.30
C ALA A 369 -52.21 -17.35 0.90
N SER A 370 -52.39 -18.16 -0.16
CA SER A 370 -53.71 -18.73 -0.48
C SER A 370 -54.07 -19.95 0.39
N TRP A 371 -53.06 -20.54 1.04
CA TRP A 371 -53.26 -21.62 2.00
C TRP A 371 -53.88 -21.09 3.29
N ASN A 372 -54.99 -21.68 3.72
CA ASN A 372 -55.70 -21.29 4.93
C ASN A 372 -55.71 -22.44 5.93
N GLY A 373 -55.05 -22.27 7.07
CA GLY A 373 -55.05 -23.22 8.17
C GLY A 373 -56.21 -22.95 9.15
N ASP A 374 -56.63 -23.99 9.88
CA ASP A 374 -57.57 -23.83 10.98
C ASP A 374 -56.80 -23.51 12.27
N TRP A 375 -56.71 -22.22 12.61
CA TRP A 375 -56.01 -21.73 13.81
C TRP A 375 -56.70 -20.48 14.39
N SER A 376 -56.42 -20.18 15.65
CA SER A 376 -56.94 -19.00 16.33
C SER A 376 -55.82 -18.14 16.90
N ALA A 377 -56.07 -16.83 16.91
CA ALA A 377 -55.22 -15.86 17.57
C ALA A 377 -56.04 -14.62 17.93
N ASN A 378 -55.61 -13.97 19.00
CA ASN A 378 -56.22 -12.76 19.54
C ASN A 378 -55.16 -11.90 20.23
N GLN A 379 -55.47 -10.62 20.46
CA GLN A 379 -54.50 -9.67 20.98
C GLN A 379 -55.13 -8.54 21.78
N THR A 380 -54.35 -7.96 22.69
CA THR A 380 -54.66 -6.69 23.38
C THR A 380 -53.40 -5.86 23.54
N TRP A 381 -53.54 -4.54 23.67
CA TRP A 381 -52.40 -3.67 23.99
C TRP A 381 -52.77 -2.57 24.98
N THR A 382 -51.75 -2.09 25.68
CA THR A 382 -51.76 -0.98 26.63
C THR A 382 -50.64 0.00 26.27
N ASP A 383 -50.43 1.03 27.11
CA ASP A 383 -49.29 1.95 26.96
C ASP A 383 -47.92 1.30 27.23
N ASP A 384 -47.92 0.12 27.85
CA ASP A 384 -46.72 -0.57 28.31
C ASP A 384 -46.43 -1.86 27.53
N LEU A 385 -47.48 -2.52 27.03
CA LEU A 385 -47.38 -3.89 26.51
C LEU A 385 -48.40 -4.17 25.41
N TRP A 386 -47.96 -4.85 24.35
CA TRP A 386 -48.80 -5.52 23.36
C TRP A 386 -48.69 -7.04 23.54
N THR A 387 -49.82 -7.70 23.71
CA THR A 387 -49.95 -9.12 24.06
C THR A 387 -50.72 -9.84 22.98
N ILE A 388 -50.20 -10.99 22.52
CA ILE A 388 -50.76 -11.75 21.40
C ILE A 388 -50.72 -13.23 21.72
N GLU A 389 -51.84 -13.92 21.59
CA GLU A 389 -51.95 -15.36 21.82
C GLU A 389 -52.31 -16.10 20.55
N PHE A 390 -51.70 -17.26 20.34
CA PHE A 390 -51.94 -18.18 19.24
C PHE A 390 -52.31 -19.55 19.77
N SER A 391 -53.27 -20.21 19.12
CA SER A 391 -53.56 -21.63 19.25
C SER A 391 -53.62 -22.26 17.87
N ILE A 392 -52.70 -23.17 17.61
CA ILE A 392 -52.49 -23.84 16.32
C ILE A 392 -52.71 -25.34 16.51
N PRO A 393 -53.91 -25.85 16.17
CA PRO A 393 -54.21 -27.28 16.17
C PRO A 393 -53.24 -28.07 15.30
N PHE A 394 -52.78 -29.23 15.78
CA PHE A 394 -51.92 -30.13 14.98
C PHE A 394 -52.62 -30.60 13.70
N ALA A 395 -53.96 -30.69 13.72
CA ALA A 395 -54.77 -31.00 12.54
C ALA A 395 -54.59 -29.99 11.38
N ALA A 396 -54.14 -28.76 11.66
CA ALA A 396 -53.89 -27.75 10.63
C ALA A 396 -52.82 -28.19 9.61
N PHE A 397 -51.96 -29.16 9.95
CA PHE A 397 -50.86 -29.63 9.10
C PHE A 397 -51.15 -30.97 8.38
N GLY A 398 -52.35 -31.53 8.50
CA GLY A 398 -52.69 -32.84 7.93
C GLY A 398 -52.09 -34.05 8.67
N GLU A 399 -52.00 -35.21 8.01
CA GLU A 399 -51.61 -36.50 8.62
C GLU A 399 -50.14 -36.58 9.10
N GLY A 400 -49.34 -35.52 8.93
CA GLY A 400 -47.92 -35.47 9.29
C GLY A 400 -47.60 -34.86 10.66
N ALA A 401 -48.57 -34.25 11.35
CA ALA A 401 -48.33 -33.67 12.67
C ALA A 401 -48.38 -34.75 13.77
N SER A 402 -47.30 -34.85 14.54
CA SER A 402 -47.20 -35.74 15.69
C SER A 402 -46.54 -35.02 16.86
N THR A 403 -46.87 -35.45 18.08
CA THR A 403 -46.11 -35.06 19.28
C THR A 403 -44.76 -35.76 19.37
N ASP A 404 -44.54 -36.80 18.56
CA ASP A 404 -43.28 -37.53 18.44
C ASP A 404 -42.42 -36.97 17.29
N GLY A 405 -41.15 -36.71 17.54
CA GLY A 405 -40.20 -36.14 16.58
C GLY A 405 -39.84 -34.68 16.86
N SER A 406 -38.97 -34.11 16.02
CA SER A 406 -38.54 -32.70 16.13
C SER A 406 -39.31 -31.86 15.13
N TRP A 407 -40.01 -30.84 15.62
CA TRP A 407 -40.62 -29.79 14.81
C TRP A 407 -39.56 -28.75 14.44
N GLY A 408 -39.78 -28.01 13.37
CA GLY A 408 -39.09 -26.74 13.12
C GLY A 408 -39.89 -25.58 13.71
N ILE A 409 -39.24 -24.64 14.39
CA ILE A 409 -39.88 -23.39 14.88
C ILE A 409 -39.02 -22.16 14.63
N ASN A 410 -39.67 -21.02 14.38
CA ASN A 410 -39.06 -19.71 14.61
C ASN A 410 -40.14 -18.70 14.98
N PHE A 411 -39.72 -17.61 15.62
CA PHE A 411 -40.58 -16.50 16.02
C PHE A 411 -40.19 -15.26 15.22
N VAL A 412 -41.16 -14.45 14.84
CA VAL A 412 -41.00 -13.25 14.02
C VAL A 412 -41.66 -12.07 14.74
N HIS A 413 -40.96 -10.93 14.76
CA HIS A 413 -41.52 -9.66 15.21
C HIS A 413 -41.13 -8.55 14.22
N GLY A 414 -42.14 -7.86 13.68
CA GLY A 414 -42.00 -6.69 12.83
C GLY A 414 -42.53 -5.44 13.51
N GLY A 415 -41.70 -4.42 13.68
CA GLY A 415 -42.07 -3.10 14.20
C GLY A 415 -42.05 -2.04 13.11
N ARG A 416 -43.07 -1.18 13.04
CA ARG A 416 -43.21 -0.15 11.97
C ARG A 416 -43.61 1.24 12.48
N GLN A 417 -44.22 1.35 13.66
CA GLN A 417 -44.71 2.62 14.19
C GLN A 417 -43.63 3.44 14.92
N LEU A 418 -43.04 2.86 15.97
CA LEU A 418 -42.14 3.58 16.88
C LEU A 418 -40.67 3.55 16.42
N GLY A 419 -40.33 2.50 15.66
CA GLY A 419 -39.06 2.24 15.01
C GLY A 419 -39.18 1.06 14.04
N MET A 420 -38.17 0.86 13.20
CA MET A 420 -38.10 -0.28 12.30
C MET A 420 -37.47 -1.47 13.03
N VAL A 421 -38.23 -2.54 13.22
CA VAL A 421 -37.75 -3.82 13.78
C VAL A 421 -38.09 -4.93 12.80
N ASP A 422 -37.12 -5.78 12.46
CA ASP A 422 -37.33 -7.02 11.70
C ASP A 422 -36.63 -8.17 12.45
N GLY A 423 -37.21 -8.60 13.57
CA GLY A 423 -36.62 -9.59 14.47
C GLY A 423 -37.01 -11.03 14.15
N ILE A 424 -36.04 -11.94 14.25
CA ILE A 424 -36.26 -13.39 14.30
C ILE A 424 -35.52 -13.99 15.50
N TRP A 425 -36.04 -15.09 16.05
CA TRP A 425 -35.37 -15.76 17.17
C TRP A 425 -34.17 -16.60 16.72
N HIS A 426 -34.30 -17.39 15.66
CA HIS A 426 -33.19 -18.16 15.09
C HIS A 426 -32.79 -17.62 13.72
N HIS A 427 -31.52 -17.23 13.56
CA HIS A 427 -30.98 -16.76 12.29
C HIS A 427 -30.15 -17.84 11.60
N LYS A 428 -30.26 -17.92 10.28
CA LYS A 428 -29.38 -18.73 9.43
C LYS A 428 -29.09 -17.94 8.14
N PRO A 429 -27.82 -17.59 7.85
CA PRO A 429 -27.49 -16.67 6.76
C PRO A 429 -27.88 -17.12 5.35
N ASP A 430 -28.01 -18.44 5.11
CA ASP A 430 -28.28 -19.06 3.80
C ASP A 430 -29.75 -19.50 3.62
N SER A 431 -30.66 -18.98 4.45
CA SER A 431 -32.07 -19.40 4.46
C SER A 431 -33.03 -18.23 4.63
N LEU A 432 -34.06 -18.16 3.77
CA LEU A 432 -35.15 -17.19 3.88
C LEU A 432 -36.11 -17.48 5.05
N ARG A 433 -36.23 -18.75 5.44
CA ARG A 433 -37.15 -19.23 6.49
C ARG A 433 -36.40 -20.12 7.47
N PRO A 434 -35.42 -19.57 8.22
CA PRO A 434 -34.62 -20.36 9.14
C PRO A 434 -35.49 -20.94 10.25
N LEU A 435 -35.26 -22.20 10.61
CA LEU A 435 -35.99 -22.92 11.67
C LEU A 435 -35.00 -23.47 12.70
N ALA A 436 -35.33 -23.28 13.97
CA ALA A 436 -34.73 -23.97 15.10
C ALA A 436 -35.43 -25.32 15.34
N ASP A 437 -34.79 -26.22 16.07
CA ASP A 437 -35.41 -27.49 16.48
C ASP A 437 -36.34 -27.26 17.67
N LEU A 438 -37.60 -27.70 17.55
CA LEU A 438 -38.59 -27.70 18.61
C LEU A 438 -38.93 -29.13 19.02
N ARG A 439 -38.73 -29.43 20.31
CA ARG A 439 -39.16 -30.70 20.91
C ARG A 439 -40.38 -30.48 21.78
N LEU A 440 -41.40 -31.32 21.63
CA LEU A 440 -42.55 -31.35 22.54
C LEU A 440 -42.26 -32.34 23.67
N SER A 441 -42.42 -31.91 24.93
CA SER A 441 -42.09 -32.72 26.11
C SER A 441 -43.25 -32.85 27.08
N ALA A 442 -43.59 -34.10 27.41
CA ALA A 442 -44.58 -34.40 28.44
C ALA A 442 -44.12 -34.05 29.86
N GLN A 443 -42.82 -33.78 30.06
CA GLN A 443 -42.31 -33.32 31.35
C GLN A 443 -42.64 -31.82 31.54
N PRO A 444 -43.29 -31.42 32.64
CA PRO A 444 -43.66 -30.04 32.88
C PRO A 444 -42.49 -29.24 33.50
N LEU A 445 -41.32 -29.31 32.87
CA LEU A 445 -40.13 -28.54 33.23
C LEU A 445 -40.00 -27.36 32.26
N CYS A 446 -40.12 -26.15 32.80
CA CYS A 446 -40.19 -24.94 31.99
C CYS A 446 -38.88 -24.18 32.13
N CYS A 447 -38.36 -23.65 31.03
CA CYS A 447 -37.17 -22.83 31.06
C CYS A 447 -37.28 -21.65 30.11
N GLY A 448 -36.44 -20.65 30.33
CA GLY A 448 -36.35 -19.56 29.39
C GLY A 448 -35.21 -18.61 29.62
N LEU A 449 -34.84 -17.94 28.53
CA LEU A 449 -33.93 -16.82 28.58
C LEU A 449 -34.69 -15.58 29.07
N ARG A 450 -34.10 -14.84 30.02
CA ARG A 450 -34.66 -13.60 30.59
C ARG A 450 -34.00 -12.36 30.03
N GLY A 451 -32.78 -12.47 29.51
CA GLY A 451 -32.08 -11.36 28.86
C GLY A 451 -30.66 -11.76 28.45
N THR A 452 -30.08 -10.97 27.55
CA THR A 452 -28.71 -11.14 27.04
C THR A 452 -27.77 -10.01 27.47
N GLY A 453 -28.28 -8.96 28.13
CA GLY A 453 -27.55 -7.70 28.30
C GLY A 453 -27.45 -6.92 27.00
N LYS A 454 -26.68 -5.82 27.02
CA LYS A 454 -26.43 -5.00 25.82
C LYS A 454 -25.23 -5.52 25.06
N LEU A 455 -25.44 -6.58 24.27
CA LEU A 455 -24.38 -7.20 23.46
C LEU A 455 -23.69 -6.19 22.52
N SER A 456 -24.43 -5.21 22.02
CA SER A 456 -23.95 -4.09 21.21
C SER A 456 -22.89 -3.21 21.89
N ASP A 457 -22.92 -3.15 23.22
CA ASP A 457 -21.98 -2.38 24.07
C ASP A 457 -20.85 -3.25 24.63
N GLY A 458 -20.82 -4.53 24.24
CA GLY A 458 -19.90 -5.52 24.80
C GLY A 458 -20.29 -5.99 26.21
N GLU A 459 -21.50 -5.66 26.68
CA GLU A 459 -22.05 -6.15 27.94
C GLU A 459 -22.66 -7.54 27.73
N LEU A 460 -22.13 -8.55 28.44
CA LEU A 460 -22.72 -9.87 28.53
C LEU A 460 -23.48 -9.95 29.85
N ALA A 461 -24.80 -10.06 29.81
CA ALA A 461 -25.64 -10.29 30.99
C ALA A 461 -26.69 -11.37 30.68
N ILE A 462 -26.21 -12.60 30.48
CA ILE A 462 -27.05 -13.71 30.04
C ILE A 462 -27.77 -14.26 31.26
N ALA A 463 -29.07 -13.98 31.35
CA ALA A 463 -29.92 -14.41 32.46
C ALA A 463 -30.89 -15.50 31.99
N ALA A 464 -31.00 -16.58 32.74
CA ALA A 464 -31.91 -17.68 32.47
C ALA A 464 -32.71 -18.08 33.72
N ALA A 465 -33.90 -18.60 33.52
CA ALA A 465 -34.78 -19.07 34.57
C ALA A 465 -35.33 -20.46 34.23
N ALA A 466 -35.59 -21.25 35.27
CA ALA A 466 -36.29 -22.52 35.16
C ALA A 466 -37.35 -22.65 36.26
N VAL A 467 -38.48 -23.27 35.92
CA VAL A 467 -39.57 -23.58 36.86
C VAL A 467 -39.85 -25.07 36.78
N ASN A 468 -39.80 -25.75 37.92
CA ASN A 468 -39.99 -27.18 38.01
C ASN A 468 -41.40 -27.51 38.50
N HIS A 469 -42.26 -28.03 37.63
CA HIS A 469 -43.59 -28.52 38.01
C HIS A 469 -43.65 -30.05 38.14
N THR A 470 -42.51 -30.74 38.17
CA THR A 470 -42.42 -32.18 38.51
C THR A 470 -42.48 -32.39 40.03
N GLU A 471 -42.62 -33.64 40.45
CA GLU A 471 -42.66 -34.02 41.88
C GLU A 471 -41.26 -34.13 42.52
N GLU A 472 -40.20 -34.21 41.71
CA GLU A 472 -38.81 -34.39 42.17
C GLU A 472 -37.97 -33.14 41.89
N THR A 473 -36.89 -32.98 42.65
CA THR A 473 -35.91 -31.90 42.40
C THR A 473 -35.15 -32.19 41.11
N GLN A 474 -35.06 -31.20 40.22
CA GLN A 474 -34.35 -31.31 38.95
C GLN A 474 -33.02 -30.57 39.03
N GLU A 475 -31.94 -31.22 38.60
CA GLU A 475 -30.63 -30.58 38.41
C GLU A 475 -30.47 -30.23 36.92
N LEU A 476 -30.30 -28.93 36.65
CA LEU A 476 -30.09 -28.38 35.31
C LEU A 476 -28.66 -27.89 35.14
N GLN A 477 -28.10 -28.06 33.95
CA GLN A 477 -26.79 -27.52 33.58
C GLN A 477 -26.97 -26.29 32.68
N TYR A 478 -26.46 -25.15 33.13
CA TYR A 478 -26.46 -23.89 32.41
C TYR A 478 -25.06 -23.57 31.89
N ARG A 479 -24.95 -23.30 30.59
CA ARG A 479 -23.70 -22.99 29.89
C ARG A 479 -23.82 -21.72 29.07
N VAL A 480 -22.77 -20.90 29.15
CA VAL A 480 -22.62 -19.69 28.33
C VAL A 480 -21.21 -19.62 27.78
N SER A 481 -21.08 -19.43 26.47
CA SER A 481 -19.80 -19.14 25.81
C SER A 481 -19.98 -18.10 24.71
N VAL A 482 -18.89 -17.40 24.38
CA VAL A 482 -18.84 -16.50 23.24
C VAL A 482 -17.71 -16.93 22.32
N THR A 483 -18.00 -17.04 21.03
CA THR A 483 -17.01 -17.36 20.00
C THR A 483 -16.86 -16.21 19.01
N ALA A 484 -15.65 -16.00 18.52
CA ALA A 484 -15.32 -15.11 17.40
C ALA A 484 -14.59 -15.95 16.34
N GLY A 485 -15.25 -16.20 15.20
CA GLY A 485 -14.79 -17.24 14.27
C GLY A 485 -14.79 -18.62 14.94
N ASP A 486 -13.67 -19.32 14.86
CA ASP A 486 -13.46 -20.63 15.50
C ASP A 486 -12.88 -20.53 16.94
N GLU A 487 -12.55 -19.32 17.40
CA GLU A 487 -11.94 -19.10 18.72
C GLU A 487 -12.99 -18.81 19.79
N THR A 488 -12.84 -19.42 20.98
CA THR A 488 -13.65 -19.09 22.16
C THR A 488 -13.00 -17.94 22.92
N VAL A 489 -13.69 -16.80 22.97
CA VAL A 489 -13.20 -15.57 23.61
C VAL A 489 -13.76 -15.37 25.03
N PHE A 490 -14.83 -16.08 25.38
CA PHE A 490 -15.38 -16.15 26.73
C PHE A 490 -16.06 -17.49 26.98
N GLY A 491 -15.91 -18.04 28.19
CA GLY A 491 -16.49 -19.31 28.58
C GLY A 491 -15.79 -20.55 27.98
N PRO A 492 -16.43 -21.73 28.01
CA PRO A 492 -17.76 -21.97 28.55
C PRO A 492 -17.80 -21.81 30.08
N GLU A 493 -18.63 -20.89 30.56
CA GLU A 493 -19.01 -20.82 31.97
C GLU A 493 -20.05 -21.91 32.24
N HIS A 494 -19.89 -22.64 33.35
CA HIS A 494 -20.77 -23.75 33.73
C HIS A 494 -21.40 -23.50 35.10
N ARG A 495 -22.73 -23.59 35.20
CA ARG A 495 -23.48 -23.46 36.45
C ARG A 495 -24.49 -24.60 36.56
N SER A 496 -24.54 -25.26 37.71
CA SER A 496 -25.59 -26.25 38.01
C SER A 496 -26.71 -25.56 38.79
N LEU A 497 -27.96 -25.72 38.35
CA LEU A 497 -29.16 -25.17 38.95
C LEU A 497 -30.00 -26.31 39.52
N ASN A 498 -30.11 -26.37 40.85
CA ASN A 498 -31.03 -27.28 41.53
C ASN A 498 -32.38 -26.59 41.69
N VAL A 499 -33.42 -27.13 41.05
CA VAL A 499 -34.77 -26.58 41.06
C VAL A 499 -35.69 -27.55 41.80
N ASN A 500 -36.07 -27.20 43.04
CA ASN A 500 -36.98 -28.03 43.83
C ASN A 500 -38.37 -28.12 43.18
N ALA A 501 -39.11 -29.20 43.48
CA ALA A 501 -40.48 -29.39 43.04
C ALA A 501 -41.37 -28.17 43.39
N GLY A 502 -42.09 -27.66 42.40
CA GLY A 502 -42.97 -26.50 42.52
C GLY A 502 -42.29 -25.14 42.66
N GLN A 503 -40.95 -25.07 42.54
CA GLN A 503 -40.18 -23.82 42.69
C GLN A 503 -39.57 -23.36 41.35
N ALA A 504 -39.16 -22.09 41.34
CA ALA A 504 -38.36 -21.49 40.28
C ALA A 504 -36.92 -21.25 40.74
N ALA A 505 -35.97 -21.34 39.81
CA ALA A 505 -34.58 -20.95 40.00
C ALA A 505 -34.13 -20.04 38.86
N GLU A 506 -33.24 -19.10 39.17
CA GLU A 506 -32.68 -18.16 38.20
C GLU A 506 -31.15 -18.16 38.31
N THR A 507 -30.49 -17.85 37.20
CA THR A 507 -29.04 -17.72 37.11
C THR A 507 -28.68 -16.62 36.13
N ILE A 508 -27.51 -16.01 36.33
CA ILE A 508 -26.95 -15.00 35.44
C ILE A 508 -25.45 -15.21 35.28
N VAL A 509 -24.98 -15.17 34.04
CA VAL A 509 -23.55 -15.06 33.71
C VAL A 509 -23.32 -13.66 33.17
N ALA A 510 -22.55 -12.87 33.92
CA ALA A 510 -22.24 -11.49 33.58
C ALA A 510 -20.73 -11.29 33.31
N SER A 511 -20.39 -10.58 32.24
CA SER A 511 -19.02 -10.25 31.82
C SER A 511 -19.02 -9.04 30.88
N SER A 512 -17.83 -8.53 30.53
CA SER A 512 -17.66 -7.46 29.53
C SER A 512 -16.58 -7.82 28.53
N LEU A 513 -16.82 -7.56 27.25
CA LEU A 513 -15.84 -7.75 26.19
C LEU A 513 -14.82 -6.60 26.19
N ALA A 514 -13.53 -6.96 26.17
CA ALA A 514 -12.45 -5.98 26.25
C ALA A 514 -12.19 -5.25 24.92
N GLN A 515 -12.49 -5.89 23.78
CA GLN A 515 -12.18 -5.41 22.44
C GLN A 515 -13.38 -5.55 21.50
N PRO A 516 -13.57 -4.63 20.54
CA PRO A 516 -14.56 -4.76 19.48
C PRO A 516 -14.44 -6.08 18.71
N MET A 517 -15.57 -6.74 18.45
CA MET A 517 -15.62 -8.03 17.75
C MET A 517 -17.01 -8.32 17.19
N ALA A 518 -17.06 -9.16 16.17
CA ALA A 518 -18.26 -9.90 15.80
C ALA A 518 -18.16 -11.32 16.37
N GLY A 519 -19.24 -11.83 16.94
CA GLY A 519 -19.21 -13.15 17.57
C GLY A 519 -20.60 -13.74 17.74
N VAL A 520 -20.65 -14.93 18.33
CA VAL A 520 -21.90 -15.63 18.65
C VAL A 520 -21.90 -15.93 20.14
N VAL A 521 -22.94 -15.46 20.84
CA VAL A 521 -23.25 -15.93 22.19
C VAL A 521 -23.97 -17.27 22.06
N HIS A 522 -23.40 -18.32 22.65
CA HIS A 522 -24.06 -19.62 22.80
C HIS A 522 -24.52 -19.79 24.23
N VAL A 523 -25.82 -20.03 24.38
CA VAL A 523 -26.49 -20.29 25.66
C VAL A 523 -27.12 -21.67 25.60
N GLN A 524 -26.88 -22.49 26.62
CA GLN A 524 -27.52 -23.80 26.74
C GLN A 524 -28.01 -24.02 28.18
N LEU A 525 -29.26 -24.46 28.30
CA LEU A 525 -29.82 -25.02 29.52
C LEU A 525 -30.26 -26.45 29.21
N ALA A 526 -29.67 -27.42 29.90
CA ALA A 526 -29.93 -28.85 29.68
C ALA A 526 -30.27 -29.55 30.99
N ASP A 527 -30.95 -30.68 30.91
CA ASP A 527 -31.14 -31.58 32.05
C ASP A 527 -29.81 -32.27 32.45
N GLN A 528 -29.85 -33.07 33.51
CA GLN A 528 -28.68 -33.81 34.00
C GLN A 528 -28.12 -34.82 32.98
N ALA A 529 -28.96 -35.33 32.07
CA ALA A 529 -28.55 -36.24 30.99
C ALA A 529 -27.92 -35.50 29.80
N GLY A 530 -27.92 -34.15 29.82
CA GLY A 530 -27.43 -33.31 28.74
C GLY A 530 -28.45 -33.07 27.63
N THR A 531 -29.72 -33.40 27.84
CA THR A 531 -30.80 -33.07 26.90
C THR A 531 -31.07 -31.57 26.95
N PRO A 532 -30.96 -30.82 25.84
CA PRO A 532 -31.19 -29.39 25.81
C PRO A 532 -32.68 -29.08 26.00
N LEU A 533 -32.99 -28.29 27.03
CA LEU A 533 -34.31 -27.69 27.25
C LEU A 533 -34.42 -26.35 26.49
N LEU A 534 -33.32 -25.61 26.45
CA LEU A 534 -33.14 -24.40 25.67
C LEU A 534 -31.70 -24.35 25.17
N GLU A 535 -31.51 -24.13 23.88
CA GLU A 535 -30.23 -23.86 23.30
C GLU A 535 -30.35 -22.73 22.28
N HIS A 536 -29.61 -21.65 22.47
CA HIS A 536 -29.75 -20.46 21.67
C HIS A 536 -28.40 -19.91 21.27
N ARG A 537 -28.30 -19.50 20.00
CA ARG A 537 -27.12 -18.85 19.42
C ARG A 537 -27.53 -17.47 18.93
N VAL A 538 -26.92 -16.45 19.52
CA VAL A 538 -27.17 -15.04 19.21
C VAL A 538 -25.92 -14.46 18.57
N PRO A 539 -25.86 -14.33 17.24
CA PRO A 539 -24.84 -13.53 16.59
C PRO A 539 -24.95 -12.09 17.06
N PHE A 540 -23.85 -11.41 17.30
CA PHE A 540 -23.84 -10.01 17.69
C PHE A 540 -22.58 -9.34 17.18
N VAL A 541 -22.60 -8.02 17.19
CA VAL A 541 -21.40 -7.20 16.98
C VAL A 541 -21.28 -6.18 18.09
N PHE A 542 -20.07 -6.11 18.65
CA PHE A 542 -19.63 -5.04 19.51
C PHE A 542 -18.62 -4.20 18.74
N SER A 543 -18.95 -2.94 18.48
CA SER A 543 -18.08 -1.99 17.78
C SER A 543 -17.84 -0.75 18.63
N ARG A 544 -16.63 -0.20 18.58
CA ARG A 544 -16.33 1.14 19.13
C ARG A 544 -16.06 2.06 17.96
N GLU A 545 -16.97 2.98 17.69
CA GLU A 545 -16.75 4.01 16.68
C GLU A 545 -15.59 4.93 17.06
N LEU A 546 -15.40 5.18 18.36
CA LEU A 546 -14.35 6.04 18.87
C LEU A 546 -13.07 5.26 19.20
N SER A 547 -11.94 5.68 18.65
CA SER A 547 -10.63 5.10 18.97
C SER A 547 -9.57 6.18 19.25
N LEU A 548 -8.59 5.82 20.07
CA LEU A 548 -7.39 6.59 20.32
C LEU A 548 -6.22 5.76 19.77
N GLN A 549 -5.40 6.35 18.91
CA GLN A 549 -4.17 5.73 18.43
C GLN A 549 -2.99 6.61 18.78
N LEU A 550 -1.87 5.99 19.18
CA LEU A 550 -0.67 6.71 19.56
C LEU A 550 0.39 6.58 18.47
N ARG A 551 0.85 7.71 17.93
CA ARG A 551 2.02 7.79 17.06
C ARG A 551 3.10 8.58 17.78
N TYR A 552 4.00 7.87 18.46
CA TYR A 552 5.12 8.49 19.16
C TYR A 552 6.31 8.67 18.21
N LEU A 553 6.86 9.87 18.18
CA LEU A 553 8.06 10.27 17.44
C LEU A 553 9.20 10.40 18.48
N PRO A 554 10.10 9.40 18.61
CA PRO A 554 11.04 9.38 19.70
C PRO A 554 12.05 10.52 19.67
N THR A 555 12.60 10.90 18.51
CA THR A 555 13.65 11.92 18.44
C THR A 555 13.18 13.31 18.87
N PRO A 556 12.05 13.85 18.36
CA PRO A 556 11.51 15.12 18.87
C PRO A 556 10.78 14.96 20.21
N GLU A 557 10.67 13.73 20.75
CA GLU A 557 9.87 13.37 21.93
C GLU A 557 8.44 13.91 21.87
N LYS A 558 7.77 13.63 20.74
CA LYS A 558 6.45 14.15 20.44
C LYS A 558 5.47 13.01 20.26
N LEU A 559 4.35 13.06 20.98
CA LEU A 559 3.25 12.13 20.80
C LEU A 559 2.18 12.78 19.92
N LYS A 560 1.82 12.13 18.82
CA LYS A 560 0.58 12.42 18.09
C LYS A 560 -0.49 11.43 18.57
N ALA A 561 -1.43 11.91 19.37
CA ALA A 561 -2.62 11.16 19.78
C ALA A 561 -3.71 11.38 18.74
N VAL A 562 -4.03 10.35 17.96
CA VAL A 562 -5.03 10.39 16.90
C VAL A 562 -6.36 9.89 17.46
N LEU A 563 -7.34 10.76 17.55
CA LEU A 563 -8.71 10.45 17.92
C LEU A 563 -9.51 10.22 16.64
N ASP A 564 -10.01 9.01 16.43
CA ASP A 564 -10.96 8.72 15.36
C ASP A 564 -12.36 8.63 15.95
N PHE A 565 -13.29 9.43 15.44
CA PHE A 565 -14.69 9.48 15.88
C PHE A 565 -15.57 8.44 15.18
N GLY A 566 -15.03 7.72 14.19
CA GLY A 566 -15.70 6.65 13.46
C GLY A 566 -16.71 7.15 12.43
N SER A 567 -17.64 8.01 12.85
CA SER A 567 -18.73 8.55 12.03
C SER A 567 -18.96 10.05 12.25
N THR A 568 -19.51 10.74 11.24
CA THR A 568 -19.78 12.18 11.35
C THR A 568 -20.85 12.46 12.40
N SER A 569 -21.73 11.49 12.66
CA SER A 569 -22.77 11.57 13.69
C SER A 569 -22.18 11.60 15.10
N THR A 570 -21.14 10.81 15.35
CA THR A 570 -20.44 10.78 16.63
C THR A 570 -19.60 12.04 16.84
N LEU A 571 -18.94 12.51 15.78
CA LEU A 571 -18.24 13.80 15.80
C LEU A 571 -19.18 14.99 16.07
N ALA A 572 -20.38 15.00 15.50
CA ALA A 572 -21.34 16.09 15.68
C ALA A 572 -21.81 16.27 17.14
N ARG A 573 -21.69 15.21 17.96
CA ARG A 573 -21.97 15.24 19.41
C ARG A 573 -20.75 15.68 20.23
N ALA A 574 -19.56 15.68 19.65
CA ALA A 574 -18.31 15.93 20.35
C ALA A 574 -18.06 17.42 20.56
N ASN A 575 -17.99 17.86 21.82
CA ASN A 575 -17.84 19.27 22.17
C ASN A 575 -16.38 19.64 22.47
N ARG A 576 -15.76 18.92 23.40
CA ARG A 576 -14.41 19.15 23.92
C ARG A 576 -13.82 17.84 24.41
N GLY A 577 -12.54 17.82 24.68
CA GLY A 577 -11.92 16.69 25.37
C GLY A 577 -10.69 17.11 26.16
N ARG A 578 -10.07 16.14 26.80
CA ARG A 578 -8.80 16.28 27.51
C ARG A 578 -7.98 15.02 27.31
N LEU A 579 -6.70 15.18 26.96
CA LEU A 579 -5.73 14.10 26.97
C LEU A 579 -4.93 14.13 28.26
N ARG A 580 -4.75 12.99 28.93
CA ARG A 580 -3.96 12.82 30.15
C ARG A 580 -2.92 11.72 29.93
N ILE A 581 -1.67 11.98 30.28
CA ILE A 581 -0.58 10.99 30.25
C ILE A 581 -0.19 10.69 31.68
N ILE A 582 -0.45 9.46 32.13
CA ILE A 582 -0.34 9.02 33.53
C ILE A 582 0.70 7.89 33.61
N PRO A 583 1.75 8.00 34.43
CA PRO A 583 2.66 6.87 34.66
C PRO A 583 1.86 5.64 35.11
N GLN A 584 2.16 4.47 34.57
CA GLN A 584 1.41 3.26 34.90
C GLN A 584 1.49 2.97 36.42
N GLY A 585 0.34 2.81 37.07
CA GLY A 585 0.23 2.62 38.53
C GLY A 585 0.20 3.91 39.35
N ALA A 586 0.32 5.10 38.73
CA ALA A 586 0.10 6.39 39.39
C ALA A 586 -1.36 6.84 39.29
N ALA A 587 -1.80 7.66 40.25
CA ALA A 587 -3.14 8.27 40.22
C ALA A 587 -3.17 9.61 39.47
N GLU A 588 -2.06 10.35 39.49
CA GLU A 588 -1.97 11.70 38.92
C GLU A 588 -1.22 11.72 37.58
N PRO A 589 -1.67 12.55 36.61
CA PRO A 589 -1.03 12.66 35.31
C PRO A 589 0.29 13.42 35.41
N SER A 590 1.28 12.96 34.66
CA SER A 590 2.50 13.75 34.42
C SER A 590 2.28 14.85 33.39
N LEU A 591 1.29 14.69 32.51
CA LEU A 591 0.91 15.71 31.52
C LEU A 591 -0.61 15.69 31.29
N SER A 592 -1.22 16.86 31.16
CA SER A 592 -2.60 16.99 30.68
C SER A 592 -2.72 18.12 29.67
N GLN A 593 -3.52 17.90 28.63
CA GLN A 593 -3.74 18.85 27.55
C GLN A 593 -5.23 18.90 27.21
N GLU A 594 -5.83 20.09 27.23
CA GLU A 594 -7.21 20.30 26.80
C GLU A 594 -7.32 20.22 25.28
N ILE A 595 -8.44 19.69 24.80
CA ILE A 595 -8.78 19.54 23.39
C ILE A 595 -10.01 20.42 23.14
N SER A 596 -9.77 21.61 22.61
CA SER A 596 -10.80 22.65 22.47
C SER A 596 -11.52 22.65 21.13
N ALA A 597 -11.07 21.86 20.15
CA ALA A 597 -11.67 21.77 18.82
C ALA A 597 -11.69 20.31 18.37
N LEU A 598 -12.91 19.79 18.15
CA LEU A 598 -13.17 18.48 17.55
C LEU A 598 -14.06 18.75 16.33
N ARG A 599 -13.44 18.85 15.15
CA ARG A 599 -14.07 19.31 13.90
C ARG A 599 -13.90 18.31 12.76
N HIS A 600 -12.95 17.41 12.90
CA HIS A 600 -12.59 16.41 11.91
C HIS A 600 -12.88 15.01 12.45
N LEU A 601 -13.24 14.09 11.56
CA LEU A 601 -13.46 12.67 11.91
C LEU A 601 -12.23 12.04 12.55
N GLN A 602 -11.05 12.47 12.11
CA GLN A 602 -9.80 12.18 12.77
C GLN A 602 -9.18 13.49 13.27
N GLU A 603 -9.01 13.59 14.58
CA GLU A 603 -8.33 14.72 15.23
C GLU A 603 -6.96 14.26 15.73
N THR A 604 -5.91 14.96 15.32
CA THR A 604 -4.56 14.70 15.82
C THR A 604 -4.21 15.72 16.90
N VAL A 605 -4.12 15.25 18.14
CA VAL A 605 -3.64 16.05 19.27
C VAL A 605 -2.14 15.81 19.41
N GLU A 606 -1.36 16.84 19.11
CA GLU A 606 0.08 16.81 19.29
C GLU A 606 0.46 17.21 20.72
N VAL A 607 1.31 16.41 21.35
CA VAL A 607 1.74 16.55 22.74
C VAL A 607 3.25 16.53 22.81
N ASP A 608 3.82 17.51 23.52
CA ASP A 608 5.25 17.56 23.83
C ASP A 608 5.56 16.66 25.04
N CYS A 609 6.33 15.60 24.81
CA CYS A 609 6.67 14.61 25.83
C CYS A 609 8.08 14.79 26.40
N ARG A 610 8.81 15.87 26.08
CA ARG A 610 10.18 16.12 26.60
C ARG A 610 10.26 16.17 28.12
N GLY A 611 9.17 16.58 28.79
CA GLY A 611 9.07 16.61 30.26
C GLY A 611 8.84 15.24 30.90
N LEU A 612 8.56 14.18 30.12
CA LEU A 612 8.29 12.85 30.64
C LEU A 612 9.58 12.06 30.81
N SER A 613 9.75 11.42 31.98
CA SER A 613 10.86 10.47 32.19
C SER A 613 10.65 9.19 31.39
N PRO A 614 11.71 8.41 31.06
CA PRO A 614 11.51 7.09 30.49
C PRO A 614 10.62 6.20 31.38
N GLY A 615 9.70 5.46 30.78
CA GLY A 615 8.72 4.63 31.49
C GLY A 615 7.49 4.32 30.65
N THR A 616 6.57 3.56 31.25
CA THR A 616 5.27 3.20 30.66
C THR A 616 4.19 4.12 31.17
N TYR A 617 3.35 4.63 30.27
CA TYR A 617 2.29 5.58 30.57
C TYR A 617 0.96 5.12 29.99
N ASP A 618 -0.10 5.30 30.76
CA ASP A 618 -1.47 5.29 30.27
C ASP A 618 -1.78 6.65 29.64
N VAL A 619 -2.11 6.67 28.35
CA VAL A 619 -2.61 7.86 27.65
C VAL A 619 -4.12 7.75 27.59
N ILE A 620 -4.81 8.65 28.30
CA ILE A 620 -6.27 8.67 28.43
C ILE A 620 -6.83 9.89 27.71
N ALA A 621 -7.71 9.68 26.73
CA ALA A 621 -8.53 10.74 26.16
C ALA A 621 -9.92 10.73 26.81
N GLU A 622 -10.29 11.81 27.47
CA GLU A 622 -11.61 12.06 28.03
C GLU A 622 -12.37 12.99 27.07
N LEU A 623 -13.41 12.50 26.38
CA LEU A 623 -14.15 13.22 25.36
C LEU A 623 -15.58 13.50 25.85
N ASP A 624 -16.02 14.75 25.75
CA ASP A 624 -17.37 15.21 26.07
C ASP A 624 -18.26 15.09 24.82
N LEU A 625 -19.19 14.14 24.82
CA LEU A 625 -20.13 13.86 23.73
C LEU A 625 -21.56 14.34 24.06
N GLY A 626 -21.69 15.45 24.78
CA GLY A 626 -22.99 16.02 25.17
C GLY A 626 -23.48 15.47 26.51
N GLU A 627 -24.34 14.45 26.48
CA GLU A 627 -24.89 13.85 27.71
C GLU A 627 -23.95 12.83 28.37
N GLN A 628 -22.85 12.48 27.70
CA GLN A 628 -21.93 11.44 28.13
C GLN A 628 -20.47 11.86 27.98
N THR A 629 -19.64 11.45 28.93
CA THR A 629 -18.17 11.53 28.82
C THR A 629 -17.62 10.16 28.46
N VAL A 630 -16.87 10.09 27.37
CA VAL A 630 -16.19 8.88 26.88
C VAL A 630 -14.73 8.91 27.31
N ARG A 631 -14.21 7.78 27.81
CA ARG A 631 -12.78 7.61 28.09
C ARG A 631 -12.18 6.56 27.17
N LEU A 632 -11.15 6.96 26.42
CA LEU A 632 -10.31 6.08 25.61
C LEU A 632 -8.95 5.97 26.29
N LYS A 633 -8.34 4.79 26.28
CA LYS A 633 -7.04 4.56 26.90
C LYS A 633 -6.15 3.77 25.95
N GLU A 634 -4.91 4.24 25.81
CA GLU A 634 -3.82 3.56 25.13
C GLU A 634 -2.57 3.54 26.02
N THR A 635 -1.59 2.68 25.67
CA THR A 635 -0.32 2.60 26.40
C THR A 635 0.81 3.20 25.58
N LEU A 636 1.55 4.15 26.16
CA LEU A 636 2.78 4.71 25.61
C LEU A 636 3.98 4.14 26.35
N GLU A 637 4.91 3.53 25.62
CA GLU A 637 6.24 3.20 26.14
C GLU A 637 7.25 4.26 25.70
N LYS A 638 7.78 5.03 26.67
CA LYS A 638 8.86 5.99 26.43
C LYS A 638 10.19 5.38 26.86
N ALA A 639 10.94 4.82 25.92
CA ALA A 639 12.29 4.34 26.17
C ALA A 639 13.31 5.49 26.16
N PRO A 640 14.49 5.36 26.81
CA PRO A 640 15.58 6.31 26.68
C PRO A 640 16.05 6.43 25.22
N GLN A 641 16.67 7.56 24.88
CA GLN A 641 17.32 7.73 23.58
C GLN A 641 18.54 6.80 23.47
N PRO A 642 18.76 6.17 22.31
CA PRO A 642 19.90 5.27 22.10
C PRO A 642 21.20 6.04 21.91
N GLU A 643 22.34 5.37 22.14
CA GLU A 643 23.68 5.98 22.04
C GLU A 643 24.03 6.49 20.63
N TRP A 644 23.37 5.95 19.60
CA TRP A 644 23.65 6.30 18.22
C TRP A 644 22.99 7.60 17.78
N LEU A 645 21.99 8.11 18.51
CA LEU A 645 21.23 9.29 18.08
C LEU A 645 22.09 10.56 18.18
N GLY A 646 22.12 11.37 17.12
CA GLY A 646 22.90 12.62 17.07
C GLY A 646 24.39 12.41 16.82
N ASN A 647 24.80 11.23 16.30
CA ASN A 647 26.20 10.98 15.97
C ASN A 647 26.67 11.78 14.74
N SER A 648 27.99 11.98 14.64
CA SER A 648 28.62 12.66 13.50
C SER A 648 29.36 11.71 12.56
N LEU A 649 29.03 10.41 12.54
CA LEU A 649 29.72 9.42 11.73
C LEU A 649 29.52 9.72 10.24
N GLY A 650 30.61 9.65 9.47
CA GLY A 650 30.63 10.01 8.06
C GLY A 650 30.60 11.51 7.76
N ILE A 651 30.39 12.38 8.76
CA ILE A 651 30.48 13.84 8.57
C ILE A 651 31.96 14.22 8.55
N THR A 652 32.47 14.59 7.37
CA THR A 652 33.88 14.92 7.18
C THR A 652 34.18 16.39 7.41
N LYS A 653 35.39 16.68 7.90
CA LYS A 653 35.98 18.04 7.98
C LYS A 653 37.01 18.31 6.87
N THR A 654 37.36 17.28 6.09
CA THR A 654 38.35 17.32 5.02
C THR A 654 37.76 16.74 3.74
N VAL A 655 38.22 17.21 2.58
CA VAL A 655 37.76 16.66 1.30
C VAL A 655 38.24 15.21 1.15
N PRO A 656 37.33 14.22 0.96
CA PRO A 656 37.74 12.85 0.73
C PRO A 656 38.39 12.68 -0.65
N ALA A 657 39.36 11.79 -0.77
CA ALA A 657 39.87 11.38 -2.08
C ALA A 657 38.73 10.74 -2.90
N PRO A 658 38.70 10.90 -4.24
CA PRO A 658 39.72 11.54 -5.09
C PRO A 658 39.47 13.05 -5.35
N TRP A 659 38.54 13.69 -4.65
CA TRP A 659 38.29 15.12 -4.80
C TRP A 659 39.43 15.96 -4.20
N VAL A 660 39.46 17.23 -4.57
CA VAL A 660 40.45 18.20 -4.08
C VAL A 660 39.73 19.38 -3.41
N PRO A 661 40.37 20.06 -2.44
CA PRO A 661 39.86 21.28 -1.83
C PRO A 661 39.39 22.33 -2.84
N LEU A 662 38.27 22.98 -2.52
CA LEU A 662 37.79 24.13 -3.29
C LEU A 662 38.81 25.29 -3.23
N ARG A 663 38.94 26.00 -4.33
CA ARG A 663 39.73 27.25 -4.40
C ARG A 663 38.87 28.37 -4.94
N VAL A 664 39.01 29.56 -4.39
CA VAL A 664 38.24 30.74 -4.80
C VAL A 664 39.20 31.82 -5.31
N SER A 665 38.87 32.41 -6.44
CA SER A 665 39.54 33.59 -7.00
C SER A 665 38.49 34.54 -7.57
N ASP A 666 38.29 35.70 -6.92
CA ASP A 666 37.20 36.64 -7.23
C ASP A 666 35.82 35.95 -7.20
N ARG A 667 35.15 35.82 -8.35
CA ARG A 667 33.86 35.13 -8.51
C ARG A 667 33.98 33.73 -9.12
N THR A 668 35.20 33.20 -9.21
CA THR A 668 35.48 31.86 -9.74
C THR A 668 35.77 30.87 -8.61
N VAL A 669 35.06 29.74 -8.61
CA VAL A 669 35.29 28.62 -7.70
C VAL A 669 35.77 27.41 -8.47
N SER A 670 36.94 26.90 -8.11
CA SER A 670 37.61 25.75 -8.73
C SER A 670 37.47 24.50 -7.87
N CYS A 671 37.09 23.39 -8.50
CA CYS A 671 37.15 22.04 -7.93
C CYS A 671 37.98 21.13 -8.87
N TRP A 672 38.01 19.82 -8.64
CA TRP A 672 38.84 18.91 -9.46
C TRP A 672 38.50 19.02 -10.96
N GLY A 673 39.33 19.65 -11.79
CA GLY A 673 39.09 19.70 -13.24
C GLY A 673 37.89 20.52 -13.71
N ARG A 674 37.24 21.31 -12.83
CA ARG A 674 36.19 22.28 -13.24
C ARG A 674 36.34 23.61 -12.53
N ASP A 675 36.05 24.68 -13.27
CA ASP A 675 35.97 26.05 -12.77
C ASP A 675 34.58 26.63 -13.03
N TYR A 676 33.97 27.22 -12.01
CA TYR A 676 32.68 27.90 -12.08
C TYR A 676 32.89 29.38 -11.84
N THR A 677 32.69 30.20 -12.87
CA THR A 677 32.64 31.65 -12.72
C THR A 677 31.19 32.05 -12.58
N PHE A 678 30.81 32.69 -11.47
CA PHE A 678 29.44 33.13 -11.22
C PHE A 678 29.17 34.54 -11.76
N GLY A 679 27.94 34.83 -12.13
CA GLY A 679 27.49 36.09 -12.70
C GLY A 679 26.17 36.54 -12.10
N VAL A 680 25.22 36.94 -12.95
CA VAL A 680 23.91 37.48 -12.55
C VAL A 680 23.21 36.59 -11.52
N CYS A 681 22.89 37.16 -10.36
CA CYS A 681 22.22 36.51 -9.24
C CYS A 681 22.84 35.14 -8.85
N GLY A 682 24.17 34.99 -8.99
CA GLY A 682 24.86 33.75 -8.64
C GLY A 682 24.62 32.61 -9.63
N LEU A 683 24.12 32.90 -10.83
CA LEU A 683 24.03 31.93 -11.92
C LEU A 683 25.39 31.83 -12.65
N PRO A 684 25.69 30.71 -13.33
CA PRO A 684 26.98 30.53 -14.01
C PRO A 684 27.21 31.54 -15.15
N LYS A 685 28.26 32.35 -15.04
CA LYS A 685 28.78 33.18 -16.14
C LYS A 685 29.62 32.36 -17.11
N GLN A 686 30.39 31.40 -16.62
CA GLN A 686 31.16 30.45 -17.42
C GLN A 686 31.40 29.18 -16.61
N VAL A 687 31.44 28.03 -17.28
CA VAL A 687 31.86 26.75 -16.71
C VAL A 687 32.96 26.17 -17.59
N SER A 688 34.14 25.97 -17.01
CA SER A 688 35.25 25.25 -17.65
C SER A 688 35.26 23.80 -17.17
N ILE A 689 35.29 22.84 -18.10
CA ILE A 689 35.35 21.40 -17.79
C ILE A 689 36.58 20.81 -18.48
N LEU A 690 37.50 20.26 -17.69
CA LEU A 690 38.77 19.69 -18.17
C LEU A 690 39.53 20.67 -19.09
N GLY A 691 39.58 21.95 -18.70
CA GLY A 691 40.26 23.03 -19.42
C GLY A 691 39.52 23.59 -20.63
N ARG A 692 38.24 23.25 -20.83
CA ARG A 692 37.43 23.73 -21.94
C ARG A 692 36.22 24.51 -21.45
N GLU A 693 36.07 25.75 -21.90
CA GLU A 693 34.88 26.56 -21.65
C GLU A 693 33.65 26.03 -22.40
N VAL A 694 32.59 25.69 -21.66
CA VAL A 694 31.41 25.00 -22.18
C VAL A 694 30.29 25.97 -22.60
N LEU A 695 30.17 27.11 -21.93
CA LEU A 695 29.12 28.08 -22.26
C LEU A 695 29.56 28.98 -23.42
N ALA A 696 28.63 29.27 -24.33
CA ALA A 696 28.80 30.20 -25.45
C ALA A 696 28.78 31.67 -24.99
N GLY A 697 28.23 31.92 -23.80
CA GLY A 697 28.21 33.21 -23.12
C GLY A 697 27.67 33.09 -21.69
N PRO A 698 27.50 34.21 -20.96
CA PRO A 698 26.91 34.18 -19.63
C PRO A 698 25.48 33.64 -19.61
N THR A 699 25.12 32.89 -18.56
CA THR A 699 23.71 32.57 -18.27
C THR A 699 22.92 33.87 -18.13
N ARG A 700 21.73 33.91 -18.71
CA ARG A 700 20.85 35.09 -18.72
C ARG A 700 19.64 34.82 -17.83
N LEU A 701 19.34 35.78 -16.96
CA LEU A 701 18.05 35.84 -16.26
C LEU A 701 17.19 36.88 -16.98
N VAL A 702 16.10 36.42 -17.59
CA VAL A 702 15.29 37.22 -18.52
C VAL A 702 13.85 37.28 -18.08
N PHE A 703 13.19 38.41 -18.31
CA PHE A 703 11.76 38.57 -18.05
C PHE A 703 11.07 39.35 -19.17
N GLY A 704 9.79 39.08 -19.37
CA GLY A 704 8.93 39.87 -20.25
C GLY A 704 8.22 40.96 -19.46
N LYS A 705 8.23 42.20 -19.95
CA LYS A 705 7.41 43.30 -19.42
C LYS A 705 7.01 44.21 -20.56
N ASP A 706 5.74 44.58 -20.61
CA ASP A 706 5.15 45.44 -21.65
C ASP A 706 5.41 44.91 -23.07
N GLY A 707 5.41 43.58 -23.26
CA GLY A 707 5.68 42.93 -24.55
C GLY A 707 7.15 42.96 -24.99
N THR A 708 8.07 43.38 -24.12
CA THR A 708 9.52 43.41 -24.38
C THR A 708 10.27 42.44 -23.48
N THR A 709 11.25 41.71 -24.03
CA THR A 709 12.16 40.87 -23.23
C THR A 709 13.32 41.70 -22.72
N LYS A 710 13.54 41.66 -21.40
CA LYS A 710 14.62 42.35 -20.70
C LYS A 710 15.54 41.35 -20.02
N VAL A 711 16.80 41.72 -19.85
CA VAL A 711 17.84 40.86 -19.25
C VAL A 711 18.39 41.56 -18.02
N PHE A 712 18.39 40.89 -16.88
CA PHE A 712 19.00 41.44 -15.67
C PHE A 712 20.51 41.66 -15.88
N PRO A 713 21.07 42.82 -15.45
CA PRO A 713 22.50 43.07 -15.56
C PRO A 713 23.31 42.17 -14.63
N GLU A 714 24.61 42.06 -14.92
CA GLU A 714 25.54 41.35 -14.03
C GLU A 714 25.48 41.95 -12.62
N SER A 715 25.40 41.07 -11.62
CA SER A 715 25.24 41.44 -10.22
C SER A 715 26.57 41.57 -9.51
N ASP A 716 26.51 42.21 -8.35
CA ASP A 716 27.52 42.03 -7.30
C ASP A 716 27.62 40.55 -6.91
N PHE A 717 28.80 40.14 -6.45
CA PHE A 717 29.06 38.79 -5.97
C PHE A 717 29.90 38.87 -4.70
N ALA A 718 29.41 38.29 -3.62
CA ALA A 718 30.12 38.23 -2.35
C ALA A 718 30.09 36.80 -1.81
N THR A 719 31.25 36.28 -1.43
CA THR A 719 31.32 35.01 -0.68
C THR A 719 30.86 35.24 0.75
N THR A 720 30.03 34.33 1.26
CA THR A 720 29.53 34.32 2.64
C THR A 720 30.17 33.21 3.47
N GLU A 721 30.69 32.17 2.81
CA GLU A 721 31.45 31.08 3.43
C GLU A 721 32.53 30.60 2.45
N VAL A 722 33.75 30.33 2.95
CA VAL A 722 34.82 29.72 2.17
C VAL A 722 35.51 28.66 3.04
N THR A 723 35.33 27.39 2.68
CA THR A 723 36.02 26.23 3.26
C THR A 723 36.50 25.31 2.15
N ASP A 724 37.35 24.34 2.49
CA ASP A 724 37.80 23.31 1.54
C ASP A 724 36.62 22.48 0.99
N LEU A 725 35.52 22.36 1.76
CA LEU A 725 34.36 21.53 1.45
C LEU A 725 33.25 22.29 0.71
N ARG A 726 33.06 23.57 1.02
CA ARG A 726 31.94 24.40 0.55
C ARG A 726 32.34 25.86 0.41
N VAL A 727 31.85 26.49 -0.65
CA VAL A 727 31.85 27.94 -0.83
C VAL A 727 30.41 28.41 -0.97
N ALA A 728 29.95 29.28 -0.07
CA ALA A 728 28.64 29.93 -0.16
C ALA A 728 28.79 31.39 -0.60
N PHE A 729 27.79 31.91 -1.29
CA PHE A 729 27.81 33.24 -1.88
C PHE A 729 26.41 33.86 -1.98
N ARG A 730 26.39 35.19 -2.10
CA ARG A 730 25.19 35.99 -2.34
C ARG A 730 25.44 36.97 -3.47
N ALA A 731 24.43 37.15 -4.32
CA ALA A 731 24.47 38.03 -5.48
C ALA A 731 23.10 38.67 -5.72
N SER A 732 23.04 39.93 -6.13
CA SER A 732 21.78 40.68 -6.29
C SER A 732 21.78 41.51 -7.56
N SER A 733 20.69 41.47 -8.31
CA SER A 733 20.47 42.31 -9.49
C SER A 733 19.08 42.96 -9.44
N ALA A 734 18.95 44.16 -10.01
CA ALA A 734 17.69 44.88 -10.08
C ALA A 734 17.52 45.54 -11.45
N LEU A 735 16.28 45.51 -11.96
CA LEU A 735 15.89 46.13 -13.23
C LEU A 735 14.39 46.41 -13.22
N ASP A 736 13.97 47.60 -13.66
CA ASP A 736 12.57 48.00 -13.84
C ASP A 736 11.61 47.72 -12.66
N GLY A 737 12.09 47.99 -11.44
CA GLY A 737 11.33 47.82 -10.19
C GLY A 737 11.34 46.40 -9.63
N LEU A 738 11.96 45.45 -10.34
CA LEU A 738 12.16 44.08 -9.89
C LEU A 738 13.56 43.92 -9.29
N THR A 739 13.65 43.16 -8.19
CA THR A 739 14.92 42.77 -7.57
C THR A 739 14.96 41.25 -7.46
N VAL A 740 16.09 40.66 -7.86
CA VAL A 740 16.36 39.23 -7.69
C VAL A 740 17.62 39.07 -6.86
N ILE A 741 17.50 38.31 -5.77
CA ILE A 741 18.61 37.95 -4.89
C ILE A 741 18.87 36.45 -5.05
N GLY A 742 20.09 36.09 -5.43
CA GLY A 742 20.57 34.72 -5.43
C GLY A 742 21.40 34.43 -4.19
N GLU A 743 21.04 33.38 -3.47
CA GLU A 743 21.80 32.81 -2.36
C GLU A 743 22.17 31.37 -2.72
N GLY A 744 23.46 31.14 -2.94
CA GLY A 744 23.94 29.88 -3.47
C GLY A 744 25.16 29.34 -2.74
N TRP A 745 25.44 28.07 -3.00
CA TRP A 745 26.65 27.39 -2.55
C TRP A 745 27.10 26.35 -3.56
N ILE A 746 28.39 26.04 -3.54
CA ILE A 746 29.01 24.96 -4.30
C ILE A 746 29.87 24.11 -3.35
N GLU A 747 29.80 22.79 -3.51
CA GLU A 747 30.61 21.82 -2.74
C GLU A 747 31.77 21.24 -3.55
N PHE A 748 32.70 20.57 -2.88
CA PHE A 748 33.97 20.04 -3.43
C PHE A 748 33.83 19.09 -4.64
N ASP A 749 32.68 18.45 -4.81
CA ASP A 749 32.35 17.62 -5.98
C ASP A 749 31.68 18.42 -7.11
N GLY A 750 31.68 19.74 -7.02
CA GLY A 750 31.19 20.68 -8.03
C GLY A 750 29.68 20.76 -8.14
N PHE A 751 28.90 20.17 -7.23
CA PHE A 751 27.46 20.44 -7.19
C PHE A 751 27.21 21.85 -6.65
N SER A 752 26.51 22.67 -7.42
CA SER A 752 26.13 24.04 -7.07
C SER A 752 24.61 24.14 -6.95
N ARG A 753 24.11 24.73 -5.85
CA ARG A 753 22.69 25.02 -5.65
C ARG A 753 22.52 26.50 -5.34
N ASN A 754 21.51 27.13 -5.94
CA ASN A 754 21.20 28.54 -5.79
C ASN A 754 19.69 28.74 -5.61
N THR A 755 19.30 29.54 -4.62
CA THR A 755 17.93 29.98 -4.38
C THR A 755 17.79 31.42 -4.84
N LEU A 756 16.88 31.65 -5.80
CA LEU A 756 16.57 32.97 -6.35
C LEU A 756 15.29 33.50 -5.70
N THR A 757 15.38 34.64 -5.04
CA THR A 757 14.23 35.36 -4.46
C THR A 757 13.88 36.55 -5.34
N LEU A 758 12.74 36.49 -6.01
CA LEU A 758 12.16 37.58 -6.81
C LEU A 758 11.26 38.44 -5.93
N SER A 759 11.40 39.76 -6.06
CA SER A 759 10.55 40.76 -5.41
C SER A 759 10.36 41.99 -6.28
N ALA A 760 9.32 42.77 -6.00
CA ALA A 760 9.06 44.05 -6.65
C ALA A 760 8.85 45.13 -5.58
N SER A 761 9.30 46.36 -5.85
CA SER A 761 9.09 47.50 -4.94
C SER A 761 7.64 47.97 -4.89
N GLU A 762 6.91 47.78 -6.00
CA GLU A 762 5.47 47.99 -6.14
C GLU A 762 4.89 46.80 -6.94
N PRO A 763 3.60 46.45 -6.77
CA PRO A 763 2.96 45.39 -7.54
C PRO A 763 3.23 45.56 -9.04
N THR A 764 4.02 44.64 -9.61
CA THR A 764 4.52 44.73 -10.98
C THR A 764 4.11 43.49 -11.75
N GLU A 765 3.40 43.67 -12.86
CA GLU A 765 3.09 42.58 -13.79
C GLU A 765 4.28 42.28 -14.69
N ILE A 766 4.56 40.99 -14.89
CA ILE A 766 5.52 40.48 -15.87
C ILE A 766 4.87 39.38 -16.71
N ASP A 767 5.25 39.31 -17.98
CA ASP A 767 4.73 38.32 -18.94
C ASP A 767 5.30 36.91 -18.68
N PHE A 768 6.58 36.85 -18.28
CA PHE A 768 7.32 35.61 -17.96
C PHE A 768 8.61 35.91 -17.20
N LEU A 769 9.22 34.89 -16.61
CA LEU A 769 10.57 34.91 -16.04
C LEU A 769 11.28 33.61 -16.41
N ALA A 770 12.51 33.67 -16.93
CA ALA A 770 13.27 32.49 -17.33
C ALA A 770 14.78 32.60 -17.08
N ILE A 771 15.41 31.44 -16.85
CA ILE A 771 16.88 31.26 -16.86
C ILE A 771 17.25 30.66 -18.22
N GLU A 772 18.18 31.28 -18.94
CA GLU A 772 18.72 30.79 -20.21
C GLU A 772 20.21 30.46 -20.11
N ILE A 773 20.56 29.22 -20.40
CA ILE A 773 21.92 28.70 -20.28
C ILE A 773 22.45 28.42 -21.69
N PRO A 774 23.29 29.30 -22.26
CA PRO A 774 23.78 29.16 -23.62
C PRO A 774 25.01 28.25 -23.67
N ILE A 775 24.84 27.03 -24.16
CA ILE A 775 25.90 26.02 -24.30
C ILE A 775 26.50 26.11 -25.71
N LYS A 776 27.81 25.96 -25.87
CA LYS A 776 28.40 25.89 -27.22
C LYS A 776 27.87 24.65 -27.95
N PRO A 777 27.45 24.74 -29.23
CA PRO A 777 26.88 23.61 -29.95
C PRO A 777 27.78 22.37 -29.97
N GLU A 778 29.11 22.54 -29.99
CA GLU A 778 30.05 21.41 -29.93
C GLU A 778 30.01 20.59 -28.61
N PHE A 779 29.45 21.16 -27.53
CA PHE A 779 29.25 20.49 -26.24
C PHE A 779 27.80 20.08 -26.00
N ALA A 780 26.89 20.35 -26.93
CA ALA A 780 25.48 20.02 -26.82
C ALA A 780 25.08 18.90 -27.80
N THR A 781 25.92 17.88 -27.96
CA THR A 781 25.75 16.82 -28.96
C THR A 781 24.94 15.62 -28.45
N LEU A 782 24.98 15.38 -27.15
CA LEU A 782 24.33 14.27 -26.47
C LEU A 782 23.36 14.77 -25.38
N TRP A 783 22.24 14.07 -25.30
CA TRP A 783 21.12 14.38 -24.42
C TRP A 783 20.68 13.15 -23.63
N ASN A 784 20.51 13.33 -22.33
CA ASN A 784 19.89 12.36 -21.43
C ASN A 784 18.77 13.06 -20.64
N PRO A 785 17.48 12.72 -20.89
CA PRO A 785 16.35 13.40 -20.27
C PRO A 785 16.12 13.02 -18.79
N ALA A 786 16.87 12.08 -18.23
CA ALA A 786 16.64 11.50 -16.90
C ALA A 786 15.24 10.87 -16.73
N GLU A 787 14.79 10.16 -17.76
CA GLU A 787 13.60 9.32 -17.74
C GLU A 787 14.02 7.85 -17.54
N TYR A 788 13.23 7.07 -16.79
CA TYR A 788 13.46 5.62 -16.66
C TYR A 788 13.45 4.94 -18.03
N PHE A 789 12.44 5.27 -18.86
CA PHE A 789 12.32 4.83 -20.26
C PHE A 789 12.39 6.02 -21.23
N PRO A 790 13.60 6.51 -21.56
CA PRO A 790 13.73 7.75 -22.30
C PRO A 790 13.26 7.60 -23.74
N LYS A 791 12.28 8.41 -24.15
CA LYS A 791 11.80 8.41 -25.55
C LYS A 791 12.85 8.93 -26.54
N ARG A 792 13.71 9.83 -26.07
CA ARG A 792 14.65 10.58 -26.91
C ARG A 792 16.06 10.58 -26.31
N LEU A 793 16.60 9.42 -25.93
CA LEU A 793 18.00 9.29 -25.49
C LEU A 793 18.96 9.30 -26.69
N GLY A 794 20.14 9.91 -26.54
CA GLY A 794 21.21 9.87 -27.54
C GLY A 794 21.56 11.26 -28.03
N ALA A 795 21.34 11.54 -29.31
CA ALA A 795 21.66 12.84 -29.89
C ALA A 795 20.73 13.95 -29.37
N SER A 796 21.31 15.12 -29.09
CA SER A 796 20.52 16.31 -28.76
C SER A 796 19.62 16.71 -29.92
N SER A 797 18.42 17.19 -29.58
CA SER A 797 17.47 17.62 -30.59
C SER A 797 17.98 18.82 -31.36
N GLN A 798 17.80 18.77 -32.69
CA GLN A 798 18.06 19.87 -33.61
C GLN A 798 16.82 20.76 -33.82
N GLU A 799 15.71 20.45 -33.13
CA GLU A 799 14.49 21.23 -33.13
C GLU A 799 14.19 21.73 -31.71
N LYS A 800 13.42 22.82 -31.62
CA LYS A 800 12.96 23.31 -30.31
C LYS A 800 12.12 22.24 -29.62
N GLN A 801 12.45 21.93 -28.37
CA GLN A 801 11.67 21.02 -27.54
C GLN A 801 11.19 21.70 -26.26
N SER A 802 10.10 21.18 -25.72
CA SER A 802 9.46 21.66 -24.50
C SER A 802 9.03 20.46 -23.66
N THR A 803 9.49 20.40 -22.43
CA THR A 803 9.16 19.35 -21.46
C THR A 803 8.88 19.94 -20.08
N ALA A 804 8.31 19.16 -19.18
CA ALA A 804 8.42 19.48 -17.75
C ALA A 804 9.90 19.43 -17.35
N PRO A 805 10.35 20.25 -16.37
CA PRO A 805 11.67 20.10 -15.79
C PRO A 805 11.80 18.74 -15.10
N ILE A 806 12.92 18.05 -15.33
CA ILE A 806 13.20 16.73 -14.75
C ILE A 806 14.52 16.80 -13.99
N HIS A 807 14.55 16.25 -12.78
CA HIS A 807 15.77 16.14 -11.98
C HIS A 807 16.75 15.15 -12.63
N GLY A 808 18.01 15.55 -12.77
CA GLY A 808 19.06 14.72 -13.35
C GLY A 808 19.24 14.87 -14.86
N MET A 809 18.45 15.72 -15.52
CA MET A 809 18.57 15.99 -16.96
C MET A 809 19.99 16.46 -17.31
N ARG A 810 20.61 15.84 -18.32
CA ARG A 810 21.97 16.16 -18.78
C ARG A 810 22.00 16.51 -20.26
N ILE A 811 22.79 17.53 -20.58
CA ILE A 811 23.22 17.85 -21.94
C ILE A 811 24.76 17.98 -21.96
N GLY A 812 25.41 17.41 -22.98
CA GLY A 812 26.87 17.31 -23.01
C GLY A 812 27.42 16.69 -24.29
N ASP A 813 28.72 16.43 -24.29
CA ASP A 813 29.42 15.58 -25.27
C ASP A 813 29.77 14.22 -24.63
N GLU A 814 30.63 13.41 -25.24
CA GLU A 814 31.07 12.12 -24.72
C GLU A 814 31.87 12.20 -23.41
N GLU A 815 32.47 13.35 -23.09
CA GLU A 815 33.41 13.55 -21.97
C GLU A 815 32.95 14.56 -20.93
N ARG A 816 32.07 15.50 -21.29
CA ARG A 816 31.73 16.71 -20.55
C ARG A 816 30.23 16.91 -20.58
N GLY A 817 29.66 17.47 -19.54
CA GLY A 817 28.25 17.82 -19.58
C GLY A 817 27.80 18.68 -18.42
N LEU A 818 26.64 19.29 -18.58
CA LEU A 818 25.91 20.00 -17.54
C LEU A 818 24.69 19.16 -17.18
N GLN A 819 24.56 18.85 -15.89
CA GLN A 819 23.41 18.18 -15.33
C GLN A 819 22.65 19.13 -14.40
N PHE A 820 21.33 19.15 -14.53
CA PHE A 820 20.44 20.03 -13.76
C PHE A 820 19.63 19.24 -12.74
N SER A 821 19.42 19.80 -11.56
CA SER A 821 18.66 19.17 -10.46
C SER A 821 18.07 20.26 -9.56
N TYR A 822 17.01 19.96 -8.79
CA TYR A 822 16.34 20.93 -7.91
C TYR A 822 15.89 22.21 -8.62
N VAL A 823 15.48 22.08 -9.89
CA VAL A 823 14.99 23.21 -10.68
C VAL A 823 13.48 23.32 -10.48
N ASN A 824 13.05 24.32 -9.71
CA ASN A 824 11.63 24.62 -9.53
C ASN A 824 11.18 25.60 -10.62
N ALA A 825 10.84 25.07 -11.79
CA ALA A 825 10.38 25.83 -12.96
C ALA A 825 9.04 25.27 -13.44
N ALA A 826 8.22 26.10 -14.09
CA ALA A 826 7.00 25.66 -14.73
C ALA A 826 7.30 24.78 -15.96
N LYS A 827 8.37 25.12 -16.70
CA LYS A 827 8.65 24.52 -18.00
C LYS A 827 10.15 24.53 -18.33
N GLN A 828 10.60 23.52 -19.07
CA GLN A 828 11.94 23.40 -19.64
C GLN A 828 11.87 23.42 -21.17
N GLU A 829 12.73 24.20 -21.81
CA GLU A 829 12.86 24.25 -23.27
C GLU A 829 14.31 24.00 -23.70
N LEU A 830 14.47 23.22 -24.78
CA LEU A 830 15.74 23.06 -25.49
C LEU A 830 15.64 23.83 -26.79
N VAL A 831 16.50 24.82 -26.99
CA VAL A 831 16.47 25.72 -28.15
C VAL A 831 17.81 25.61 -28.88
N PRO A 832 17.93 24.74 -29.90
CA PRO A 832 19.14 24.62 -30.69
C PRO A 832 19.36 25.85 -31.58
N GLY A 833 20.63 26.18 -31.82
CA GLY A 833 21.04 27.24 -32.74
C GLY A 833 22.51 27.12 -33.15
N ASP A 834 22.89 27.78 -34.24
CA ASP A 834 24.24 27.66 -34.83
C ASP A 834 25.36 28.23 -33.95
N LYS A 835 25.04 29.18 -33.08
CA LYS A 835 25.99 29.86 -32.18
C LYS A 835 25.90 29.38 -30.73
N GLU A 836 24.70 29.05 -30.29
CA GLU A 836 24.42 28.60 -28.93
C GLU A 836 23.26 27.59 -28.94
N TYR A 837 23.37 26.58 -28.08
CA TYR A 837 22.29 25.68 -27.71
C TYR A 837 21.76 26.13 -26.34
N VAL A 838 20.55 26.68 -26.29
CA VAL A 838 20.01 27.24 -25.05
C VAL A 838 19.16 26.20 -24.34
N VAL A 839 19.54 25.88 -23.10
CA VAL A 839 18.64 25.24 -22.14
C VAL A 839 17.93 26.36 -21.36
N ARG A 840 16.60 26.45 -21.54
CA ARG A 840 15.78 27.49 -20.91
C ARG A 840 14.85 26.87 -19.86
N PHE A 841 14.86 27.43 -18.66
CA PHE A 841 13.89 27.11 -17.60
C PHE A 841 12.96 28.30 -17.40
N LEU A 842 11.67 28.16 -17.74
CA LEU A 842 10.67 29.19 -17.45
C LEU A 842 10.19 29.02 -16.01
N LEU A 843 10.54 29.97 -15.15
CA LEU A 843 10.13 30.04 -13.75
C LEU A 843 8.69 30.56 -13.60
N ILE A 844 8.30 31.47 -14.50
CA ILE A 844 6.93 31.97 -14.70
C ILE A 844 6.68 31.87 -16.20
N ASP A 845 5.61 31.20 -16.61
CA ASP A 845 5.25 30.96 -18.00
C ASP A 845 3.92 31.62 -18.44
N GLU A 846 3.29 32.40 -17.56
CA GLU A 846 2.11 33.20 -17.83
C GLU A 846 2.16 34.58 -17.14
N PRO A 847 1.41 35.59 -17.65
CA PRO A 847 1.35 36.91 -17.04
C PRO A 847 1.03 36.86 -15.55
N THR A 848 1.92 37.43 -14.73
CA THR A 848 1.87 37.31 -13.27
C THR A 848 2.21 38.63 -12.61
N VAL A 849 1.37 39.06 -11.66
CA VAL A 849 1.65 40.20 -10.79
C VAL A 849 2.57 39.76 -9.63
N ILE A 850 3.68 40.46 -9.46
CA ILE A 850 4.63 40.29 -8.36
C ILE A 850 4.30 41.32 -7.28
N ASP A 851 3.45 40.93 -6.34
CA ASP A 851 3.05 41.72 -5.16
C ASP A 851 3.60 41.14 -3.84
N LYS A 852 4.26 39.97 -3.92
CA LYS A 852 4.91 39.25 -2.83
C LYS A 852 6.20 38.61 -3.31
N GLN A 853 7.07 38.28 -2.36
CA GLN A 853 8.29 37.53 -2.66
C GLN A 853 7.97 36.15 -3.21
N ARG A 854 8.73 35.73 -4.23
CA ARG A 854 8.67 34.38 -4.82
C ARG A 854 10.05 33.77 -4.83
N GLU A 855 10.15 32.49 -4.45
CA GLU A 855 11.42 31.77 -4.39
C GLU A 855 11.49 30.66 -5.45
N TYR A 856 12.65 30.54 -6.10
CA TYR A 856 12.96 29.52 -7.08
C TYR A 856 14.28 28.85 -6.73
N SER A 857 14.39 27.53 -6.90
CA SER A 857 15.65 26.80 -6.74
C SER A 857 16.23 26.42 -8.11
N PHE A 858 17.55 26.46 -8.21
CA PHE A 858 18.32 26.03 -9.38
C PHE A 858 19.57 25.26 -8.92
N GLY A 859 19.73 24.02 -9.38
CA GLY A 859 20.91 23.20 -9.14
C GLY A 859 21.61 22.80 -10.43
N LEU A 860 22.94 22.86 -10.43
CA LEU A 860 23.80 22.52 -11.56
C LEU A 860 25.01 21.71 -11.10
N GLN A 861 25.37 20.68 -11.87
CA GLN A 861 26.61 19.94 -11.74
C GLN A 861 27.29 19.77 -13.10
N ALA A 862 28.52 20.25 -13.20
CA ALA A 862 29.41 20.00 -14.31
C ALA A 862 30.08 18.64 -14.14
N LEU A 863 30.04 17.84 -15.20
CA LEU A 863 30.51 16.47 -15.25
C LEU A 863 31.76 16.35 -16.13
N PRO A 864 32.75 15.50 -15.79
CA PRO A 864 32.73 14.51 -14.71
C PRO A 864 33.07 15.09 -13.33
N VAL A 865 32.62 14.40 -12.27
CA VAL A 865 32.77 14.89 -10.89
C VAL A 865 34.08 14.46 -10.22
N ARG A 866 34.75 13.44 -10.76
CA ARG A 866 35.96 12.80 -10.19
C ARG A 866 36.83 12.18 -11.30
N PRO A 867 38.15 12.00 -11.09
CA PRO A 867 39.01 11.32 -12.05
C PRO A 867 38.63 9.84 -12.17
N ARG A 868 39.07 9.21 -13.26
CA ARG A 868 39.01 7.76 -13.41
C ARG A 868 39.79 7.07 -12.29
N SER A 869 39.23 6.01 -11.71
CA SER A 869 39.90 5.27 -10.65
C SER A 869 41.15 4.57 -11.17
N THR A 870 42.25 4.66 -10.42
CA THR A 870 43.46 3.85 -10.69
C THR A 870 43.22 2.36 -10.48
N LEU A 871 42.10 1.98 -9.86
CA LEU A 871 41.67 0.59 -9.67
C LEU A 871 40.88 0.05 -10.86
N TYR A 872 40.42 0.89 -11.80
CA TYR A 872 39.54 0.49 -12.91
C TYR A 872 40.03 -0.74 -13.69
N ARG A 873 41.35 -0.83 -13.92
CA ARG A 873 42.00 -1.96 -14.62
C ARG A 873 42.73 -2.95 -13.70
N ARG A 874 42.75 -2.71 -12.38
CA ARG A 874 43.54 -3.48 -11.40
C ARG A 874 42.71 -4.34 -10.45
N SER A 875 41.41 -4.09 -10.35
CA SER A 875 40.47 -4.91 -9.59
C SER A 875 39.63 -5.74 -10.54
N LYS A 876 39.33 -6.98 -10.16
CA LYS A 876 38.29 -7.78 -10.81
C LYS A 876 36.96 -7.59 -10.12
N VAL A 877 35.90 -7.43 -10.90
CA VAL A 877 34.52 -7.36 -10.41
C VAL A 877 33.74 -8.43 -11.16
N ASP A 878 33.39 -9.52 -10.48
CA ASP A 878 32.70 -10.68 -11.06
C ASP A 878 33.32 -11.18 -12.38
N ASP A 879 32.52 -11.26 -13.45
CA ASP A 879 32.94 -11.52 -14.83
C ASP A 879 33.17 -10.23 -15.65
N CYS A 880 33.06 -9.04 -15.03
CA CYS A 880 32.98 -7.74 -15.69
C CYS A 880 34.31 -7.21 -16.21
N THR A 881 35.44 -7.77 -15.76
CA THR A 881 36.76 -7.15 -15.97
C THR A 881 37.56 -7.79 -17.08
N TRP A 882 38.38 -6.93 -17.68
CA TRP A 882 39.17 -7.17 -18.88
C TRP A 882 40.31 -8.17 -18.71
N THR A 883 40.65 -8.56 -17.47
CA THR A 883 41.72 -9.50 -17.13
C THR A 883 41.17 -10.72 -16.38
N SER A 884 41.78 -11.89 -16.56
CA SER A 884 41.49 -13.12 -15.82
C SER A 884 42.65 -13.62 -14.96
N ASP A 885 43.78 -12.91 -14.95
CA ASP A 885 45.02 -13.30 -14.27
C ASP A 885 45.01 -12.85 -12.80
N ALA A 886 44.71 -13.80 -11.90
CA ALA A 886 44.62 -13.57 -10.46
C ALA A 886 45.92 -13.04 -9.85
N ASP A 887 47.09 -13.30 -10.45
CA ASP A 887 48.38 -12.83 -9.96
C ASP A 887 48.62 -11.34 -10.26
N LYS A 888 47.82 -10.76 -11.18
CA LYS A 888 47.87 -9.34 -11.56
C LYS A 888 46.77 -8.50 -10.90
N GLU A 889 45.76 -9.13 -10.31
CA GLU A 889 44.64 -8.46 -9.64
C GLU A 889 45.03 -8.03 -8.22
N LEU A 890 44.71 -6.79 -7.84
CA LEU A 890 44.91 -6.33 -6.47
C LEU A 890 43.95 -7.04 -5.50
N PHE A 891 42.72 -7.29 -5.98
CA PHE A 891 41.68 -8.10 -5.34
C PHE A 891 40.54 -8.38 -6.32
N ASN A 892 39.71 -9.39 -5.99
CA ASN A 892 38.54 -9.78 -6.76
C ASN A 892 37.25 -9.57 -5.95
N ILE A 893 36.43 -8.65 -6.41
CA ILE A 893 35.08 -8.38 -5.93
C ILE A 893 34.15 -9.41 -6.54
N ARG A 894 33.81 -10.46 -5.80
CA ARG A 894 32.72 -11.34 -6.19
C ARG A 894 31.42 -10.80 -5.59
N PRO A 895 30.48 -10.26 -6.38
CA PRO A 895 29.21 -9.79 -5.88
C PRO A 895 28.40 -10.99 -5.45
N LEU A 896 28.43 -11.27 -4.15
CA LEU A 896 27.56 -12.23 -3.51
C LEU A 896 26.25 -11.51 -3.17
N TYR A 897 25.33 -11.49 -4.15
CA TYR A 897 23.89 -11.32 -3.93
C TYR A 897 23.36 -12.53 -3.13
N THR A 898 23.81 -12.72 -1.89
CA THR A 898 23.24 -13.81 -1.09
C THR A 898 21.98 -13.30 -0.45
N GLU A 899 20.89 -13.32 -1.20
CA GLU A 899 19.55 -13.48 -0.62
C GLU A 899 19.68 -14.34 0.65
N GLY A 900 19.40 -13.76 1.82
CA GLY A 900 19.61 -14.43 3.11
C GLY A 900 20.93 -14.13 3.85
N TRP A 901 21.48 -12.91 3.76
CA TRP A 901 22.63 -12.46 4.57
C TRP A 901 22.40 -12.47 6.07
N SER A 902 21.16 -12.44 6.53
CA SER A 902 20.88 -12.34 7.96
C SER A 902 19.46 -12.86 8.30
N GLY A 903 18.66 -13.18 7.28
CA GLY A 903 17.21 -13.37 7.41
C GLY A 903 16.44 -12.05 7.43
N HIS A 904 17.13 -10.90 7.55
CA HIS A 904 16.53 -9.57 7.57
C HIS A 904 16.91 -8.73 6.35
N TRP A 905 15.98 -7.90 5.88
CA TRP A 905 16.19 -7.01 4.74
C TRP A 905 16.85 -5.68 5.14
N ASN A 906 17.99 -5.36 4.53
CA ASN A 906 18.72 -4.09 4.74
C ASN A 906 18.86 -3.68 6.23
N TYR A 907 19.25 -4.65 7.06
CA TYR A 907 19.49 -4.47 8.49
C TYR A 907 20.84 -5.10 8.86
N LEU A 908 21.80 -4.26 9.28
CA LEU A 908 23.19 -4.65 9.49
C LEU A 908 23.60 -4.69 10.96
N ASN A 909 22.70 -4.47 11.91
CA ASN A 909 23.01 -4.46 13.34
C ASN A 909 23.20 -5.92 13.85
N PHE A 910 24.33 -6.54 13.48
CA PHE A 910 24.62 -7.94 13.75
C PHE A 910 24.62 -8.28 15.25
N TRP A 911 24.87 -7.33 16.13
CA TRP A 911 24.92 -7.54 17.58
C TRP A 911 23.56 -7.47 18.28
N GLU A 912 22.45 -7.31 17.55
CA GLU A 912 21.12 -7.33 18.13
C GLU A 912 20.70 -8.78 18.51
N PRO A 913 20.67 -9.13 19.81
CA PRO A 913 20.42 -10.51 20.25
C PRO A 913 19.01 -11.00 19.91
N ASN A 914 18.06 -10.07 19.68
CA ASN A 914 16.71 -10.43 19.27
C ASN A 914 16.60 -10.74 17.77
N ALA A 915 17.57 -10.32 16.96
CA ALA A 915 17.57 -10.48 15.51
C ALA A 915 18.53 -11.60 15.06
N PHE A 916 19.69 -11.77 15.72
CA PHE A 916 20.77 -12.62 15.24
C PHE A 916 21.28 -13.65 16.24
N ASP A 917 21.75 -14.78 15.69
CA ASP A 917 22.46 -15.82 16.42
C ASP A 917 23.96 -15.45 16.54
N PRO A 918 24.57 -15.47 17.74
CA PRO A 918 26.00 -15.20 17.91
C PRO A 918 26.92 -16.08 17.05
N GLU A 919 26.64 -17.37 16.90
CA GLU A 919 27.49 -18.29 16.12
C GLU A 919 27.47 -17.96 14.62
N TYR A 920 26.33 -17.45 14.14
CA TYR A 920 26.16 -17.03 12.76
C TYR A 920 27.14 -15.91 12.38
N ILE A 921 27.29 -14.94 13.27
CA ILE A 921 28.10 -13.73 13.05
C ILE A 921 29.59 -14.09 13.02
N GLU A 922 30.05 -14.89 13.99
CA GLU A 922 31.45 -15.35 14.03
C GLU A 922 31.81 -16.16 12.78
N LYS A 923 30.93 -17.08 12.37
CA LYS A 923 31.14 -17.85 11.14
C LYS A 923 31.24 -16.95 9.90
N ARG A 924 30.46 -15.86 9.83
CA ARG A 924 30.55 -14.90 8.71
C ARG A 924 31.89 -14.17 8.70
N LYS A 925 32.36 -13.74 9.86
CA LYS A 925 33.67 -13.09 10.02
C LYS A 925 34.82 -14.01 9.58
N ASP A 926 34.83 -15.26 10.03
CA ASP A 926 35.87 -16.24 9.69
C ASP A 926 35.90 -16.58 8.19
N ASN A 927 34.72 -16.77 7.58
CA ASN A 927 34.62 -17.03 6.14
C ASN A 927 35.20 -15.89 5.32
N TYR A 928 34.95 -14.66 5.74
CA TYR A 928 35.44 -13.50 5.02
C TYR A 928 36.97 -13.36 5.12
N ARG A 929 37.53 -13.52 6.33
CA ARG A 929 38.99 -13.57 6.50
C ARG A 929 39.62 -14.64 5.59
N LYS A 930 39.07 -15.86 5.60
CA LYS A 930 39.58 -16.97 4.78
C LYS A 930 39.57 -16.65 3.28
N MET A 931 38.51 -16.03 2.76
CA MET A 931 38.41 -15.62 1.35
C MET A 931 39.47 -14.60 0.96
N TRP A 932 39.76 -13.65 1.85
CA TRP A 932 40.81 -12.66 1.64
C TRP A 932 42.20 -13.29 1.66
N ASP A 933 42.49 -14.13 2.65
CA ASP A 933 43.81 -14.72 2.84
C ASP A 933 44.17 -15.73 1.74
N GLU A 934 43.20 -16.54 1.29
CA GLU A 934 43.45 -17.59 0.29
C GLU A 934 43.42 -17.09 -1.16
N ARG A 935 42.60 -16.08 -1.49
CA ARG A 935 42.27 -15.74 -2.90
C ARG A 935 42.19 -14.25 -3.20
N LYS A 936 42.48 -13.38 -2.23
CA LYS A 936 42.25 -11.91 -2.33
C LYS A 936 40.84 -11.58 -2.79
N GLN A 937 39.88 -12.43 -2.40
CA GLN A 937 38.48 -12.27 -2.76
C GLN A 937 37.77 -11.45 -1.68
N THR A 938 36.97 -10.47 -2.09
CA THR A 938 36.28 -9.53 -1.19
C THR A 938 34.77 -9.73 -1.20
N TYR A 939 34.10 -9.24 -0.15
CA TYR A 939 32.63 -9.17 -0.06
C TYR A 939 32.13 -7.80 -0.49
N CYS A 940 30.89 -7.77 -0.98
CA CYS A 940 30.14 -6.54 -1.24
C CYS A 940 28.80 -6.60 -0.49
N LEU A 941 28.57 -5.65 0.41
CA LEU A 941 27.34 -5.50 1.18
C LEU A 941 26.24 -4.97 0.27
N TYR A 942 25.18 -5.73 0.05
CA TYR A 942 24.02 -5.29 -0.72
C TYR A 942 23.06 -4.50 0.19
N LEU A 943 22.92 -3.20 -0.06
CA LEU A 943 22.22 -2.23 0.76
C LEU A 943 21.17 -1.48 -0.07
N ASN A 944 20.16 -0.91 0.59
CA ASN A 944 19.14 -0.07 -0.05
C ASN A 944 18.83 1.14 0.85
N ILE A 945 18.84 2.36 0.33
CA ILE A 945 18.72 3.54 1.21
C ILE A 945 17.28 3.89 1.60
N VAL A 946 16.26 3.27 0.98
CA VAL A 946 14.84 3.60 1.19
C VAL A 946 14.01 2.48 1.79
N THR A 947 14.62 1.35 2.12
CA THR A 947 13.90 0.23 2.71
C THR A 947 14.64 -0.36 3.88
N THR A 948 13.91 -0.93 4.84
CA THR A 948 14.48 -1.71 5.95
C THR A 948 13.52 -2.84 6.31
N ASP A 949 13.82 -3.60 7.35
CA ASP A 949 12.98 -4.69 7.82
C ASP A 949 12.08 -4.22 8.97
N ALA A 950 10.77 -4.44 8.81
CA ALA A 950 9.78 -4.12 9.84
C ALA A 950 9.91 -5.00 11.09
N ASN A 951 10.62 -6.13 10.99
CA ASN A 951 10.84 -7.07 12.08
C ASN A 951 12.08 -6.75 12.92
N THR A 952 12.43 -5.47 13.06
CA THR A 952 13.61 -5.00 13.81
C THR A 952 13.19 -4.13 15.00
N PRO A 953 13.92 -4.17 16.14
CA PRO A 953 13.58 -3.36 17.32
C PRO A 953 13.51 -1.86 17.04
N GLU A 954 14.42 -1.34 16.23
CA GLU A 954 14.51 0.09 15.94
C GLU A 954 13.38 0.55 15.03
N TYR A 955 13.00 -0.23 14.01
CA TYR A 955 11.82 0.10 13.22
C TYR A 955 10.57 0.13 14.10
N ARG A 956 10.38 -0.85 15.00
CA ARG A 956 9.20 -0.85 15.92
C ARG A 956 9.10 0.44 16.71
N LYS A 957 10.23 0.97 17.18
CA LYS A 957 10.33 2.19 17.99
C LYS A 957 10.22 3.48 17.16
N TYR A 958 10.86 3.55 16.00
CA TYR A 958 10.98 4.75 15.18
C TYR A 958 10.09 4.75 13.93
N ARG A 959 9.21 3.75 13.73
CA ARG A 959 8.41 3.56 12.49
C ARG A 959 7.69 4.81 12.02
N PHE A 960 7.08 5.58 12.91
CA PHE A 960 6.33 6.78 12.50
C PHE A 960 7.23 7.94 12.11
N GLU A 961 8.44 7.96 12.64
CA GLU A 961 9.48 8.91 12.25
C GLU A 961 10.11 8.51 10.92
N TRP A 962 10.41 7.22 10.73
CA TRP A 962 11.09 6.70 9.56
C TRP A 962 10.16 6.46 8.36
N GLY A 963 8.98 5.90 8.57
CA GLY A 963 8.00 5.58 7.52
C GLY A 963 6.88 6.63 7.38
N GLY A 964 6.70 7.51 8.36
CA GLY A 964 5.60 8.48 8.43
C GLY A 964 4.34 7.94 9.11
N ASP A 965 3.25 8.71 9.03
CA ASP A 965 2.01 8.43 9.77
C ASP A 965 1.33 7.11 9.35
N ASP A 966 1.52 6.67 8.11
CA ASP A 966 1.01 5.40 7.56
C ASP A 966 2.03 4.25 7.61
N ALA A 967 3.10 4.39 8.42
CA ALA A 967 4.14 3.37 8.51
C ALA A 967 3.53 2.00 8.88
N ARG A 968 3.87 0.98 8.08
CA ARG A 968 3.34 -0.38 8.24
C ARG A 968 3.59 -0.87 9.67
N ALA A 969 2.54 -1.43 10.29
CA ALA A 969 2.65 -2.05 11.60
C ALA A 969 3.67 -3.20 11.57
N PRO A 970 4.53 -3.33 12.59
CA PRO A 970 5.49 -4.41 12.65
C PRO A 970 4.77 -5.75 12.85
N VAL A 971 5.35 -6.85 12.35
CA VAL A 971 4.87 -8.21 12.62
C VAL A 971 4.90 -8.45 14.14
N PRO A 972 3.96 -9.17 14.78
CA PRO A 972 4.10 -9.53 16.20
C PRO A 972 5.46 -10.19 16.48
N TYR A 973 6.07 -9.88 17.63
CA TYR A 973 7.34 -10.50 17.99
C TYR A 973 7.08 -11.96 18.39
N ASP A 974 7.42 -12.88 17.51
CA ASP A 974 7.30 -14.33 17.73
C ASP A 974 8.68 -14.97 17.47
N PRO A 975 9.24 -15.73 18.44
CA PRO A 975 10.50 -16.45 18.28
C PRO A 975 10.60 -17.30 17.01
N ASP A 976 9.48 -17.88 16.54
CA ASP A 976 9.41 -18.70 15.34
C ASP A 976 9.43 -17.86 14.05
N THR A 977 9.08 -16.57 14.15
CA THR A 977 9.06 -15.63 13.03
C THR A 977 10.21 -14.63 13.05
N LYS A 978 11.11 -14.68 14.04
CA LYS A 978 12.23 -13.72 14.15
C LYS A 978 13.13 -13.67 12.91
N LYS A 979 13.20 -14.74 12.11
CA LYS A 979 13.95 -14.79 10.84
C LYS A 979 13.11 -14.44 9.59
N LYS A 980 11.82 -14.12 9.75
CA LYS A 980 10.98 -13.66 8.63
C LYS A 980 11.30 -12.19 8.37
N SER A 981 11.65 -11.88 7.13
CA SER A 981 11.83 -10.50 6.68
C SER A 981 10.52 -9.88 6.22
N SER A 982 10.34 -8.59 6.52
CA SER A 982 9.24 -7.79 6.00
C SER A 982 9.76 -6.45 5.52
N SER A 983 10.01 -6.32 4.22
CA SER A 983 10.50 -5.08 3.64
C SER A 983 9.46 -3.95 3.79
N VAL A 984 9.92 -2.80 4.29
CA VAL A 984 9.14 -1.58 4.48
C VAL A 984 9.93 -0.38 3.97
N ARG A 985 9.21 0.62 3.45
CA ARG A 985 9.81 1.87 2.96
C ARG A 985 10.08 2.83 4.12
N ILE A 986 11.20 3.53 4.07
CA ILE A 986 11.60 4.58 5.00
C ILE A 986 11.98 5.86 4.25
N ARG A 987 12.07 6.96 4.99
CA ARG A 987 12.48 8.29 4.57
C ARG A 987 13.96 8.48 4.93
N SER A 988 14.84 8.28 3.95
CA SER A 988 16.31 8.29 4.14
C SER A 988 16.83 9.64 4.65
N GLU A 989 16.07 10.72 4.41
CA GLU A 989 16.35 12.08 4.86
C GLU A 989 16.13 12.29 6.36
N THR A 990 15.51 11.34 7.04
CA THR A 990 15.23 11.42 8.48
C THR A 990 16.52 11.30 9.28
N SER A 991 16.85 12.32 10.08
CA SER A 991 18.13 12.38 10.81
C SER A 991 18.38 11.17 11.71
N SER A 992 17.38 10.71 12.45
CA SER A 992 17.52 9.52 13.32
C SER A 992 17.76 8.24 12.54
N TYR A 993 17.17 8.09 11.35
CA TYR A 993 17.44 6.96 10.48
C TYR A 993 18.87 7.02 9.95
N GLN A 994 19.32 8.18 9.46
CA GLN A 994 20.70 8.36 9.03
C GLN A 994 21.68 8.06 10.17
N ASP A 995 21.42 8.56 11.37
CA ASP A 995 22.28 8.35 12.52
C ASP A 995 22.37 6.87 12.90
N PHE A 996 21.23 6.19 13.02
CA PHE A 996 21.19 4.75 13.23
C PHE A 996 21.96 4.00 12.14
N TYR A 997 21.69 4.32 10.87
CA TYR A 997 22.25 3.60 9.74
C TYR A 997 23.76 3.75 9.62
N MET A 998 24.26 4.98 9.77
CA MET A 998 25.70 5.27 9.74
C MET A 998 26.41 4.63 10.93
N TRP A 999 25.79 4.63 12.12
CA TRP A 999 26.34 4.00 13.31
C TRP A 999 26.48 2.49 13.15
N HIS A 1000 25.44 1.79 12.69
CA HIS A 1000 25.54 0.35 12.53
C HIS A 1000 26.40 -0.03 11.32
N LEU A 1001 26.42 0.77 10.24
CA LEU A 1001 27.28 0.50 9.08
C LEU A 1001 28.76 0.57 9.48
N ASP A 1002 29.19 1.63 10.17
CA ASP A 1002 30.59 1.79 10.63
C ASP A 1002 31.00 0.63 11.54
N LYS A 1003 30.17 0.32 12.56
CA LYS A 1003 30.42 -0.82 13.47
C LYS A 1003 30.52 -2.16 12.71
N THR A 1004 29.59 -2.43 11.81
CA THR A 1004 29.55 -3.69 11.04
C THR A 1004 30.76 -3.85 10.14
N VAL A 1005 31.10 -2.80 9.40
CA VAL A 1005 32.22 -2.83 8.45
C VAL A 1005 33.53 -3.04 9.20
N ARG A 1006 33.76 -2.34 10.33
CA ARG A 1006 34.93 -2.55 11.19
C ARG A 1006 34.97 -3.95 11.78
N TYR A 1007 33.83 -4.44 12.28
CA TYR A 1007 33.74 -5.74 12.92
C TYR A 1007 34.10 -6.89 11.98
N LEU A 1008 33.50 -6.90 10.78
CA LEU A 1008 33.70 -7.95 9.79
C LEU A 1008 35.10 -7.94 9.17
N THR A 1009 35.82 -6.82 9.24
CA THR A 1009 37.13 -6.62 8.60
C THR A 1009 38.30 -6.55 9.59
N ASP A 1010 38.06 -6.82 10.88
CA ASP A 1010 39.02 -6.56 11.98
C ASP A 1010 39.62 -5.16 11.94
N GLU A 1011 38.78 -4.14 12.05
CA GLU A 1011 39.19 -2.74 11.97
C GLU A 1011 39.85 -2.38 10.64
N GLY A 1012 39.38 -2.98 9.54
CA GLY A 1012 39.79 -2.63 8.19
C GLY A 1012 41.07 -3.29 7.68
N GLN A 1013 41.52 -4.40 8.29
CA GLN A 1013 42.71 -5.15 7.81
C GLN A 1013 42.57 -5.66 6.37
N PHE A 1014 41.34 -5.83 5.89
CA PHE A 1014 41.03 -6.22 4.52
C PHE A 1014 39.74 -5.54 4.03
N PRO A 1015 39.57 -5.35 2.70
CA PRO A 1015 38.54 -4.45 2.18
C PRO A 1015 37.19 -5.12 1.94
N ILE A 1016 36.12 -4.50 2.46
CA ILE A 1016 34.72 -4.87 2.25
C ILE A 1016 34.02 -3.75 1.49
N HIS A 1017 33.24 -4.11 0.48
CA HIS A 1017 32.63 -3.16 -0.44
C HIS A 1017 31.15 -2.97 -0.11
N CYS A 1018 30.52 -1.98 -0.74
CA CYS A 1018 29.09 -1.73 -0.62
C CYS A 1018 28.47 -1.57 -2.01
N TYR A 1019 27.34 -2.22 -2.24
CA TYR A 1019 26.48 -2.10 -3.41
C TYR A 1019 25.14 -1.54 -2.96
N LEU A 1020 24.82 -0.34 -3.43
CA LEU A 1020 23.59 0.35 -3.08
C LEU A 1020 22.58 0.20 -4.21
N ASP A 1021 21.52 -0.54 -3.94
CA ASP A 1021 20.34 -0.63 -4.78
C ASP A 1021 19.40 0.54 -4.49
N ASN A 1022 19.41 1.57 -5.33
CA ASN A 1022 18.80 2.84 -5.03
C ASN A 1022 17.67 3.20 -5.99
N SER A 1023 16.50 3.50 -5.44
CA SER A 1023 15.38 4.15 -6.14
C SER A 1023 15.16 5.60 -5.67
N THR A 1024 16.12 6.16 -4.93
CA THR A 1024 16.14 7.57 -4.55
C THR A 1024 17.56 8.12 -4.48
N SER A 1025 17.68 9.42 -4.29
CA SER A 1025 18.96 10.14 -4.27
C SER A 1025 19.01 11.04 -3.04
N ASP A 1026 19.74 10.62 -2.00
CA ASP A 1026 20.01 11.40 -0.80
C ASP A 1026 21.50 11.73 -0.72
N ARG A 1027 21.82 12.99 -1.01
CA ARG A 1027 23.20 13.47 -1.10
C ARG A 1027 23.96 13.32 0.22
N GLU A 1028 23.33 13.62 1.35
CA GLU A 1028 24.01 13.58 2.65
C GLU A 1028 24.28 12.15 3.08
N PHE A 1029 23.28 11.27 2.91
CA PHE A 1029 23.41 9.85 3.18
C PHE A 1029 24.57 9.24 2.39
N MET A 1030 24.61 9.50 1.08
CA MET A 1030 25.64 9.00 0.18
C MET A 1030 27.04 9.50 0.57
N ARG A 1031 27.14 10.78 0.96
CA ARG A 1031 28.40 11.37 1.43
C ARG A 1031 28.89 10.72 2.72
N ARG A 1032 28.02 10.58 3.73
CA ARG A 1032 28.37 9.96 5.03
C ARG A 1032 28.79 8.50 4.83
N LEU A 1033 28.06 7.75 4.01
CA LEU A 1033 28.38 6.36 3.67
C LEU A 1033 29.75 6.25 3.01
N TYR A 1034 30.02 7.08 1.99
CA TYR A 1034 31.31 7.06 1.29
C TYR A 1034 32.48 7.32 2.24
N VAL A 1035 32.36 8.33 3.11
CA VAL A 1035 33.39 8.67 4.10
C VAL A 1035 33.62 7.52 5.08
N ILE A 1036 32.56 6.88 5.59
CA ILE A 1036 32.69 5.71 6.48
C ILE A 1036 33.44 4.58 5.78
N MET A 1037 32.98 4.17 4.60
CA MET A 1037 33.57 3.06 3.85
C MET A 1037 35.07 3.31 3.58
N LYS A 1038 35.44 4.51 3.12
CA LYS A 1038 36.84 4.86 2.85
C LYS A 1038 37.69 5.01 4.11
N SER A 1039 37.10 5.41 5.24
CA SER A 1039 37.82 5.56 6.50
C SER A 1039 38.22 4.23 7.15
N VAL A 1040 37.47 3.15 6.88
CA VAL A 1040 37.80 1.82 7.41
C VAL A 1040 38.91 1.17 6.58
N ASN A 1041 38.79 1.18 5.25
CA ASN A 1041 39.87 0.73 4.37
C ASN A 1041 39.82 1.51 3.04
N PRO A 1042 40.94 2.11 2.58
CA PRO A 1042 40.95 2.92 1.36
C PRO A 1042 40.68 2.11 0.07
N LEU A 1043 40.84 0.79 0.09
CA LEU A 1043 40.49 -0.09 -1.03
C LEU A 1043 38.99 -0.44 -1.08
N ASN A 1044 38.20 -0.07 -0.07
CA ASN A 1044 36.75 -0.27 -0.09
C ASN A 1044 36.13 0.47 -1.28
N GLN A 1045 35.29 -0.22 -2.06
CA GLN A 1045 34.59 0.32 -3.22
C GLN A 1045 33.12 0.53 -2.88
N VAL A 1046 32.55 1.65 -3.32
CA VAL A 1046 31.11 1.95 -3.24
C VAL A 1046 30.51 1.89 -4.64
N PHE A 1047 29.58 0.97 -4.85
CA PHE A 1047 28.81 0.79 -6.06
C PHE A 1047 27.42 1.39 -5.87
N VAL A 1048 26.93 2.11 -6.86
CA VAL A 1048 25.56 2.62 -6.90
C VAL A 1048 24.86 2.03 -8.11
N HIS A 1049 23.84 1.24 -7.84
CA HIS A 1049 22.88 0.79 -8.84
C HIS A 1049 21.80 1.84 -9.00
N MET A 1050 21.61 2.25 -10.25
CA MET A 1050 20.93 3.49 -10.57
C MET A 1050 19.51 3.28 -11.12
N SER A 1051 19.20 2.08 -11.61
CA SER A 1051 17.91 1.70 -12.17
C SER A 1051 17.26 2.82 -13.00
N GLY A 1052 18.01 3.37 -13.95
CA GLY A 1052 17.58 4.41 -14.89
C GLY A 1052 17.69 5.86 -14.37
N ASP A 1053 17.67 6.09 -13.06
CA ASP A 1053 17.93 7.42 -12.50
C ASP A 1053 19.39 7.79 -12.81
N ASN A 1054 19.75 9.05 -13.04
CA ASN A 1054 21.15 9.45 -13.35
C ASN A 1054 21.58 10.63 -12.49
N ASN A 1055 21.22 10.61 -11.21
CA ASN A 1055 21.33 11.74 -10.28
C ASN A 1055 22.75 11.89 -9.69
N MET A 1056 23.69 12.42 -10.48
CA MET A 1056 25.08 12.60 -10.06
C MET A 1056 25.25 13.55 -8.86
N TYR A 1057 24.25 14.40 -8.58
CA TYR A 1057 24.29 15.25 -7.39
C TYR A 1057 24.31 14.43 -6.08
N ALA A 1058 23.82 13.20 -6.07
CA ALA A 1058 23.94 12.31 -4.91
C ALA A 1058 24.99 11.22 -5.16
N TRP A 1059 25.07 10.73 -6.40
CA TRP A 1059 25.94 9.61 -6.75
C TRP A 1059 27.34 10.01 -7.19
N SER A 1060 27.71 11.29 -7.01
CA SER A 1060 29.11 11.68 -7.02
C SER A 1060 29.90 10.90 -5.97
N PHE A 1061 29.29 10.60 -4.82
CA PHE A 1061 29.87 9.85 -3.71
C PHE A 1061 29.84 8.32 -3.91
N CYS A 1062 30.39 7.85 -5.01
CA CYS A 1062 30.65 6.44 -5.26
C CYS A 1062 31.94 6.24 -6.04
N ASP A 1063 32.39 4.99 -6.14
CA ASP A 1063 33.50 4.62 -7.03
C ASP A 1063 32.94 4.14 -8.37
N TRP A 1064 31.90 3.31 -8.33
CA TRP A 1064 31.31 2.65 -9.49
C TRP A 1064 29.81 2.93 -9.63
N LEU A 1065 29.38 3.16 -10.87
CA LEU A 1065 27.97 3.28 -11.24
C LEU A 1065 27.54 2.01 -11.97
N VAL A 1066 26.31 1.54 -11.74
CA VAL A 1066 25.76 0.33 -12.35
C VAL A 1066 24.38 0.67 -12.92
N GLU A 1067 24.16 0.34 -14.19
CA GLU A 1067 22.96 0.73 -14.95
C GLU A 1067 22.75 -0.19 -16.14
N GLY A 1068 21.51 -0.38 -16.62
CA GLY A 1068 21.27 -1.10 -17.89
C GLY A 1068 20.06 -2.04 -17.86
N GLU A 1069 19.63 -2.45 -16.67
CA GLU A 1069 18.48 -3.33 -16.46
C GLU A 1069 17.15 -2.76 -17.01
N GLU A 1070 17.01 -1.43 -17.04
CA GLU A 1070 15.85 -0.75 -17.57
C GLU A 1070 15.65 -1.06 -19.06
N ASN A 1071 16.73 -1.34 -19.80
CA ASN A 1071 16.62 -1.74 -21.20
C ASN A 1071 15.99 -3.12 -21.36
N THR A 1072 16.18 -4.03 -20.39
CA THR A 1072 15.52 -5.34 -20.38
C THR A 1072 14.01 -5.19 -20.22
N ALA A 1073 13.58 -4.40 -19.24
CA ALA A 1073 12.16 -4.15 -19.00
C ALA A 1073 11.51 -3.47 -20.22
N ASN A 1074 12.20 -2.47 -20.80
CA ASN A 1074 11.78 -1.80 -22.03
C ASN A 1074 11.66 -2.79 -23.20
N TYR A 1075 12.64 -3.68 -23.35
CA TYR A 1075 12.63 -4.71 -24.39
C TYR A 1075 11.48 -5.68 -24.25
N ARG A 1076 11.29 -6.27 -23.06
CA ARG A 1076 10.19 -7.21 -22.78
C ARG A 1076 8.83 -6.56 -23.03
N SER A 1077 8.68 -5.29 -22.63
CA SER A 1077 7.47 -4.52 -22.90
C SER A 1077 7.23 -4.34 -24.40
N LYS A 1078 8.24 -3.94 -25.17
CA LYS A 1078 8.12 -3.77 -26.63
C LYS A 1078 7.86 -5.09 -27.35
N LEU A 1079 8.57 -6.16 -27.00
CA LEU A 1079 8.41 -7.48 -27.61
C LEU A 1079 6.99 -8.04 -27.39
N ALA A 1080 6.38 -7.76 -26.24
CA ALA A 1080 5.00 -8.15 -25.96
C ALA A 1080 3.98 -7.44 -26.88
N HIS A 1081 4.30 -6.25 -27.38
CA HIS A 1081 3.45 -5.48 -28.29
C HIS A 1081 3.81 -5.66 -29.76
N ASP A 1082 5.06 -6.03 -30.05
CA ASP A 1082 5.58 -6.31 -31.38
C ASP A 1082 6.49 -7.56 -31.34
N PRO A 1083 5.90 -8.76 -31.50
CA PRO A 1083 6.66 -10.00 -31.55
C PRO A 1083 7.61 -10.13 -32.75
N SER A 1084 7.56 -9.20 -33.72
CA SER A 1084 8.45 -9.20 -34.88
C SER A 1084 9.83 -8.59 -34.58
N LEU A 1085 9.98 -7.93 -33.43
CA LEU A 1085 11.27 -7.41 -32.99
C LEU A 1085 12.30 -8.54 -32.89
N PRO A 1086 13.57 -8.27 -33.27
CA PRO A 1086 14.61 -9.27 -33.19
C PRO A 1086 14.79 -9.71 -31.73
N LYS A 1087 15.24 -10.95 -31.55
CA LYS A 1087 15.60 -11.53 -30.25
C LYS A 1087 16.95 -11.00 -29.73
N ASP A 1088 17.18 -9.68 -29.86
CA ASP A 1088 18.37 -8.96 -29.42
C ASP A 1088 18.03 -7.50 -29.03
N TYR A 1089 19.03 -6.75 -28.54
CA TYR A 1089 18.83 -5.40 -28.04
C TYR A 1089 19.03 -4.29 -29.09
N THR A 1090 19.44 -4.60 -30.32
CA THR A 1090 19.96 -3.60 -31.30
C THR A 1090 18.94 -2.54 -31.69
N ARG A 1091 17.65 -2.78 -31.46
CA ARG A 1091 16.56 -1.80 -31.65
C ARG A 1091 16.33 -0.87 -30.44
N ILE A 1092 17.04 -1.08 -29.34
CA ILE A 1092 16.84 -0.36 -28.08
C ILE A 1092 18.06 0.45 -27.71
N ILE A 1093 19.24 -0.15 -27.77
CA ILE A 1093 20.51 0.50 -27.46
C ILE A 1093 21.43 0.47 -28.69
N ASP A 1094 22.08 1.61 -28.94
CA ASP A 1094 22.96 1.89 -30.07
C ASP A 1094 24.16 2.72 -29.58
N LEU A 1095 25.12 2.98 -30.47
CA LEU A 1095 26.36 3.69 -30.16
C LEU A 1095 26.11 5.04 -29.47
N ARG A 1096 25.14 5.83 -29.96
CA ARG A 1096 24.86 7.17 -29.43
C ARG A 1096 24.18 7.13 -28.07
N LYS A 1097 23.30 6.16 -27.85
CA LYS A 1097 22.68 5.95 -26.53
C LYS A 1097 23.70 5.50 -25.50
N VAL A 1098 24.66 4.66 -25.90
CA VAL A 1098 25.81 4.30 -25.04
C VAL A 1098 26.61 5.53 -24.65
N ALA A 1099 27.01 6.35 -25.63
CA ALA A 1099 27.72 7.60 -25.36
C ALA A 1099 26.96 8.54 -24.41
N ALA A 1100 25.64 8.70 -24.60
CA ALA A 1100 24.82 9.64 -23.85
C ALA A 1100 24.54 9.22 -22.40
N ARG A 1101 24.45 7.92 -22.11
CA ARG A 1101 24.05 7.41 -20.78
C ARG A 1101 25.13 6.61 -20.06
N TYR A 1102 26.03 5.94 -20.76
CA TYR A 1102 26.97 4.97 -20.18
C TYR A 1102 28.43 5.37 -20.34
N SER A 1103 28.72 6.57 -20.86
CA SER A 1103 30.10 7.04 -20.97
C SER A 1103 30.78 7.11 -19.59
N PRO A 1104 31.88 6.35 -19.37
CA PRO A 1104 32.62 6.40 -18.12
C PRO A 1104 33.37 7.73 -17.94
N PHE A 1105 33.59 8.48 -19.03
CA PHE A 1105 34.25 9.78 -19.00
C PHE A 1105 33.31 10.90 -18.57
N ALA A 1106 32.02 10.80 -18.89
CA ALA A 1106 31.03 11.79 -18.48
C ALA A 1106 30.57 11.55 -17.03
N PHE A 1107 30.22 10.31 -16.65
CA PHE A 1107 29.60 10.04 -15.35
C PHE A 1107 30.57 9.53 -14.28
N GLY A 1108 31.73 9.00 -14.67
CA GLY A 1108 32.62 8.21 -13.81
C GLY A 1108 32.55 6.72 -14.17
N ASP A 1109 33.42 5.91 -13.57
CA ASP A 1109 33.52 4.48 -13.88
C ASP A 1109 32.15 3.78 -13.75
N LYS A 1110 31.68 3.18 -14.85
CA LYS A 1110 30.30 2.70 -14.98
C LYS A 1110 30.22 1.34 -15.68
N PHE A 1111 29.36 0.47 -15.17
CA PHE A 1111 29.03 -0.85 -15.72
C PHE A 1111 27.68 -0.83 -16.42
N TYR A 1112 27.61 -1.50 -17.58
CA TYR A 1112 26.34 -1.89 -18.19
C TYR A 1112 25.86 -3.21 -17.59
N LEU A 1113 24.79 -3.18 -16.81
CA LEU A 1113 24.15 -4.35 -16.21
C LEU A 1113 23.29 -5.08 -17.25
N TYR A 1114 23.71 -6.29 -17.62
CA TYR A 1114 23.04 -7.11 -18.63
C TYR A 1114 21.99 -8.03 -17.99
N GLN A 1115 20.70 -7.80 -18.28
CA GLN A 1115 19.59 -8.64 -17.77
C GLN A 1115 18.60 -9.12 -18.84
N PHE A 1116 18.95 -9.01 -20.14
CA PHE A 1116 18.00 -9.33 -21.22
C PHE A 1116 17.46 -10.78 -21.17
N TRP A 1117 18.20 -11.69 -20.53
CA TRP A 1117 17.88 -13.12 -20.43
C TRP A 1117 17.93 -13.56 -18.96
N ASP A 1118 16.99 -14.42 -18.56
CA ASP A 1118 16.91 -14.93 -17.19
C ASP A 1118 18.25 -15.54 -16.76
N TRP A 1119 18.69 -15.21 -15.54
CA TRP A 1119 20.04 -15.35 -15.01
C TRP A 1119 20.80 -16.60 -15.51
N ASN A 1120 21.54 -16.44 -16.61
CA ASN A 1120 22.67 -17.24 -17.12
C ASN A 1120 22.56 -18.80 -17.18
N ARG A 1121 21.43 -19.45 -16.87
CA ARG A 1121 21.29 -20.92 -16.89
C ARG A 1121 20.40 -21.50 -17.98
N THR A 1122 19.61 -20.66 -18.66
CA THR A 1122 18.68 -21.07 -19.73
C THR A 1122 18.86 -20.24 -21.00
N GLU A 1123 19.93 -19.45 -21.08
CA GLU A 1123 20.17 -18.58 -22.22
C GLU A 1123 20.51 -19.41 -23.47
N PRO A 1124 19.77 -19.24 -24.59
CA PRO A 1124 20.05 -19.97 -25.82
C PRO A 1124 21.42 -19.61 -26.39
N GLU A 1125 22.07 -20.57 -27.07
CA GLU A 1125 23.37 -20.36 -27.69
C GLU A 1125 23.35 -19.20 -28.72
N GLU A 1126 22.17 -18.96 -29.31
CA GLU A 1126 21.90 -17.87 -30.25
C GLU A 1126 22.03 -16.46 -29.65
N ALA A 1127 22.06 -16.28 -28.32
CA ALA A 1127 22.23 -14.97 -27.68
C ALA A 1127 23.70 -14.51 -27.61
N ARG A 1128 24.66 -15.44 -27.77
CA ARG A 1128 26.11 -15.14 -27.68
C ARG A 1128 26.55 -14.07 -28.70
N PRO A 1129 26.19 -14.12 -29.99
CA PRO A 1129 26.56 -13.07 -30.94
C PRO A 1129 26.08 -11.67 -30.53
N ALA A 1130 24.87 -11.55 -29.96
CA ALA A 1130 24.34 -10.27 -29.50
C ALA A 1130 25.18 -9.71 -28.34
N ARG A 1131 25.49 -10.53 -27.34
CA ARG A 1131 26.34 -10.13 -26.20
C ARG A 1131 27.73 -9.68 -26.63
N ALA A 1132 28.34 -10.35 -27.60
CA ALA A 1132 29.64 -9.96 -28.10
C ALA A 1132 29.60 -8.58 -28.78
N HIS A 1133 28.54 -8.30 -29.55
CA HIS A 1133 28.32 -6.96 -30.08
C HIS A 1133 28.14 -5.93 -28.95
N LEU A 1134 27.44 -6.28 -27.86
CA LEU A 1134 27.16 -5.36 -26.76
C LEU A 1134 28.45 -5.00 -26.05
N TRP A 1135 29.26 -6.01 -25.77
CA TRP A 1135 30.60 -5.79 -25.26
C TRP A 1135 31.41 -4.87 -26.17
N GLY A 1136 31.41 -5.10 -27.49
CA GLY A 1136 32.07 -4.21 -28.46
C GLY A 1136 31.55 -2.76 -28.38
N LEU A 1137 30.24 -2.59 -28.24
CA LEU A 1137 29.57 -1.29 -28.10
C LEU A 1137 30.02 -0.53 -26.84
N LEU A 1138 30.16 -1.21 -25.71
CA LEU A 1138 30.68 -0.63 -24.47
C LEU A 1138 32.21 -0.41 -24.56
N ALA A 1139 32.94 -1.34 -25.15
CA ALA A 1139 34.39 -1.32 -25.25
C ALA A 1139 34.91 -0.13 -26.07
N VAL A 1140 34.27 0.23 -27.18
CA VAL A 1140 34.67 1.44 -27.94
C VAL A 1140 34.48 2.74 -27.18
N HIS A 1141 33.85 2.72 -26.00
CA HIS A 1141 33.74 3.83 -25.05
C HIS A 1141 34.62 3.67 -23.80
N ASP A 1142 35.53 2.68 -23.80
CA ASP A 1142 36.33 2.26 -22.65
C ASP A 1142 35.48 1.84 -21.44
N GLY A 1143 34.24 1.41 -21.67
CA GLY A 1143 33.29 0.90 -20.67
C GLY A 1143 33.13 -0.61 -20.76
N THR A 1144 32.52 -1.22 -19.74
CA THR A 1144 32.39 -2.68 -19.66
C THR A 1144 30.98 -3.12 -19.22
N THR A 1145 30.71 -4.42 -19.31
CA THR A 1145 29.43 -5.05 -18.98
C THR A 1145 29.55 -5.86 -17.68
N TRP A 1146 28.48 -5.95 -16.91
CA TRP A 1146 28.34 -6.84 -15.76
C TRP A 1146 27.44 -8.02 -16.13
N ALA A 1147 27.87 -9.24 -15.81
CA ALA A 1147 27.12 -10.50 -15.91
C ALA A 1147 26.85 -10.96 -17.35
N ALA A 1148 27.67 -10.49 -18.30
CA ALA A 1148 27.55 -10.78 -19.73
C ALA A 1148 28.62 -11.75 -20.28
N GLY A 1149 29.42 -12.40 -19.42
CA GLY A 1149 30.51 -13.30 -19.80
C GLY A 1149 31.88 -12.61 -20.02
N GLY A 1150 31.96 -11.31 -19.75
CA GLY A 1150 33.15 -10.47 -19.99
C GLY A 1150 33.51 -10.32 -21.47
N PRO A 1151 34.77 -9.99 -21.80
CA PRO A 1151 35.19 -9.78 -23.19
C PRO A 1151 34.98 -10.96 -24.12
N ALA A 1152 34.59 -10.65 -25.37
CA ALA A 1152 34.47 -11.62 -26.46
C ALA A 1152 35.81 -12.34 -26.77
N ASN A 1153 36.94 -11.62 -26.72
CA ASN A 1153 38.29 -12.18 -26.81
C ASN A 1153 39.27 -11.38 -25.93
N ARG A 1154 39.86 -12.02 -24.91
CA ARG A 1154 40.72 -11.37 -23.88
C ARG A 1154 42.20 -11.36 -24.24
N LYS A 1155 42.65 -12.34 -25.04
CA LYS A 1155 44.05 -12.55 -25.44
C LYS A 1155 44.79 -11.27 -25.88
N PRO A 1156 44.24 -10.38 -26.74
CA PRO A 1156 44.95 -9.16 -27.14
C PRO A 1156 45.15 -8.16 -25.99
N LEU A 1157 44.27 -8.14 -24.99
CA LEU A 1157 44.36 -7.28 -23.82
C LEU A 1157 45.40 -7.82 -22.83
N ASP A 1158 45.37 -9.14 -22.60
CA ASP A 1158 46.36 -9.83 -21.76
C ASP A 1158 47.78 -9.68 -22.33
N GLU A 1159 47.94 -9.86 -23.65
CA GLU A 1159 49.22 -9.70 -24.34
C GLU A 1159 49.73 -8.25 -24.38
N MET A 1160 48.85 -7.26 -24.35
CA MET A 1160 49.24 -5.85 -24.22
C MET A 1160 49.78 -5.56 -22.82
N GLY A 1161 49.29 -6.28 -21.81
CA GLY A 1161 49.39 -5.92 -20.40
C GLY A 1161 48.31 -4.89 -20.05
N TRP A 1162 47.25 -5.31 -19.36
CA TRP A 1162 46.12 -4.45 -19.07
C TRP A 1162 46.18 -3.90 -17.65
N ASP A 1163 46.72 -2.69 -17.51
CA ASP A 1163 46.92 -2.00 -16.23
C ASP A 1163 46.67 -0.48 -16.38
N GLU A 1164 46.95 0.30 -15.34
CA GLU A 1164 46.78 1.76 -15.35
C GLU A 1164 47.70 2.52 -16.33
N GLN A 1165 48.71 1.85 -16.91
CA GLN A 1165 49.58 2.45 -17.93
C GLN A 1165 48.93 2.41 -19.33
N VAL A 1166 47.75 1.79 -19.45
CA VAL A 1166 46.96 1.78 -20.68
C VAL A 1166 46.25 3.12 -20.87
N GLU A 1167 46.62 3.82 -21.93
CA GLU A 1167 45.95 5.02 -22.42
C GLU A 1167 44.84 4.64 -23.41
N PHE A 1168 43.63 5.18 -23.22
CA PHE A 1168 42.53 5.02 -24.15
C PHE A 1168 42.50 6.12 -25.22
N ILE A 1169 42.30 5.71 -26.47
CA ILE A 1169 42.26 6.56 -27.67
C ILE A 1169 40.81 6.53 -28.20
N PRO A 1170 39.98 7.51 -27.83
CA PRO A 1170 38.56 7.52 -28.19
C PRO A 1170 38.30 7.88 -29.64
N TYR A 1171 37.30 7.24 -30.26
CA TYR A 1171 36.88 7.53 -31.64
C TYR A 1171 36.30 8.95 -31.83
N TRP A 1172 35.77 9.58 -30.78
CA TRP A 1172 35.10 10.88 -30.86
C TRP A 1172 36.06 12.07 -30.88
N ARG A 1173 37.34 11.87 -30.54
CA ARG A 1173 38.35 12.94 -30.63
C ARG A 1173 38.82 13.11 -32.07
N ALA A 1174 38.74 14.34 -32.57
CA ALA A 1174 39.33 14.70 -33.85
C ALA A 1174 40.85 14.47 -33.84
N ASP A 1175 41.38 13.96 -34.96
CA ASP A 1175 42.81 13.70 -35.15
C ASP A 1175 43.44 12.90 -34.00
N ASN A 1176 42.83 11.75 -33.68
CA ASN A 1176 43.33 10.83 -32.64
C ASN A 1176 44.40 9.83 -33.15
N GLY A 1177 44.75 9.89 -34.44
CA GLY A 1177 45.69 8.96 -35.09
C GLY A 1177 45.09 7.63 -35.58
N ILE A 1178 43.78 7.40 -35.39
CA ILE A 1178 43.06 6.19 -35.83
C ILE A 1178 41.85 6.63 -36.66
N ARG A 1179 41.79 6.25 -37.93
CA ARG A 1179 40.69 6.61 -38.83
C ARG A 1179 40.13 5.40 -39.53
N VAL A 1180 38.84 5.17 -39.38
CA VAL A 1180 38.09 4.19 -40.17
C VAL A 1180 37.24 4.91 -41.23
N THR A 1181 37.28 4.43 -42.47
CA THR A 1181 36.47 4.95 -43.59
C THR A 1181 35.60 3.83 -44.15
N THR A 1182 34.28 4.05 -44.18
CA THR A 1182 33.28 3.06 -44.61
C THR A 1182 32.14 3.74 -45.37
N THR A 1183 31.36 2.95 -46.12
CA THR A 1183 30.11 3.39 -46.76
C THR A 1183 28.90 3.31 -45.81
N ALA A 1184 28.89 2.34 -44.88
CA ALA A 1184 27.88 2.19 -43.84
C ALA A 1184 28.23 3.01 -42.59
N LYS A 1185 27.22 3.47 -41.84
CA LYS A 1185 27.37 4.21 -40.58
C LYS A 1185 26.30 3.76 -39.57
N PRO A 1186 26.59 3.81 -38.25
CA PRO A 1186 27.86 4.21 -37.66
C PRO A 1186 28.91 3.08 -37.65
N VAL A 1187 30.13 3.39 -38.09
CA VAL A 1187 31.32 2.55 -37.93
C VAL A 1187 32.40 3.39 -37.29
N VAL A 1188 32.95 2.93 -36.16
CA VAL A 1188 33.91 3.69 -35.34
C VAL A 1188 35.10 2.84 -34.94
N ALA A 1189 36.21 3.49 -34.62
CA ALA A 1189 37.42 2.82 -34.17
C ALA A 1189 38.02 3.53 -32.95
N SER A 1190 38.13 2.80 -31.85
CA SER A 1190 38.83 3.23 -30.63
C SER A 1190 40.06 2.35 -30.41
N GLY A 1191 41.05 2.88 -29.71
CA GLY A 1191 42.29 2.15 -29.43
C GLY A 1191 42.74 2.24 -27.98
N TRP A 1192 43.69 1.38 -27.63
CA TRP A 1192 44.38 1.36 -26.34
C TRP A 1192 45.87 1.27 -26.60
N ARG A 1193 46.66 2.10 -25.92
CA ARG A 1193 48.12 2.12 -26.04
C ARG A 1193 48.73 1.84 -24.67
N ARG A 1194 49.78 1.02 -24.65
CA ARG A 1194 50.64 0.86 -23.46
C ARG A 1194 52.11 1.03 -23.84
N GLY A 1195 52.68 2.19 -23.52
CA GLY A 1195 54.04 2.55 -23.91
C GLY A 1195 54.20 2.73 -25.43
N ASP A 1196 55.44 2.66 -25.91
CA ASP A 1196 55.75 2.80 -27.34
C ASP A 1196 55.57 1.47 -28.10
N ALA A 1197 55.06 1.57 -29.33
CA ALA A 1197 54.94 0.47 -30.28
C ALA A 1197 54.11 -0.74 -29.81
N ASN A 1198 53.06 -0.49 -29.01
CA ASN A 1198 52.10 -1.50 -28.54
C ASN A 1198 50.70 -0.88 -28.48
N LEU A 1199 49.86 -1.23 -29.46
CA LEU A 1199 48.55 -0.63 -29.70
C LEU A 1199 47.50 -1.72 -29.98
N VAL A 1200 46.34 -1.64 -29.35
CA VAL A 1200 45.17 -2.47 -29.67
C VAL A 1200 44.11 -1.56 -30.24
N VAL A 1201 43.47 -1.94 -31.34
CA VAL A 1201 42.40 -1.17 -32.00
C VAL A 1201 41.19 -2.06 -32.17
N MET A 1202 40.03 -1.57 -31.71
CA MET A 1202 38.73 -2.17 -31.98
C MET A 1202 38.00 -1.34 -33.02
N VAL A 1203 37.55 -1.98 -34.10
CA VAL A 1203 36.65 -1.36 -35.08
C VAL A 1203 35.27 -1.97 -34.91
N LEU A 1204 34.29 -1.13 -34.59
CA LEU A 1204 32.90 -1.53 -34.36
C LEU A 1204 32.01 -1.02 -35.51
N ASN A 1205 31.20 -1.91 -36.06
CA ASN A 1205 30.10 -1.62 -36.97
C ASN A 1205 28.76 -1.85 -36.25
N ASP A 1206 28.13 -0.76 -35.81
CA ASP A 1206 26.81 -0.74 -35.14
C ASP A 1206 25.69 -0.42 -36.15
N SER A 1207 25.90 -0.75 -37.43
CA SER A 1207 24.90 -0.56 -38.49
C SER A 1207 24.23 -1.87 -38.90
N ASP A 1208 23.04 -1.74 -39.49
CA ASP A 1208 22.25 -2.85 -40.04
C ASP A 1208 22.88 -3.48 -41.32
N ALA A 1209 24.03 -2.98 -41.79
CA ALA A 1209 24.68 -3.44 -43.02
C ALA A 1209 26.09 -4.00 -42.76
N ALA A 1210 26.41 -5.12 -43.42
CA ALA A 1210 27.80 -5.54 -43.55
C ALA A 1210 28.55 -4.57 -44.47
N VAL A 1211 29.82 -4.31 -44.17
CA VAL A 1211 30.60 -3.28 -44.86
C VAL A 1211 32.07 -3.66 -44.98
N THR A 1212 32.68 -3.28 -46.10
CA THR A 1212 34.14 -3.23 -46.23
C THR A 1212 34.61 -1.81 -45.92
N GLY A 1213 35.56 -1.69 -45.01
CA GLY A 1213 36.17 -0.45 -44.58
C GLY A 1213 37.68 -0.40 -44.74
N GLU A 1214 38.22 0.80 -44.60
CA GLU A 1214 39.66 1.06 -44.57
C GLU A 1214 40.05 1.67 -43.22
N LEU A 1215 40.97 1.02 -42.50
CA LEU A 1215 41.55 1.50 -41.25
C LEU A 1215 42.94 2.09 -41.51
N ALA A 1216 43.09 3.39 -41.29
CA ALA A 1216 44.36 4.11 -41.34
C ALA A 1216 44.83 4.42 -39.91
N ILE A 1217 46.11 4.18 -39.63
CA ILE A 1217 46.75 4.44 -38.33
C ILE A 1217 48.01 5.28 -38.55
N ASP A 1218 48.14 6.37 -37.79
CA ASP A 1218 49.39 7.13 -37.67
C ASP A 1218 50.32 6.45 -36.67
N PHE A 1219 51.06 5.45 -37.16
CA PHE A 1219 51.97 4.65 -36.34
C PHE A 1219 53.07 5.48 -35.66
N ALA A 1220 53.53 6.58 -36.27
CA ALA A 1220 54.58 7.42 -35.67
C ALA A 1220 54.11 8.03 -34.34
N ARG A 1221 52.84 8.44 -34.27
CA ARG A 1221 52.21 8.99 -33.06
C ARG A 1221 52.19 8.01 -31.89
N PHE A 1222 52.14 6.72 -32.18
CA PHE A 1222 52.11 5.65 -31.17
C PHE A 1222 53.50 5.04 -30.89
N GLY A 1223 54.57 5.72 -31.32
CA GLY A 1223 55.96 5.35 -30.98
C GLY A 1223 56.55 4.23 -31.84
N PHE A 1224 55.91 3.86 -32.96
CA PHE A 1224 56.47 2.92 -33.92
C PHE A 1224 57.52 3.63 -34.78
N LYS A 1225 58.75 3.09 -34.82
CA LYS A 1225 59.91 3.75 -35.44
C LYS A 1225 60.37 3.10 -36.74
N ASP A 1226 60.21 1.78 -36.86
CA ASP A 1226 60.59 1.05 -38.07
C ASP A 1226 59.34 0.55 -38.79
N ALA A 1227 59.08 1.18 -39.93
CA ALA A 1227 57.99 0.87 -40.83
C ALA A 1227 57.96 -0.59 -41.30
N ASN A 1228 59.12 -1.24 -41.41
CA ASN A 1228 59.22 -2.62 -41.91
C ASN A 1228 59.06 -3.67 -40.80
N ALA A 1229 59.04 -3.24 -39.53
CA ALA A 1229 58.99 -4.12 -38.38
C ALA A 1229 57.59 -4.21 -37.72
N ILE A 1230 56.59 -3.46 -38.20
CA ILE A 1230 55.25 -3.45 -37.61
C ILE A 1230 54.50 -4.75 -37.94
N THR A 1231 54.14 -5.51 -36.91
CA THR A 1231 53.30 -6.71 -37.00
C THR A 1231 51.88 -6.37 -36.55
N CYS A 1232 50.89 -6.66 -37.41
CA CYS A 1232 49.47 -6.69 -37.06
C CYS A 1232 49.06 -8.13 -36.74
N ARG A 1233 48.51 -8.33 -35.55
CA ARG A 1233 47.92 -9.58 -35.07
C ARG A 1233 46.42 -9.39 -35.01
N ASP A 1234 45.69 -10.05 -35.90
CA ASP A 1234 44.25 -9.92 -36.07
C ASP A 1234 43.52 -11.06 -35.36
N PHE A 1235 42.77 -10.72 -34.31
CA PHE A 1235 42.06 -11.66 -33.44
C PHE A 1235 40.64 -11.98 -33.93
N GLY A 1236 40.31 -11.56 -35.15
CA GLY A 1236 39.04 -11.87 -35.80
C GLY A 1236 37.89 -10.96 -35.34
N CYS A 1237 36.68 -11.41 -35.65
CA CYS A 1237 35.46 -10.65 -35.44
C CYS A 1237 34.53 -11.30 -34.40
N GLY A 1238 33.73 -10.46 -33.73
CA GLY A 1238 32.64 -10.87 -32.85
C GLY A 1238 31.40 -10.00 -33.06
N GLY A 1239 30.22 -10.47 -32.68
CA GLY A 1239 28.94 -9.80 -32.88
C GLY A 1239 27.94 -10.65 -33.66
N LEU A 1240 26.78 -10.07 -34.02
CA LEU A 1240 25.62 -10.80 -34.59
C LEU A 1240 25.96 -11.63 -35.84
N ALA A 1241 26.90 -11.16 -36.67
CA ALA A 1241 27.32 -11.86 -37.87
C ALA A 1241 28.25 -13.08 -37.62
N TYR A 1242 28.64 -13.36 -36.37
CA TYR A 1242 29.68 -14.34 -36.03
C TYR A 1242 29.20 -15.30 -34.92
N PRO A 1243 28.83 -16.55 -35.22
CA PRO A 1243 28.29 -17.50 -34.23
C PRO A 1243 29.31 -17.85 -33.14
N ASP A 1244 30.60 -17.91 -33.46
CA ASP A 1244 31.68 -18.28 -32.54
C ASP A 1244 32.25 -17.09 -31.74
N SER A 1245 31.45 -16.03 -31.55
CA SER A 1245 31.89 -14.72 -31.02
C SER A 1245 32.62 -14.73 -29.67
N PHE A 1246 32.52 -15.80 -28.87
CA PHE A 1246 33.19 -15.93 -27.56
C PHE A 1246 34.24 -17.05 -27.51
N GLN A 1247 34.51 -17.71 -28.63
CA GLN A 1247 35.61 -18.68 -28.71
C GLN A 1247 36.92 -17.92 -28.89
N GLU A 1248 37.94 -18.27 -28.10
CA GLU A 1248 39.27 -17.71 -28.30
C GLU A 1248 39.81 -18.08 -29.69
N GLN A 1249 40.21 -17.07 -30.45
CA GLN A 1249 40.77 -17.24 -31.79
C GLN A 1249 42.27 -16.98 -31.76
N ASP A 1250 43.06 -17.85 -32.42
CA ASP A 1250 44.47 -17.58 -32.66
C ASP A 1250 44.63 -16.45 -33.68
N PRO A 1251 45.50 -15.46 -33.41
CA PRO A 1251 45.59 -14.30 -34.26
C PRO A 1251 46.24 -14.62 -35.60
N LYS A 1252 45.73 -14.00 -36.67
CA LYS A 1252 46.39 -13.99 -37.97
C LYS A 1252 47.42 -12.87 -38.00
N GLU A 1253 48.68 -13.23 -38.20
CA GLU A 1253 49.77 -12.25 -38.25
C GLU A 1253 50.04 -11.76 -39.67
N SER A 1254 50.28 -10.46 -39.81
CA SER A 1254 50.67 -9.84 -41.09
C SER A 1254 51.59 -8.65 -40.85
N LYS A 1255 52.44 -8.33 -41.83
CA LYS A 1255 53.24 -7.10 -41.82
C LYS A 1255 52.44 -5.95 -42.41
N VAL A 1256 52.50 -4.79 -41.74
CA VAL A 1256 51.77 -3.58 -42.18
C VAL A 1256 52.77 -2.53 -42.65
N GLN A 1257 52.48 -1.93 -43.81
CA GLN A 1257 53.23 -0.79 -44.32
C GLN A 1257 52.63 0.51 -43.77
N PRO A 1258 53.38 1.36 -43.05
CA PRO A 1258 52.89 2.66 -42.62
C PRO A 1258 52.38 3.52 -43.78
N GLY A 1259 51.33 4.30 -43.50
CA GLY A 1259 50.68 5.15 -44.51
C GLY A 1259 49.74 4.40 -45.46
N LYS A 1260 49.73 3.07 -45.46
CA LYS A 1260 48.74 2.27 -46.22
C LYS A 1260 47.58 1.88 -45.30
N ALA A 1261 46.35 2.10 -45.76
CA ALA A 1261 45.17 1.67 -45.02
C ALA A 1261 45.02 0.14 -45.04
N ILE A 1262 44.53 -0.40 -43.93
CA ILE A 1262 44.24 -1.81 -43.73
C ILE A 1262 42.78 -2.05 -44.13
N ARG A 1263 42.56 -2.93 -45.10
CA ARG A 1263 41.20 -3.32 -45.51
C ARG A 1263 40.58 -4.23 -44.44
N LEU A 1264 39.36 -3.91 -44.02
CA LEU A 1264 38.59 -4.66 -43.04
C LEU A 1264 37.23 -5.03 -43.61
N ASP A 1265 36.83 -6.29 -43.48
CA ASP A 1265 35.45 -6.70 -43.71
C ASP A 1265 34.77 -6.89 -42.35
N LEU A 1266 33.62 -6.23 -42.17
CA LEU A 1266 32.84 -6.18 -40.93
C LEU A 1266 31.41 -6.60 -41.22
N GLY A 1267 30.89 -7.59 -40.49
CA GLY A 1267 29.46 -7.92 -40.52
C GLY A 1267 28.59 -6.81 -39.95
N HIS A 1268 27.28 -6.86 -40.16
CA HIS A 1268 26.34 -5.98 -39.46
C HIS A 1268 26.41 -6.26 -37.95
N HIS A 1269 26.24 -5.22 -37.12
CA HIS A 1269 26.29 -5.33 -35.66
C HIS A 1269 27.45 -6.21 -35.16
N SER A 1270 28.68 -5.82 -35.52
CA SER A 1270 29.89 -6.59 -35.22
C SER A 1270 31.11 -5.72 -34.95
N HIS A 1271 32.14 -6.31 -34.38
CA HIS A 1271 33.43 -5.67 -34.15
C HIS A 1271 34.59 -6.56 -34.61
N ARG A 1272 35.76 -5.96 -34.82
CA ARG A 1272 37.03 -6.63 -35.12
C ARG A 1272 38.15 -6.06 -34.25
N LEU A 1273 39.00 -6.94 -33.72
CA LEU A 1273 40.03 -6.58 -32.74
C LEU A 1273 41.43 -6.86 -33.29
N LEU A 1274 42.26 -5.81 -33.34
CA LEU A 1274 43.59 -5.85 -33.95
C LEU A 1274 44.64 -5.40 -32.93
N ARG A 1275 45.77 -6.09 -32.84
CA ARG A 1275 46.94 -5.65 -32.07
C ARG A 1275 48.10 -5.35 -32.98
N PHE A 1276 48.72 -4.19 -32.81
CA PHE A 1276 49.92 -3.74 -33.49
C PHE A 1276 51.08 -3.72 -32.51
N CYS A 1277 52.17 -4.38 -32.88
CA CYS A 1277 53.39 -4.41 -32.10
C CYS A 1277 54.62 -4.30 -33.00
N GLN A 1278 55.70 -3.78 -32.44
CA GLN A 1278 57.03 -3.79 -33.05
C GLN A 1278 57.97 -4.52 -32.08
N GLU A 1279 58.60 -5.60 -32.51
CA GLU A 1279 59.64 -6.25 -31.70
C GLU A 1279 60.80 -5.25 -31.51
N ARG A 1280 61.29 -5.15 -30.27
CA ARG A 1280 62.35 -4.21 -29.88
C ARG A 1280 63.72 -4.65 -30.34
#